data_AF-A0A8H7BM45-F1
#
_entry.id   AF-A0A8H7BM45-F1
#
_cell.length_a   1.000
_cell.length_b   1.000
_cell.length_c   1.000
_cell.angle_alpha   90.00
_cell.angle_beta   90.00
_cell.angle_gamma   90.00
#
_symmetry.space_group_name_H-M   'P 1'
#
loop_
_entity.id
_entity.type
_entity.pdbx_description
1 polymer ?
#
loop_
_entity_poly.entity_id
_entity_poly.type
_entity_poly.pdbx_seq_one_letter_code
_entity_poly.pdbx_strand_id
1 'polypeptide(L)'
;MDLSSQYGKKKGPDFQRLNVIMPMSLQNGSDDDHHDEERGDPVSGAANMDEEEAHLLGRQELDFEDYMPPTRASRHKFLSFLRSPEPPRVQSIQPVFPSVQARPVQWLEAYRLNNPTSLVVVLLVWLLVFIWFLTAQLPLRDGDGNSVLNLDCTDTLWKRKNECGIDGINCRPFSDYSFAFQCPAKCGGVQILNPHVVGPLEVNYRPLVIGTEVYRGDSFICGSAIHAGIVDDQKGGAGRITLVGNYDNFASTKRHGIESLPFDSYFPLAFSLAFDDSFQAISDPRSALLPISILFTAVLAIFSTSPKIFFPIFILIFAHVSFFSDPPSASYHSTTVLPDHISMFVKRLLPAMFVAIVLYSTVIKRTLSGLTAQFEKAIFWLGGFWIGALSNYTFDWIPISRLTAHDLEQQPGAKIALAVIIVVLAVIIVGQVYYFWLEGRLLRYLGLYGIFVTSILVCLAIPGVNLRFHHYILAMLLLPGTSLQTRPSLLYQGILLGLFVNGIARWDFDSILQTSAALRDDAKFNSVVPKILNAVIESDTEGTVATFSYDVHPIGVNGISVLVNDVERDRTFYDGGLVAASFKWDRPIDKRINEYFRWAYVIDGRTLDYSKPITWYGTDQPSLHSLLAKMHGILLTATTALSTLVPRQMRNCPSTPTCPRWNGCVSTSTNGAVFQLSCATDYNGRVIDAAQADAFVDCGDACSRRSGCIAFNMKDGFCYLLGKPVGTARISSNNVNAGVQLKAPTDPELAPGSSTCTTVIDCPTNDKCRYLTNSKSFIAECNYDYYGGDIALKSTDTMTKCVDECAIFPGCVAVTWVDSNCYLKNNKTKIVYNNEVDSKYIFLHYHAYIGDEASTIHKLHERYGPYVRVAPNEIDISDADAIPAIYVSKGGFPKAACYANFDIDGHKTIFSTVDADYRSPRAKAIVPLFSTKALRENEKAIWGCVDRMIERLKEESKTRRPVNVLNLTRSLAVDAVSTHLFRENYDGVSERGPVLSVSAFVDAFVAVGRFFYLPNIAFIWLEWAVGKWMPDPETEDSMMLVDKFVSALVTNTSEKSTTYPGRLLAAGLSDSEVKAQCKDLVFAGTDSTGMNLATIMLNLACYTEKYERLKEEIRSNAAVGSDAQEVQALPYLNAVVKEGLRISMANPTRLPHVVPTGGWTFKSTYFPAGSVVGCSAYELHFNPTVFPEPRSFEPERWLSPTEAMSKYWFAFGAGSRACIARNLATLELQFATERLGKSGVLDGAKVMQQEVEIYEWFNSKVKGERIDLVWG
;
A
#
# COMPACT_ATOMS: atom_id res chain seq x y z
N MET A 1 -15.03 -16.76 -49.25
CA MET A 1 -13.90 -16.84 -50.19
C MET A 1 -12.67 -17.27 -49.41
N ASP A 2 -11.89 -18.13 -50.04
CA ASP A 2 -11.16 -19.25 -49.46
C ASP A 2 -9.88 -18.88 -48.68
N LEU A 3 -9.53 -19.75 -47.75
CA LEU A 3 -8.32 -19.77 -46.93
C LEU A 3 -7.16 -20.41 -47.72
N SER A 4 -5.95 -19.85 -47.60
CA SER A 4 -4.64 -20.54 -47.49
C SER A 4 -3.50 -19.86 -48.26
N SER A 5 -2.44 -19.51 -47.52
CA SER A 5 -1.06 -19.96 -47.73
C SER A 5 -0.01 -18.91 -47.35
N GLN A 6 1.06 -19.42 -46.74
CA GLN A 6 2.37 -18.81 -46.48
C GLN A 6 2.57 -18.00 -45.18
N TYR A 7 2.69 -18.76 -44.08
CA TYR A 7 3.55 -18.40 -42.94
C TYR A 7 5.01 -18.68 -43.29
N GLY A 8 5.80 -17.62 -43.51
CA GLY A 8 7.26 -17.62 -43.44
C GLY A 8 7.71 -16.92 -42.17
N LYS A 9 8.48 -17.63 -41.33
CA LYS A 9 9.02 -17.20 -40.03
C LYS A 9 9.64 -15.78 -40.09
N LYS A 10 9.03 -14.80 -39.40
CA LYS A 10 9.71 -13.55 -39.02
C LYS A 10 10.26 -13.69 -37.59
N LYS A 11 11.58 -13.49 -37.45
CA LYS A 11 12.25 -13.21 -36.17
C LYS A 11 11.58 -11.99 -35.52
N GLY A 12 11.33 -12.07 -34.22
CA GLY A 12 10.79 -10.97 -33.42
C GLY A 12 11.76 -9.77 -33.36
N PRO A 13 11.27 -8.58 -32.99
CA PRO A 13 12.09 -7.38 -32.92
C PRO A 13 13.06 -7.46 -31.73
N ASP A 14 14.36 -7.30 -32.02
CA ASP A 14 15.41 -7.09 -31.03
C ASP A 14 15.18 -5.75 -30.30
N PHE A 15 15.09 -5.81 -28.97
CA PHE A 15 15.15 -4.65 -28.10
C PHE A 15 16.60 -4.12 -28.07
N GLN A 16 16.92 -3.15 -28.92
CA GLN A 16 18.17 -2.38 -28.80
C GLN A 16 18.09 -1.47 -27.57
N ARG A 17 18.89 -1.79 -26.55
CA ARG A 17 19.26 -0.85 -25.47
C ARG A 17 20.02 0.32 -26.11
N LEU A 18 19.48 1.52 -25.97
CA LEU A 18 20.10 2.78 -26.38
C LEU A 18 20.38 3.56 -25.10
N ASN A 19 21.59 3.40 -24.56
CA ASN A 19 22.15 4.28 -23.53
C ASN A 19 22.50 5.63 -24.19
N VAL A 20 22.54 6.72 -23.42
CA VAL A 20 23.18 7.96 -23.88
C VAL A 20 24.66 7.69 -24.00
N ILE A 21 25.03 7.31 -25.21
CA ILE A 21 26.38 7.27 -25.71
C ILE A 21 26.67 8.70 -26.17
N MET A 22 27.65 9.39 -25.59
CA MET A 22 28.33 10.48 -26.29
C MET A 22 29.15 9.83 -27.40
N PRO A 23 28.70 9.82 -28.68
CA PRO A 23 29.39 9.07 -29.72
C PRO A 23 30.61 9.88 -30.15
N MET A 24 31.81 9.31 -29.99
CA MET A 24 33.00 9.85 -30.65
C MET A 24 32.97 9.43 -32.13
N SER A 25 32.76 10.37 -33.06
CA SER A 25 32.90 10.08 -34.48
C SER A 25 34.40 9.95 -34.84
N LEU A 26 34.89 8.71 -35.02
CA LEU A 26 36.20 8.44 -35.60
C LEU A 26 36.08 8.41 -37.13
N GLN A 27 36.73 9.34 -37.83
CA GLN A 27 36.98 9.23 -39.27
C GLN A 27 38.16 8.26 -39.48
N ASN A 28 37.91 7.07 -40.04
CA ASN A 28 38.97 6.15 -40.46
C ASN A 28 39.39 6.44 -41.90
N GLY A 29 40.68 6.76 -42.08
CA GLY A 29 41.37 6.67 -43.36
C GLY A 29 41.80 5.23 -43.64
N SER A 30 41.65 4.84 -44.91
CA SER A 30 42.09 3.59 -45.52
C SER A 30 43.61 3.43 -45.50
N ASP A 31 44.10 2.20 -45.39
CA ASP A 31 45.05 1.62 -46.35
C ASP A 31 45.29 0.12 -46.11
N ASP A 32 45.58 -0.55 -47.23
CA ASP A 32 45.59 -1.98 -47.51
C ASP A 32 46.86 -2.76 -47.06
N ASP A 33 46.73 -4.08 -47.18
CA ASP A 33 47.72 -5.06 -47.66
C ASP A 33 48.55 -5.99 -46.73
N HIS A 34 48.17 -7.27 -46.83
CA HIS A 34 48.96 -8.46 -47.20
C HIS A 34 49.91 -9.23 -46.24
N HIS A 35 49.60 -10.54 -46.16
CA HIS A 35 50.43 -11.76 -46.28
C HIS A 35 51.05 -12.49 -45.06
N ASP A 36 50.57 -13.73 -44.94
CA ASP A 36 51.26 -15.03 -44.82
C ASP A 36 51.56 -15.73 -43.48
N GLU A 37 51.24 -17.03 -43.53
CA GLU A 37 51.27 -18.11 -42.55
C GLU A 37 52.71 -18.58 -42.22
N GLU A 38 52.95 -19.03 -40.98
CA GLU A 38 53.48 -20.39 -40.73
C GLU A 38 53.40 -20.80 -39.24
N ARG A 39 53.53 -22.11 -39.04
CA ARG A 39 52.90 -22.98 -38.03
C ARG A 39 53.81 -23.31 -36.83
N GLY A 40 53.21 -23.54 -35.65
CA GLY A 40 53.90 -24.14 -34.48
C GLY A 40 52.98 -24.44 -33.28
N ASP A 41 52.28 -25.58 -33.33
CA ASP A 41 51.74 -26.50 -32.31
C ASP A 41 51.24 -26.07 -30.90
N PRO A 42 50.29 -26.85 -30.31
CA PRO A 42 49.25 -26.31 -29.44
C PRO A 42 49.53 -26.53 -27.95
N VAL A 43 49.33 -25.48 -27.15
CA VAL A 43 49.07 -25.62 -25.71
C VAL A 43 47.62 -25.21 -25.45
N SER A 44 46.85 -26.17 -24.97
CA SER A 44 45.45 -26.07 -24.62
C SER A 44 45.18 -24.96 -23.58
N GLY A 45 44.55 -23.88 -24.02
CA GLY A 45 43.89 -22.89 -23.17
C GLY A 45 42.48 -22.68 -23.70
N ALA A 46 41.53 -23.48 -23.23
CA ALA A 46 40.14 -23.36 -23.61
C ALA A 46 39.56 -22.06 -23.03
N ALA A 47 39.15 -21.16 -23.93
CA ALA A 47 38.18 -20.13 -23.63
C ALA A 47 36.83 -20.79 -23.27
N ASN A 48 36.23 -20.32 -22.18
CA ASN A 48 34.78 -20.14 -22.11
C ASN A 48 34.49 -19.01 -21.12
N MET A 49 33.76 -18.03 -21.64
CA MET A 49 32.85 -17.14 -20.94
C MET A 49 32.26 -17.79 -19.69
N ASP A 50 32.48 -17.17 -18.52
CA ASP A 50 31.58 -17.09 -17.35
C ASP A 50 32.33 -16.50 -16.13
N GLU A 51 33.15 -15.46 -16.33
CA GLU A 51 33.92 -14.81 -15.24
C GLU A 51 33.61 -13.32 -15.05
N GLU A 52 32.46 -12.84 -15.55
CA GLU A 52 32.01 -11.45 -15.39
C GLU A 52 30.91 -11.25 -14.32
N GLU A 53 30.60 -12.29 -13.53
CA GLU A 53 29.70 -12.20 -12.35
C GLU A 53 30.41 -12.46 -11.00
N ALA A 54 31.71 -12.79 -11.02
CA ALA A 54 32.44 -13.20 -9.82
C ALA A 54 33.30 -12.10 -9.15
N HIS A 55 33.40 -10.90 -9.74
CA HIS A 55 34.17 -9.77 -9.15
C HIS A 55 33.33 -8.73 -8.40
N LEU A 56 32.00 -8.91 -8.27
CA LEU A 56 31.11 -7.97 -7.57
C LEU A 56 30.66 -8.40 -6.15
N LEU A 57 31.17 -9.51 -5.62
CA LEU A 57 30.86 -9.94 -4.25
C LEU A 57 32.13 -10.43 -3.51
N GLY A 58 33.12 -9.55 -3.46
CA GLY A 58 34.30 -9.70 -2.62
C GLY A 58 33.99 -9.42 -1.14
N ARG A 59 33.49 -10.45 -0.45
CA ARG A 59 33.78 -10.78 0.96
C ARG A 59 34.05 -9.58 1.91
N GLN A 60 33.00 -9.06 2.53
CA GLN A 60 33.12 -8.43 3.85
C GLN A 60 32.16 -9.14 4.81
N GLU A 61 32.73 -9.88 5.75
CA GLU A 61 32.01 -10.40 6.91
C GLU A 61 31.27 -9.24 7.58
N LEU A 62 29.98 -9.43 7.83
CA LEU A 62 29.15 -8.53 8.64
C LEU A 62 29.60 -8.68 10.11
N ASP A 63 30.77 -8.14 10.43
CA ASP A 63 31.20 -7.92 11.80
C ASP A 63 30.52 -6.63 12.31
N PHE A 64 29.30 -6.81 12.83
CA PHE A 64 28.62 -5.88 13.73
C PHE A 64 29.28 -5.91 15.13
N GLU A 65 30.60 -5.76 15.20
CA GLU A 65 31.36 -5.53 16.43
C GLU A 65 32.00 -4.13 16.39
N ASP A 66 31.80 -3.41 17.50
CA ASP A 66 32.30 -2.09 17.85
C ASP A 66 31.77 -0.85 17.10
N TYR A 67 30.64 -0.31 17.58
CA TYR A 67 30.53 1.14 17.84
C TYR A 67 29.43 1.39 18.89
N MET A 68 29.80 1.34 20.18
CA MET A 68 29.07 2.07 21.22
C MET A 68 30.00 3.20 21.67
N PRO A 69 29.59 4.47 21.61
CA PRO A 69 30.46 5.57 22.03
C PRO A 69 30.84 5.41 23.51
N PRO A 70 32.05 5.83 23.93
CA PRO A 70 32.44 5.76 25.34
C PRO A 70 31.62 6.76 26.14
N THR A 71 30.45 6.35 26.61
CA THR A 71 29.69 7.13 27.59
C THR A 71 30.43 7.04 28.92
N ARG A 72 30.91 8.20 29.36
CA ARG A 72 31.40 8.54 30.70
C ARG A 72 30.96 7.55 31.77
N ALA A 73 31.94 6.94 32.41
CA ALA A 73 31.79 6.04 33.55
C ALA A 73 30.92 6.67 34.67
N SER A 74 29.81 6.03 35.00
CA SER A 74 29.29 5.95 36.37
C SER A 74 28.19 4.89 36.47
N ARG A 75 28.47 3.84 37.25
CA ARG A 75 27.53 2.92 37.93
C ARG A 75 26.56 2.11 37.07
N HIS A 76 26.75 0.78 37.04
CA HIS A 76 25.90 -0.17 37.78
C HIS A 76 26.56 -1.57 37.80
N LYS A 77 26.96 -2.05 39.00
CA LYS A 77 27.54 -3.39 39.26
C LYS A 77 26.65 -4.58 38.86
N PHE A 78 25.41 -4.35 38.44
CA PHE A 78 24.47 -5.41 38.07
C PHE A 78 24.67 -5.91 36.63
N LEU A 79 25.17 -5.06 35.73
CA LEU A 79 25.37 -5.41 34.31
C LEU A 79 26.64 -6.23 34.04
N SER A 80 27.54 -6.39 35.02
CA SER A 80 28.78 -7.15 34.82
C SER A 80 28.56 -8.67 34.78
N PHE A 81 27.49 -9.18 35.39
CA PHE A 81 27.15 -10.62 35.36
C PHE A 81 26.52 -11.05 34.03
N LEU A 82 25.85 -10.14 33.33
CA LEU A 82 25.24 -10.38 32.01
C LEU A 82 26.25 -10.24 30.85
N ARG A 83 27.50 -9.87 31.14
CA ARG A 83 28.59 -9.85 30.14
C ARG A 83 29.03 -11.28 29.84
N SER A 84 29.28 -11.54 28.57
CA SER A 84 29.68 -12.85 28.06
C SER A 84 31.08 -13.27 28.53
N PRO A 85 31.40 -14.58 28.43
CA PRO A 85 32.79 -15.03 28.54
C PRO A 85 33.65 -14.38 27.45
N GLU A 86 34.87 -13.97 27.79
CA GLU A 86 35.89 -13.53 26.83
C GLU A 86 36.88 -14.68 26.57
N PRO A 87 37.15 -15.07 25.32
CA PRO A 87 36.52 -14.62 24.07
C PRO A 87 35.13 -15.26 23.81
N PRO A 88 34.24 -14.61 23.02
CA PRO A 88 32.92 -15.15 22.67
C PRO A 88 33.05 -16.46 21.88
N ARG A 89 32.13 -17.40 22.13
CA ARG A 89 32.14 -18.75 21.53
C ARG A 89 31.00 -18.90 20.52
N VAL A 90 31.30 -18.70 19.24
CA VAL A 90 30.35 -18.91 18.13
C VAL A 90 29.97 -20.38 18.01
N GLN A 91 28.67 -20.66 17.95
CA GLN A 91 28.18 -22.03 17.82
C GLN A 91 28.23 -22.49 16.37
N SER A 92 28.67 -23.74 16.14
CA SER A 92 28.66 -24.37 14.82
C SER A 92 28.33 -25.86 14.95
N ILE A 93 27.64 -26.41 13.94
CA ILE A 93 27.30 -27.84 13.93
C ILE A 93 28.46 -28.62 13.32
N GLN A 94 29.08 -29.48 14.11
CA GLN A 94 29.98 -30.52 13.63
C GLN A 94 29.15 -31.68 13.06
N PRO A 95 29.23 -31.99 11.76
CA PRO A 95 28.36 -33.00 11.14
C PRO A 95 28.61 -34.40 11.72
N VAL A 96 27.54 -35.14 11.98
CA VAL A 96 27.61 -36.57 12.33
C VAL A 96 27.92 -37.35 11.04
N PHE A 97 29.02 -38.12 11.06
CA PHE A 97 29.59 -38.77 9.88
C PHE A 97 29.87 -37.80 8.72
N PRO A 98 30.89 -36.92 8.84
CA PRO A 98 31.17 -35.86 7.85
C PRO A 98 31.29 -36.36 6.40
N SER A 99 31.86 -37.56 6.21
CA SER A 99 31.99 -38.19 4.90
C SER A 99 30.65 -38.52 4.25
N VAL A 100 29.65 -38.92 5.04
CA VAL A 100 28.29 -39.20 4.53
C VAL A 100 27.57 -37.89 4.22
N GLN A 101 27.73 -36.88 5.06
CA GLN A 101 27.09 -35.56 4.93
C GLN A 101 27.57 -34.78 3.70
N ALA A 102 28.84 -34.91 3.32
CA ALA A 102 29.43 -34.21 2.17
C ALA A 102 29.17 -34.89 0.82
N ARG A 103 28.89 -36.20 0.80
CA ARG A 103 28.72 -37.01 -0.43
C ARG A 103 27.71 -36.43 -1.44
N PRO A 104 26.52 -35.95 -1.05
CA PRO A 104 25.55 -35.41 -2.01
C PRO A 104 26.10 -34.22 -2.83
N VAL A 105 26.83 -33.33 -2.16
CA VAL A 105 27.44 -32.14 -2.79
C VAL A 105 28.64 -32.55 -3.65
N GLN A 106 29.49 -33.44 -3.16
CA GLN A 106 30.62 -34.00 -3.93
C GLN A 106 30.15 -34.74 -5.19
N TRP A 107 29.01 -35.43 -5.11
CA TRP A 107 28.40 -36.08 -6.27
C TRP A 107 27.94 -35.06 -7.31
N LEU A 108 27.28 -33.96 -6.91
CA LEU A 108 26.90 -32.89 -7.85
C LEU A 108 28.11 -32.25 -8.52
N GLU A 109 29.18 -31.99 -7.76
CA GLU A 109 30.43 -31.45 -8.29
C GLU A 109 31.09 -32.41 -9.27
N ALA A 110 31.14 -33.71 -8.96
CA ALA A 110 31.71 -34.74 -9.82
C ALA A 110 31.00 -34.87 -11.19
N TYR A 111 29.68 -34.66 -11.23
CA TYR A 111 28.87 -34.71 -12.45
C TYR A 111 28.58 -33.32 -13.08
N ARG A 112 29.19 -32.24 -12.55
CA ARG A 112 28.96 -30.84 -13.00
C ARG A 112 27.49 -30.41 -13.00
N LEU A 113 26.69 -30.97 -12.10
CA LEU A 113 25.26 -30.66 -11.93
C LEU A 113 25.01 -29.51 -10.94
N ASN A 114 26.04 -28.75 -10.57
CA ASN A 114 25.96 -27.64 -9.62
C ASN A 114 25.70 -26.28 -10.29
N ASN A 115 25.06 -26.28 -11.46
CA ASN A 115 24.73 -25.05 -12.20
C ASN A 115 23.27 -24.64 -11.91
N PRO A 116 22.90 -23.35 -12.10
CA PRO A 116 21.52 -22.90 -11.90
C PRO A 116 20.51 -23.66 -12.77
N THR A 117 20.92 -24.24 -13.90
CA THR A 117 20.03 -25.00 -14.78
C THR A 117 19.52 -26.29 -14.14
N SER A 118 20.33 -27.01 -13.35
CA SER A 118 19.90 -28.22 -12.65
C SER A 118 18.82 -27.92 -11.60
N LEU A 119 18.92 -26.78 -10.90
CA LEU A 119 17.88 -26.31 -9.99
C LEU A 119 16.59 -25.98 -10.73
N VAL A 120 16.68 -25.27 -11.87
CA VAL A 120 15.52 -24.95 -12.72
C VAL A 120 14.82 -26.23 -13.20
N VAL A 121 15.57 -27.26 -13.62
CA VAL A 121 15.00 -28.55 -14.03
C VAL A 121 14.22 -29.22 -12.90
N VAL A 122 14.79 -29.30 -11.68
CA VAL A 122 14.10 -29.88 -10.52
C VAL A 122 12.81 -29.11 -10.19
N LEU A 123 12.86 -27.78 -10.23
CA LEU A 123 11.69 -26.93 -9.99
C LEU A 123 10.63 -27.06 -11.10
N LEU A 124 11.04 -27.22 -12.36
CA LEU A 124 10.13 -27.47 -13.48
C LEU A 124 9.46 -28.84 -13.37
N VAL A 125 10.20 -29.89 -13.00
CA VAL A 125 9.63 -31.22 -12.78
C VAL A 125 8.63 -31.18 -11.62
N TRP A 126 8.97 -30.50 -10.52
CA TRP A 126 8.03 -30.29 -9.42
C TRP A 126 6.79 -29.53 -9.91
N LEU A 127 6.95 -28.44 -10.66
CA LEU A 127 5.85 -27.63 -11.18
C LEU A 127 4.93 -28.45 -12.08
N LEU A 128 5.48 -29.29 -12.96
CA LEU A 128 4.69 -30.17 -13.84
C LEU A 128 3.89 -31.20 -13.03
N VAL A 129 4.51 -31.84 -12.03
CA VAL A 129 3.81 -32.78 -11.13
C VAL A 129 2.74 -32.05 -10.32
N PHE A 130 3.05 -30.87 -9.80
CA PHE A 130 2.12 -30.05 -9.01
C PHE A 130 0.92 -29.60 -9.85
N ILE A 131 1.15 -29.11 -11.08
CA ILE A 131 0.09 -28.74 -12.04
C ILE A 131 -0.80 -29.94 -12.37
N TRP A 132 -0.21 -31.13 -12.57
CA TRP A 132 -0.99 -32.34 -12.83
C TRP A 132 -1.93 -32.72 -11.69
N PHE A 133 -1.54 -32.47 -10.43
CA PHE A 133 -2.45 -32.63 -9.29
C PHE A 133 -3.44 -31.46 -9.15
N LEU A 134 -3.07 -30.24 -9.55
CA LEU A 134 -4.00 -29.10 -9.57
C LEU A 134 -5.13 -29.29 -10.61
N THR A 135 -4.88 -30.00 -11.72
CA THR A 135 -5.95 -30.31 -12.68
C THR A 135 -7.00 -31.25 -12.10
N ALA A 136 -6.70 -31.98 -11.01
CA ALA A 136 -7.70 -32.76 -10.28
C ALA A 136 -8.71 -31.89 -9.50
N GLN A 137 -8.44 -30.58 -9.32
CA GLN A 137 -9.36 -29.60 -8.73
C GLN A 137 -10.20 -28.86 -9.79
N LEU A 138 -10.15 -29.27 -11.05
CA LEU A 138 -11.01 -28.70 -12.10
C LEU A 138 -12.47 -29.10 -11.89
N PRO A 139 -13.44 -28.27 -12.37
CA PRO A 139 -14.86 -28.54 -12.18
C PRO A 139 -15.27 -29.88 -12.79
N LEU A 140 -15.85 -30.76 -11.96
CA LEU A 140 -16.50 -31.97 -12.44
C LEU A 140 -17.91 -31.65 -12.94
N ARG A 141 -18.38 -32.45 -13.90
CA ARG A 141 -19.76 -32.40 -14.40
C ARG A 141 -20.45 -33.72 -14.13
N ASP A 142 -21.73 -33.66 -13.75
CA ASP A 142 -22.58 -34.84 -13.60
C ASP A 142 -23.11 -35.34 -14.96
N GLY A 143 -23.89 -36.43 -14.94
CA GLY A 143 -24.48 -37.03 -16.14
C GLY A 143 -25.42 -36.10 -16.93
N ASP A 144 -25.97 -35.07 -16.29
CA ASP A 144 -26.84 -34.07 -16.90
C ASP A 144 -26.06 -32.83 -17.40
N GLY A 145 -24.73 -32.81 -17.21
CA GLY A 145 -23.85 -31.73 -17.63
C GLY A 145 -23.79 -30.54 -16.66
N ASN A 146 -24.40 -30.64 -15.48
CA ASN A 146 -24.35 -29.66 -14.41
C ASN A 146 -23.05 -29.78 -13.62
N SER A 147 -22.60 -28.68 -13.00
CA SER A 147 -21.37 -28.68 -12.19
C SER A 147 -21.58 -29.38 -10.85
N VAL A 148 -20.65 -30.26 -10.47
CA VAL A 148 -20.59 -30.89 -9.15
C VAL A 148 -20.00 -29.89 -8.16
N LEU A 149 -20.69 -29.66 -7.03
CA LEU A 149 -20.22 -28.75 -5.99
C LEU A 149 -19.15 -29.41 -5.11
N ASN A 150 -18.05 -28.72 -4.86
CA ASN A 150 -17.01 -29.21 -3.93
C ASN A 150 -17.32 -28.65 -2.54
N LEU A 151 -17.61 -29.49 -1.56
CA LEU A 151 -18.00 -29.05 -0.21
C LEU A 151 -16.84 -29.15 0.78
N ASP A 152 -16.86 -28.33 1.82
CA ASP A 152 -16.03 -28.50 3.03
C ASP A 152 -16.77 -29.37 4.07
N CYS A 153 -16.02 -29.94 5.02
CA CYS A 153 -16.56 -30.77 6.09
C CYS A 153 -17.55 -30.03 7.01
N THR A 154 -17.56 -28.69 6.99
CA THR A 154 -18.45 -27.86 7.83
C THR A 154 -19.64 -27.26 7.07
N ASP A 155 -19.77 -27.53 5.77
CA ASP A 155 -20.85 -26.98 4.95
C ASP A 155 -22.22 -27.52 5.35
N THR A 156 -23.19 -26.60 5.42
CA THR A 156 -24.58 -26.84 5.79
C THR A 156 -25.51 -26.06 4.85
N LEU A 157 -26.73 -26.55 4.62
CA LEU A 157 -27.72 -25.85 3.81
C LEU A 157 -28.42 -24.72 4.58
N TRP A 158 -28.44 -24.79 5.91
CA TRP A 158 -29.00 -23.79 6.80
C TRP A 158 -27.91 -22.95 7.48
N LYS A 159 -27.82 -21.67 7.10
CA LYS A 159 -26.81 -20.73 7.61
C LYS A 159 -27.02 -20.42 9.10
N ARG A 160 -25.90 -20.21 9.81
CA ARG A 160 -25.87 -19.93 11.27
C ARG A 160 -26.29 -18.49 11.59
N LYS A 161 -26.40 -18.16 12.89
CA LYS A 161 -26.68 -16.80 13.43
C LYS A 161 -27.92 -16.10 12.82
N ASN A 162 -28.92 -16.89 12.44
CA ASN A 162 -30.13 -16.44 11.76
C ASN A 162 -29.87 -15.72 10.43
N GLU A 163 -28.77 -16.01 9.73
CA GLU A 163 -28.51 -15.46 8.39
C GLU A 163 -29.54 -15.91 7.35
N CYS A 164 -30.22 -17.05 7.60
CA CYS A 164 -31.37 -17.47 6.83
C CYS A 164 -32.56 -16.49 6.94
N GLY A 165 -32.54 -15.54 7.89
CA GLY A 165 -33.59 -14.56 8.11
C GLY A 165 -34.88 -15.16 8.67
N ILE A 166 -35.92 -14.32 8.75
CA ILE A 166 -37.25 -14.71 9.21
C ILE A 166 -37.80 -15.82 8.30
N ASP A 167 -38.30 -16.89 8.92
CA ASP A 167 -38.79 -18.12 8.29
C ASP A 167 -37.76 -18.84 7.41
N GLY A 168 -36.48 -18.48 7.50
CA GLY A 168 -35.42 -19.03 6.68
C GLY A 168 -35.42 -18.57 5.22
N ILE A 169 -36.10 -17.46 4.91
CA ILE A 169 -36.32 -16.98 3.54
C ILE A 169 -35.04 -16.86 2.69
N ASN A 170 -33.89 -16.56 3.30
CA ASN A 170 -32.60 -16.41 2.62
C ASN A 170 -31.87 -17.73 2.35
N CYS A 171 -32.40 -18.87 2.82
CA CYS A 171 -31.84 -20.22 2.63
C CYS A 171 -32.70 -21.07 1.68
N ARG A 172 -33.50 -20.42 0.84
CA ARG A 172 -34.23 -21.05 -0.27
C ARG A 172 -33.28 -21.49 -1.40
N PRO A 173 -33.67 -22.46 -2.25
CA PRO A 173 -34.95 -23.19 -2.25
C PRO A 173 -35.09 -24.20 -1.10
N PHE A 174 -36.34 -24.54 -0.74
CA PHE A 174 -36.61 -25.54 0.31
C PHE A 174 -36.88 -26.95 -0.22
N SER A 175 -37.46 -27.07 -1.43
CA SER A 175 -37.81 -28.33 -2.10
C SER A 175 -37.48 -28.25 -3.60
N ASP A 176 -37.66 -29.36 -4.32
CA ASP A 176 -37.61 -29.45 -5.78
C ASP A 176 -36.27 -29.01 -6.41
N TYR A 177 -35.20 -29.12 -5.63
CA TYR A 177 -33.84 -28.82 -6.05
C TYR A 177 -32.94 -29.99 -5.67
N SER A 178 -32.13 -30.44 -6.63
CA SER A 178 -31.13 -31.48 -6.42
C SER A 178 -29.83 -31.10 -7.11
N PHE A 179 -28.71 -31.50 -6.51
CA PHE A 179 -27.39 -31.22 -7.07
C PHE A 179 -26.38 -32.29 -6.63
N ALA A 180 -25.40 -32.53 -7.49
CA ALA A 180 -24.27 -33.39 -7.20
C ALA A 180 -23.22 -32.64 -6.37
N PHE A 181 -22.60 -33.34 -5.42
CA PHE A 181 -21.55 -32.80 -4.55
C PHE A 181 -20.38 -33.76 -4.39
N GLN A 182 -19.24 -33.23 -3.98
CA GLN A 182 -18.05 -33.97 -3.61
C GLN A 182 -17.53 -33.52 -2.24
N CYS A 183 -17.13 -34.47 -1.42
CA CYS A 183 -16.60 -34.26 -0.07
C CYS A 183 -15.14 -34.71 0.05
N PRO A 184 -14.31 -33.97 0.80
CA PRO A 184 -12.94 -34.35 1.08
C PRO A 184 -12.87 -35.50 2.10
N ALA A 185 -11.69 -36.12 2.21
CA ALA A 185 -11.44 -37.11 3.27
C ALA A 185 -11.37 -36.48 4.68
N LYS A 186 -11.52 -37.31 5.70
CA LYS A 186 -11.40 -37.04 7.14
C LYS A 186 -12.45 -36.07 7.71
N CYS A 187 -13.64 -36.00 7.12
CA CYS A 187 -14.72 -35.18 7.65
C CYS A 187 -15.41 -35.77 8.89
N GLY A 188 -15.26 -37.07 9.16
CA GLY A 188 -15.87 -37.72 10.32
C GLY A 188 -15.33 -37.23 11.67
N GLY A 189 -14.11 -36.69 11.69
CA GLY A 189 -13.49 -36.10 12.86
C GLY A 189 -13.86 -34.64 13.12
N VAL A 190 -14.60 -33.98 12.22
CA VAL A 190 -14.94 -32.56 12.33
C VAL A 190 -16.09 -32.37 13.32
N GLN A 191 -15.89 -31.46 14.27
CA GLN A 191 -16.79 -31.26 15.40
C GLN A 191 -17.18 -29.79 15.53
N ILE A 192 -18.35 -29.54 16.10
CA ILE A 192 -18.69 -28.22 16.59
C ILE A 192 -17.83 -27.88 17.81
N LEU A 193 -17.22 -26.71 17.81
CA LEU A 193 -16.34 -26.22 18.89
C LEU A 193 -17.01 -25.22 19.86
N ASN A 194 -18.23 -24.77 19.55
CA ASN A 194 -19.01 -23.84 20.36
C ASN A 194 -20.44 -24.38 20.56
N PRO A 195 -21.10 -24.19 21.72
CA PRO A 195 -22.40 -24.81 21.99
C PRO A 195 -23.46 -24.49 20.93
N HIS A 196 -23.98 -25.52 20.27
CA HIS A 196 -25.02 -25.43 19.24
C HIS A 196 -26.31 -26.09 19.73
N VAL A 197 -27.45 -25.52 19.36
CA VAL A 197 -28.74 -25.93 19.89
C VAL A 197 -29.53 -26.70 18.85
N VAL A 198 -30.09 -27.85 19.25
CA VAL A 198 -31.01 -28.65 18.43
C VAL A 198 -32.23 -28.99 19.28
N GLY A 199 -33.31 -28.23 19.12
CA GLY A 199 -34.51 -28.32 19.95
C GLY A 199 -34.20 -28.14 21.43
N PRO A 200 -34.41 -29.17 22.28
CA PRO A 200 -34.09 -29.10 23.70
C PRO A 200 -32.62 -29.38 24.03
N LEU A 201 -31.85 -29.90 23.07
CA LEU A 201 -30.46 -30.33 23.27
C LEU A 201 -29.48 -29.19 23.01
N GLU A 202 -28.40 -29.18 23.79
CA GLU A 202 -27.22 -28.34 23.56
C GLU A 202 -26.02 -29.27 23.28
N VAL A 203 -25.39 -29.07 22.13
CA VAL A 203 -24.41 -29.98 21.52
C VAL A 203 -23.07 -29.25 21.42
N ASN A 204 -21.99 -29.88 21.89
CA ASN A 204 -20.63 -29.35 21.78
C ASN A 204 -19.63 -30.51 21.66
N TYR A 205 -18.49 -30.29 20.99
CA TYR A 205 -17.42 -31.27 20.77
C TYR A 205 -17.88 -32.60 20.15
N ARG A 206 -18.80 -32.54 19.19
CA ARG A 206 -19.23 -33.69 18.36
C ARG A 206 -19.65 -33.27 16.96
N PRO A 207 -19.73 -34.20 15.98
CA PRO A 207 -20.23 -33.90 14.64
C PRO A 207 -21.69 -33.44 14.66
N LEU A 208 -22.03 -32.46 13.80
CA LEU A 208 -23.40 -31.95 13.63
C LEU A 208 -24.12 -32.75 12.55
N VAL A 209 -24.78 -33.84 12.93
CA VAL A 209 -25.61 -34.63 12.02
C VAL A 209 -26.95 -34.85 12.71
N ILE A 210 -28.05 -34.38 12.13
CA ILE A 210 -29.39 -34.42 12.73
C ILE A 210 -30.32 -35.20 11.80
N GLY A 211 -30.87 -36.32 12.28
CA GLY A 211 -31.73 -37.21 11.49
C GLY A 211 -31.08 -38.51 10.99
N THR A 212 -31.87 -39.30 10.28
CA THR A 212 -31.49 -40.57 9.65
C THR A 212 -32.27 -40.73 8.36
N GLU A 213 -31.61 -41.12 7.27
CA GLU A 213 -32.13 -41.14 5.87
C GLU A 213 -32.47 -39.73 5.33
N VAL A 214 -33.27 -38.97 6.07
CA VAL A 214 -33.55 -37.54 5.89
C VAL A 214 -32.85 -36.76 6.99
N TYR A 215 -32.05 -35.76 6.60
CA TYR A 215 -31.23 -34.95 7.48
C TYR A 215 -31.74 -33.50 7.54
N ARG A 216 -31.62 -32.87 8.71
CA ARG A 216 -32.01 -31.46 8.91
C ARG A 216 -31.00 -30.53 8.21
N GLY A 217 -31.46 -29.43 7.62
CA GLY A 217 -30.66 -28.56 6.75
C GLY A 217 -29.40 -27.94 7.39
N ASP A 218 -29.32 -27.86 8.71
CA ASP A 218 -28.15 -27.43 9.48
C ASP A 218 -27.14 -28.56 9.79
N SER A 219 -27.39 -29.79 9.33
CA SER A 219 -26.43 -30.89 9.43
C SER A 219 -25.24 -30.68 8.50
N PHE A 220 -24.03 -31.04 8.95
CA PHE A 220 -22.85 -31.12 8.08
C PHE A 220 -23.11 -32.11 6.96
N ILE A 221 -23.07 -31.63 5.72
CA ILE A 221 -23.42 -32.43 4.54
C ILE A 221 -22.49 -33.64 4.42
N CYS A 222 -21.17 -33.41 4.46
CA CYS A 222 -20.18 -34.48 4.36
C CYS A 222 -20.23 -35.46 5.53
N GLY A 223 -20.49 -34.97 6.75
CA GLY A 223 -20.72 -35.83 7.92
C GLY A 223 -21.98 -36.69 7.77
N SER A 224 -23.04 -36.13 7.21
CA SER A 224 -24.30 -36.83 6.92
C SER A 224 -24.12 -37.88 5.80
N ALA A 225 -23.29 -37.59 4.80
CA ALA A 225 -22.95 -38.52 3.72
C ALA A 225 -22.13 -39.71 4.20
N ILE A 226 -21.17 -39.49 5.11
CA ILE A 226 -20.44 -40.57 5.79
C ILE A 226 -21.40 -41.39 6.65
N HIS A 227 -22.25 -40.75 7.45
CA HIS A 227 -23.25 -41.42 8.27
C HIS A 227 -24.19 -42.31 7.41
N ALA A 228 -24.64 -41.81 6.26
CA ALA A 228 -25.45 -42.54 5.30
C ALA A 228 -24.70 -43.67 4.55
N GLY A 229 -23.37 -43.68 4.60
CA GLY A 229 -22.52 -44.63 3.87
C GLY A 229 -22.31 -44.28 2.40
N ILE A 230 -22.65 -43.07 1.97
CA ILE A 230 -22.47 -42.58 0.60
C ILE A 230 -21.01 -42.22 0.32
N VAL A 231 -20.31 -41.68 1.32
CA VAL A 231 -18.93 -41.19 1.22
C VAL A 231 -18.03 -41.91 2.24
N ASP A 232 -16.81 -42.27 1.83
CA ASP A 232 -15.81 -42.89 2.69
C ASP A 232 -14.98 -41.83 3.43
N ASP A 233 -14.79 -41.99 4.74
CA ASP A 233 -14.05 -41.02 5.55
C ASP A 233 -12.54 -41.00 5.23
N GLN A 234 -11.94 -42.07 4.71
CA GLN A 234 -10.51 -42.09 4.40
C GLN A 234 -10.18 -41.54 3.02
N LYS A 235 -11.06 -41.75 2.04
CA LYS A 235 -10.82 -41.39 0.63
C LYS A 235 -11.59 -40.17 0.15
N GLY A 236 -12.60 -39.73 0.90
CA GLY A 236 -13.61 -38.80 0.41
C GLY A 236 -14.55 -39.51 -0.57
N GLY A 237 -15.37 -38.73 -1.27
CA GLY A 237 -16.35 -39.30 -2.21
C GLY A 237 -17.32 -38.27 -2.73
N ALA A 238 -18.27 -38.72 -3.55
CA ALA A 238 -19.30 -37.86 -4.12
C ALA A 238 -20.68 -38.50 -3.99
N GLY A 239 -21.71 -37.67 -4.10
CA GLY A 239 -23.10 -38.11 -4.07
C GLY A 239 -24.04 -37.03 -4.58
N ARG A 240 -25.33 -37.26 -4.44
CA ARG A 240 -26.38 -36.31 -4.82
C ARG A 240 -27.25 -35.95 -3.61
N ILE A 241 -27.52 -34.66 -3.46
CA ILE A 241 -28.48 -34.14 -2.49
C ILE A 241 -29.80 -33.87 -3.19
N THR A 242 -30.90 -34.22 -2.53
CA THR A 242 -32.24 -33.81 -2.92
C THR A 242 -32.91 -33.09 -1.75
N LEU A 243 -33.39 -31.86 -1.98
CA LEU A 243 -34.12 -31.11 -0.96
C LEU A 243 -35.55 -31.64 -0.83
N VAL A 244 -35.92 -32.02 0.40
CA VAL A 244 -37.21 -32.63 0.74
C VAL A 244 -38.25 -31.57 1.13
N GLY A 245 -37.81 -30.38 1.55
CA GLY A 245 -38.70 -29.34 2.08
C GLY A 245 -38.97 -29.50 3.56
N ASN A 246 -40.18 -29.10 3.97
CA ASN A 246 -40.60 -29.19 5.36
C ASN A 246 -40.74 -30.66 5.79
N TYR A 247 -39.96 -31.07 6.80
CA TYR A 247 -39.96 -32.43 7.32
C TYR A 247 -40.06 -32.39 8.84
N ASP A 248 -40.79 -33.35 9.41
CA ASP A 248 -40.97 -33.52 10.85
C ASP A 248 -40.35 -34.83 11.35
N ASN A 249 -39.93 -34.83 12.62
CA ASN A 249 -39.49 -36.02 13.35
C ASN A 249 -38.22 -36.70 12.79
N PHE A 250 -37.07 -36.07 13.02
CA PHE A 250 -35.74 -36.57 12.70
C PHE A 250 -35.27 -37.60 13.75
N ALA A 251 -35.14 -38.87 13.36
CA ALA A 251 -34.66 -39.93 14.25
C ALA A 251 -33.12 -39.95 14.39
N SER A 252 -32.61 -40.43 15.54
CA SER A 252 -31.18 -40.60 15.81
C SER A 252 -30.74 -42.05 15.60
N THR A 253 -29.61 -42.26 14.92
CA THR A 253 -28.95 -43.56 14.81
C THR A 253 -27.42 -43.42 14.86
N LYS A 254 -26.70 -44.53 15.05
CA LYS A 254 -25.24 -44.58 14.94
C LYS A 254 -24.83 -45.46 13.76
N ARG A 255 -24.23 -44.88 12.73
CA ARG A 255 -23.80 -45.56 11.51
C ARG A 255 -22.44 -45.03 11.04
N HIS A 256 -21.61 -45.90 10.48
CA HIS A 256 -20.30 -45.54 9.90
C HIS A 256 -19.42 -44.63 10.79
N GLY A 257 -19.43 -44.86 12.10
CA GLY A 257 -18.62 -44.11 13.07
C GLY A 257 -19.21 -42.78 13.56
N ILE A 258 -20.33 -42.32 12.99
CA ILE A 258 -21.01 -41.07 13.38
C ILE A 258 -22.33 -41.40 14.10
N GLU A 259 -22.65 -40.64 15.15
CA GLU A 259 -23.92 -40.75 15.88
C GLU A 259 -24.76 -39.48 15.63
N SER A 260 -25.88 -39.63 14.94
CA SER A 260 -26.78 -38.52 14.60
C SER A 260 -27.67 -38.12 15.77
N LEU A 261 -28.20 -36.90 15.74
CA LEU A 261 -29.02 -36.28 16.78
C LEU A 261 -30.51 -36.39 16.43
N PRO A 262 -31.39 -36.58 17.43
CA PRO A 262 -32.82 -36.58 17.21
C PRO A 262 -33.39 -35.15 17.23
N PHE A 263 -34.46 -34.90 16.48
CA PHE A 263 -35.26 -33.67 16.56
C PHE A 263 -36.74 -33.99 16.27
N ASP A 264 -37.57 -33.95 17.30
CA ASP A 264 -38.98 -34.40 17.32
C ASP A 264 -39.98 -33.28 16.96
N SER A 265 -39.54 -32.31 16.15
CA SER A 265 -40.37 -31.24 15.61
C SER A 265 -40.17 -31.08 14.12
N TYR A 266 -40.82 -30.10 13.52
CA TYR A 266 -40.69 -29.80 12.10
C TYR A 266 -39.59 -28.77 11.84
N PHE A 267 -38.93 -28.91 10.70
CA PHE A 267 -37.94 -27.95 10.21
C PHE A 267 -38.17 -27.68 8.72
N PRO A 268 -38.12 -26.42 8.26
CA PRO A 268 -38.53 -26.04 6.90
C PRO A 268 -37.60 -26.55 5.79
N LEU A 269 -36.35 -26.91 6.12
CA LEU A 269 -35.37 -27.38 5.16
C LEU A 269 -34.78 -28.73 5.61
N ALA A 270 -35.12 -29.79 4.90
CA ALA A 270 -34.54 -31.11 5.05
C ALA A 270 -34.00 -31.64 3.72
N PHE A 271 -33.06 -32.58 3.79
CA PHE A 271 -32.45 -33.16 2.60
C PHE A 271 -32.21 -34.66 2.74
N SER A 272 -32.23 -35.38 1.63
CA SER A 272 -31.84 -36.79 1.53
C SER A 272 -30.61 -36.94 0.65
N LEU A 273 -29.85 -38.01 0.86
CA LEU A 273 -28.61 -38.31 0.14
C LEU A 273 -28.74 -39.60 -0.64
N ALA A 274 -28.18 -39.62 -1.86
CA ALA A 274 -28.10 -40.80 -2.70
C ALA A 274 -26.72 -40.93 -3.35
N PHE A 275 -26.35 -42.17 -3.72
CA PHE A 275 -25.22 -42.42 -4.61
C PHE A 275 -25.52 -41.87 -6.00
N ASP A 276 -24.47 -41.44 -6.70
CA ASP A 276 -24.57 -41.00 -8.09
C ASP A 276 -23.45 -41.63 -8.91
N ASP A 277 -23.81 -42.62 -9.73
CA ASP A 277 -22.86 -43.36 -10.59
C ASP A 277 -22.57 -42.62 -11.91
N SER A 278 -23.19 -41.45 -12.14
CA SER A 278 -23.05 -40.72 -13.42
C SER A 278 -21.69 -40.03 -13.59
N PHE A 279 -20.89 -39.91 -12.52
CA PHE A 279 -19.54 -39.37 -12.56
C PHE A 279 -18.63 -40.08 -11.55
N GLN A 280 -17.33 -40.20 -11.87
CA GLN A 280 -16.36 -40.78 -10.95
C GLN A 280 -15.77 -39.70 -10.04
N ALA A 281 -15.96 -39.86 -8.74
CA ALA A 281 -15.28 -39.04 -7.75
C ALA A 281 -13.76 -39.27 -7.79
N ILE A 282 -12.99 -38.19 -7.83
CA ILE A 282 -11.53 -38.26 -7.71
C ILE A 282 -11.18 -38.43 -6.23
N SER A 283 -10.36 -39.42 -5.90
CA SER A 283 -9.84 -39.61 -4.55
C SER A 283 -9.06 -38.39 -4.10
N ASP A 284 -9.17 -38.04 -2.82
CA ASP A 284 -8.48 -36.90 -2.24
C ASP A 284 -6.95 -36.94 -2.47
N PRO A 285 -6.36 -35.95 -3.18
CA PRO A 285 -4.95 -35.98 -3.59
C PRO A 285 -3.97 -35.72 -2.43
N ARG A 286 -4.44 -35.27 -1.26
CA ARG A 286 -3.59 -34.89 -0.12
C ARG A 286 -2.65 -36.02 0.32
N SER A 287 -3.16 -37.25 0.33
CA SER A 287 -2.40 -38.45 0.74
C SER A 287 -1.25 -38.82 -0.21
N ALA A 288 -1.40 -38.54 -1.51
CA ALA A 288 -0.41 -38.86 -2.53
C ALA A 288 0.62 -37.74 -2.72
N LEU A 289 0.20 -36.47 -2.65
CA LEU A 289 1.07 -35.34 -2.95
C LEU A 289 2.00 -34.95 -1.80
N LEU A 290 1.63 -35.25 -0.55
CA LEU A 290 2.47 -34.98 0.61
C LEU A 290 3.85 -35.68 0.55
N PRO A 291 3.94 -37.02 0.36
CA PRO A 291 5.24 -37.68 0.26
C PRO A 291 6.08 -37.17 -0.94
N ILE A 292 5.42 -36.79 -2.04
CA ILE A 292 6.07 -36.19 -3.21
C ILE A 292 6.68 -34.82 -2.84
N SER A 293 5.92 -33.96 -2.16
CA SER A 293 6.37 -32.61 -1.78
C SER A 293 7.51 -32.67 -0.74
N ILE A 294 7.44 -33.62 0.19
CA ILE A 294 8.54 -33.92 1.12
C ILE A 294 9.78 -34.37 0.35
N LEU A 295 9.63 -35.27 -0.64
CA LEU A 295 10.74 -35.74 -1.45
C LEU A 295 11.43 -34.60 -2.21
N PHE A 296 10.67 -33.75 -2.91
CA PHE A 296 11.24 -32.62 -3.67
C PHE A 296 11.98 -31.64 -2.75
N THR A 297 11.35 -31.23 -1.64
CA THR A 297 12.00 -30.32 -0.68
C THR A 297 13.21 -30.96 0.00
N ALA A 298 13.19 -32.27 0.26
CA ALA A 298 14.33 -33.01 0.80
C ALA A 298 15.49 -33.08 -0.19
N VAL A 299 15.22 -33.31 -1.47
CA VAL A 299 16.25 -33.24 -2.53
C VAL A 299 16.87 -31.84 -2.57
N LEU A 300 16.07 -30.78 -2.59
CA LEU A 300 16.57 -29.40 -2.55
C LEU A 300 17.44 -29.13 -1.31
N ALA A 301 17.02 -29.61 -0.13
CA ALA A 301 17.78 -29.44 1.10
C ALA A 301 19.09 -30.24 1.11
N ILE A 302 19.08 -31.51 0.69
CA ILE A 302 20.26 -32.40 0.76
C ILE A 302 21.34 -31.98 -0.25
N PHE A 303 20.92 -31.52 -1.43
CA PHE A 303 21.80 -31.25 -2.55
C PHE A 303 22.19 -29.77 -2.69
N SER A 304 21.81 -28.89 -1.75
CA SER A 304 22.15 -27.45 -1.81
C SER A 304 22.93 -27.00 -0.59
N THR A 305 24.07 -26.34 -0.79
CA THR A 305 24.84 -25.67 0.27
C THR A 305 24.44 -24.21 0.48
N SER A 306 23.66 -23.64 -0.45
CA SER A 306 23.31 -22.22 -0.43
C SER A 306 22.16 -21.94 0.55
N PRO A 307 22.29 -20.96 1.45
CA PRO A 307 21.17 -20.52 2.29
C PRO A 307 19.96 -20.02 1.48
N LYS A 308 20.18 -19.59 0.22
CA LYS A 308 19.12 -19.10 -0.67
C LYS A 308 18.09 -20.19 -1.03
N ILE A 309 18.41 -21.47 -0.81
CA ILE A 309 17.46 -22.59 -0.99
C ILE A 309 16.22 -22.47 -0.09
N PHE A 310 16.28 -21.63 0.94
CA PHE A 310 15.12 -21.28 1.76
C PHE A 310 13.93 -20.80 0.91
N PHE A 311 14.13 -19.92 -0.07
CA PHE A 311 13.03 -19.34 -0.85
C PHE A 311 12.24 -20.37 -1.68
N PRO A 312 12.87 -21.23 -2.49
CA PRO A 312 12.11 -22.27 -3.19
C PRO A 312 11.44 -23.24 -2.21
N ILE A 313 12.11 -23.68 -1.14
CA ILE A 313 11.49 -24.55 -0.12
C ILE A 313 10.27 -23.87 0.53
N PHE A 314 10.39 -22.59 0.87
CA PHE A 314 9.30 -21.79 1.44
C PHE A 314 8.11 -21.73 0.48
N ILE A 315 8.34 -21.41 -0.80
CA ILE A 315 7.28 -21.34 -1.81
C ILE A 315 6.62 -22.72 -2.03
N LEU A 316 7.42 -23.80 -2.12
CA LEU A 316 6.89 -25.16 -2.28
C LEU A 316 5.99 -25.57 -1.11
N ILE A 317 6.43 -25.34 0.12
CA ILE A 317 5.65 -25.66 1.32
C ILE A 317 4.41 -24.76 1.39
N PHE A 318 4.54 -23.46 1.11
CA PHE A 318 3.43 -22.52 1.09
C PHE A 318 2.36 -22.91 0.06
N ALA A 319 2.77 -23.30 -1.14
CA ALA A 319 1.88 -23.80 -2.19
C ALA A 319 1.22 -25.11 -1.76
N HIS A 320 1.97 -26.04 -1.17
CA HIS A 320 1.42 -27.31 -0.69
C HIS A 320 0.32 -27.09 0.37
N VAL A 321 0.55 -26.19 1.33
CA VAL A 321 -0.45 -25.84 2.34
C VAL A 321 -1.65 -25.16 1.69
N SER A 322 -1.42 -24.15 0.84
CA SER A 322 -2.50 -23.33 0.24
C SER A 322 -3.41 -24.08 -0.73
N PHE A 323 -2.93 -25.12 -1.42
CA PHE A 323 -3.72 -25.82 -2.44
C PHE A 323 -4.22 -27.19 -1.99
N PHE A 324 -3.51 -27.86 -1.07
CA PHE A 324 -3.76 -29.27 -0.78
C PHE A 324 -3.92 -29.56 0.70
N SER A 325 -2.90 -29.36 1.53
CA SER A 325 -2.95 -29.82 2.92
C SER A 325 -4.03 -29.11 3.74
N ASP A 326 -4.18 -27.79 3.55
CA ASP A 326 -5.16 -27.00 4.27
C ASP A 326 -5.57 -25.77 3.44
N PRO A 327 -6.23 -26.00 2.29
CA PRO A 327 -6.60 -24.92 1.40
C PRO A 327 -7.52 -23.94 2.12
N PRO A 328 -7.41 -22.64 1.85
CA PRO A 328 -8.30 -21.68 2.46
C PRO A 328 -9.74 -21.99 2.05
N SER A 329 -10.68 -21.65 2.92
CA SER A 329 -12.11 -21.67 2.60
C SER A 329 -12.45 -20.59 1.55
N ALA A 330 -12.06 -20.82 0.29
CA ALA A 330 -12.77 -20.22 -0.83
C ALA A 330 -14.18 -20.80 -0.84
N SER A 331 -15.15 -20.00 -1.27
CA SER A 331 -16.57 -20.38 -1.33
C SER A 331 -16.79 -21.73 -2.02
N TYR A 332 -16.81 -22.80 -1.25
CA TYR A 332 -17.11 -24.18 -1.64
C TYR A 332 -18.57 -24.34 -2.19
N HIS A 333 -19.35 -23.26 -2.22
CA HIS A 333 -20.59 -23.16 -3.01
C HIS A 333 -20.38 -22.74 -4.48
N SER A 334 -19.14 -22.69 -4.97
CA SER A 334 -18.80 -22.25 -6.34
C SER A 334 -18.47 -23.42 -7.24
N THR A 335 -18.81 -23.28 -8.52
CA THR A 335 -18.46 -24.24 -9.58
C THR A 335 -16.97 -24.25 -9.91
N THR A 336 -16.15 -23.33 -9.37
CA THR A 336 -14.71 -23.20 -9.70
C THR A 336 -13.83 -23.00 -8.45
N VAL A 337 -13.19 -24.07 -7.97
CA VAL A 337 -12.32 -24.05 -6.77
C VAL A 337 -10.91 -23.53 -7.08
N LEU A 338 -10.34 -23.93 -8.21
CA LEU A 338 -8.95 -23.64 -8.56
C LEU A 338 -8.63 -22.14 -8.76
N PRO A 339 -9.43 -21.33 -9.49
CA PRO A 339 -9.16 -19.90 -9.66
C PRO A 339 -9.17 -19.13 -8.33
N ASP A 340 -10.07 -19.48 -7.41
CA ASP A 340 -10.16 -18.85 -6.10
C ASP A 340 -8.95 -19.21 -5.23
N HIS A 341 -8.51 -20.47 -5.24
CA HIS A 341 -7.27 -20.89 -4.57
C HIS A 341 -6.04 -20.17 -5.14
N ILE A 342 -5.95 -20.00 -6.47
CA ILE A 342 -4.86 -19.24 -7.11
C ILE A 342 -4.89 -17.78 -6.65
N SER A 343 -6.07 -17.16 -6.68
CA SER A 343 -6.25 -15.78 -6.23
C SER A 343 -5.79 -15.58 -4.78
N MET A 344 -6.23 -16.46 -3.87
CA MET A 344 -5.83 -16.41 -2.46
C MET A 344 -4.35 -16.72 -2.24
N PHE A 345 -3.80 -17.70 -2.98
CA PHE A 345 -2.38 -18.02 -2.94
C PHE A 345 -1.53 -16.80 -3.29
N VAL A 346 -1.84 -16.13 -4.42
CA VAL A 346 -1.10 -14.92 -4.85
C VAL A 346 -1.28 -13.78 -3.85
N LYS A 347 -2.51 -13.54 -3.37
CA LYS A 347 -2.82 -12.51 -2.37
C LYS A 347 -1.96 -12.67 -1.11
N ARG A 348 -1.80 -13.91 -0.62
CA ARG A 348 -1.14 -14.21 0.66
C ARG A 348 0.37 -14.40 0.52
N LEU A 349 0.84 -14.94 -0.61
CA LEU A 349 2.25 -15.23 -0.83
C LEU A 349 3.09 -13.94 -0.87
N LEU A 350 2.63 -12.87 -1.52
CA LEU A 350 3.47 -11.69 -1.74
C LEU A 350 3.85 -10.98 -0.41
N PRO A 351 2.91 -10.67 0.51
CA PRO A 351 3.27 -10.17 1.83
C PRO A 351 4.06 -11.18 2.66
N ALA A 352 3.75 -12.48 2.55
CA ALA A 352 4.52 -13.53 3.22
C ALA A 352 5.98 -13.59 2.73
N MET A 353 6.24 -13.34 1.45
CA MET A 353 7.58 -13.28 0.86
C MET A 353 8.37 -12.07 1.37
N PHE A 354 7.72 -10.93 1.59
CA PHE A 354 8.37 -9.78 2.23
C PHE A 354 8.86 -10.15 3.64
N VAL A 355 7.99 -10.78 4.44
CA VAL A 355 8.38 -11.30 5.76
C VAL A 355 9.50 -12.34 5.64
N ALA A 356 9.42 -13.24 4.66
CA ALA A 356 10.43 -14.26 4.40
C ALA A 356 11.80 -13.65 4.06
N ILE A 357 11.87 -12.53 3.34
CA ILE A 357 13.13 -11.79 3.06
C ILE A 357 13.73 -11.22 4.35
N VAL A 358 12.90 -10.66 5.23
CA VAL A 358 13.35 -10.16 6.54
C VAL A 358 13.84 -11.32 7.42
N LEU A 359 13.08 -12.42 7.49
CA LEU A 359 13.49 -13.62 8.23
C LEU A 359 14.77 -14.25 7.65
N TYR A 360 14.93 -14.22 6.33
CA TYR A 360 16.13 -14.69 5.65
C TYR A 360 17.37 -13.89 6.07
N SER A 361 17.30 -12.57 5.93
CA SER A 361 18.42 -11.67 6.22
C SER A 361 18.81 -11.67 7.70
N THR A 362 17.84 -11.75 8.60
CA THR A 362 18.06 -11.61 10.05
C THR A 362 18.34 -12.92 10.78
N VAL A 363 17.74 -14.04 10.36
CA VAL A 363 17.76 -15.30 11.12
C VAL A 363 18.31 -16.46 10.28
N ILE A 364 17.73 -16.73 9.11
CA ILE A 364 17.95 -17.99 8.38
C ILE A 364 19.32 -18.03 7.70
N LYS A 365 19.75 -16.91 7.08
CA LYS A 365 21.06 -16.81 6.42
C LYS A 365 22.18 -17.18 7.39
N ARG A 366 22.11 -16.71 8.64
CA ARG A 366 23.10 -17.00 9.68
C ARG A 366 23.12 -18.47 10.07
N THR A 367 21.96 -19.08 10.28
CA THR A 367 21.87 -20.48 10.69
C THR A 367 22.33 -21.46 9.60
N LEU A 368 22.04 -21.17 8.33
CA LEU A 368 22.34 -22.06 7.20
C LEU A 368 23.67 -21.79 6.50
N SER A 369 24.29 -20.62 6.71
CA SER A 369 25.59 -20.29 6.10
C SER A 369 26.68 -21.24 6.57
N GLY A 370 27.46 -21.78 5.63
CA GLY A 370 28.58 -22.68 5.91
C GLY A 370 28.18 -24.05 6.48
N LEU A 371 26.88 -24.41 6.50
CA LEU A 371 26.42 -25.68 7.07
C LEU A 371 26.69 -26.85 6.12
N THR A 372 27.65 -27.70 6.48
CA THR A 372 28.05 -28.90 5.70
C THR A 372 27.26 -30.15 6.05
N ALA A 373 26.41 -30.10 7.10
CA ALA A 373 25.59 -31.22 7.56
C ALA A 373 24.26 -31.33 6.78
N GLN A 374 24.31 -31.81 5.53
CA GLN A 374 23.16 -31.82 4.62
C GLN A 374 21.96 -32.66 5.09
N PHE A 375 22.20 -33.87 5.60
CA PHE A 375 21.14 -34.73 6.12
C PHE A 375 20.59 -34.22 7.44
N GLU A 376 21.43 -33.63 8.30
CA GLU A 376 20.95 -33.03 9.55
C GLU A 376 20.11 -31.79 9.29
N LYS A 377 20.48 -30.96 8.30
CA LYS A 377 19.65 -29.85 7.83
C LYS A 377 18.31 -30.37 7.29
N ALA A 378 18.31 -31.41 6.47
CA ALA A 378 17.08 -32.00 5.96
C ALA A 378 16.18 -32.58 7.08
N ILE A 379 16.76 -33.26 8.08
CA ILE A 379 16.01 -33.87 9.18
C ILE A 379 15.50 -32.81 10.16
N PHE A 380 16.37 -31.95 10.69
CA PHE A 380 16.00 -31.03 11.76
C PHE A 380 15.33 -29.77 11.22
N TRP A 381 15.93 -29.10 10.24
CA TRP A 381 15.40 -27.83 9.74
C TRP A 381 14.20 -28.04 8.82
N LEU A 382 14.36 -28.83 7.76
CA LEU A 382 13.25 -29.10 6.83
C LEU A 382 12.18 -30.00 7.46
N GLY A 383 12.56 -31.03 8.23
CA GLY A 383 11.60 -31.86 8.96
C GLY A 383 10.81 -31.05 9.99
N GLY A 384 11.48 -30.15 10.74
CA GLY A 384 10.81 -29.18 11.60
C GLY A 384 9.83 -28.29 10.83
N PHE A 385 10.23 -27.79 9.65
CA PHE A 385 9.38 -26.99 8.77
C PHE A 385 8.09 -27.74 8.40
N TRP A 386 8.19 -28.97 7.91
CA TRP A 386 7.01 -29.78 7.60
C TRP A 386 6.15 -30.09 8.84
N ILE A 387 6.75 -30.35 10.00
CA ILE A 387 6.00 -30.57 11.25
C ILE A 387 5.15 -29.35 11.59
N GLY A 388 5.72 -28.15 11.50
CA GLY A 388 4.99 -26.90 11.77
C GLY A 388 3.96 -26.55 10.69
N ALA A 389 4.28 -26.81 9.41
CA ALA A 389 3.40 -26.53 8.27
C ALA A 389 2.12 -27.40 8.31
N LEU A 390 2.24 -28.59 8.87
CA LEU A 390 1.17 -29.58 9.06
C LEU A 390 0.65 -29.62 10.50
N SER A 391 0.67 -28.48 11.22
CA SER A 391 0.24 -28.39 12.63
C SER A 391 -1.13 -29.02 12.90
N ASN A 392 -2.07 -28.89 11.96
CA ASN A 392 -3.42 -29.48 12.03
C ASN A 392 -3.44 -31.02 11.91
N TYR A 393 -2.29 -31.65 11.70
CA TYR A 393 -2.14 -33.10 11.74
C TYR A 393 -1.14 -33.52 12.82
N THR A 394 -0.11 -32.70 13.06
CA THR A 394 0.99 -33.03 13.98
C THR A 394 0.71 -32.64 15.42
N PHE A 395 -0.17 -31.66 15.67
CA PHE A 395 -0.49 -31.16 17.01
C PHE A 395 -1.96 -31.35 17.42
N ASP A 396 -2.84 -31.83 16.53
CA ASP A 396 -4.28 -32.02 16.79
C ASP A 396 -4.61 -32.98 17.95
N TRP A 397 -3.69 -33.90 18.27
CA TRP A 397 -3.85 -34.84 19.39
C TRP A 397 -3.59 -34.19 20.76
N ILE A 398 -3.03 -32.96 20.79
CA ILE A 398 -2.82 -32.21 22.03
C ILE A 398 -4.16 -31.59 22.44
N PRO A 399 -4.72 -31.92 23.62
CA PRO A 399 -6.05 -31.47 24.05
C PRO A 399 -6.02 -30.02 24.54
N ILE A 400 -5.66 -29.09 23.65
CA ILE A 400 -5.64 -27.64 23.90
C ILE A 400 -6.12 -26.94 22.62
N SER A 401 -7.42 -26.68 22.54
CA SER A 401 -7.99 -25.94 21.40
C SER A 401 -7.89 -24.42 21.58
N ARG A 402 -8.02 -23.93 22.83
CA ARG A 402 -7.96 -22.50 23.19
C ARG A 402 -7.41 -22.36 24.62
N LEU A 403 -6.59 -21.34 24.86
CA LEU A 403 -6.05 -21.01 26.18
C LEU A 403 -7.06 -20.19 27.01
N THR A 404 -8.29 -20.67 27.14
CA THR A 404 -9.28 -20.06 28.06
C THR A 404 -9.42 -20.90 29.32
N ALA A 405 -9.73 -20.26 30.45
CA ALA A 405 -9.96 -20.95 31.71
C ALA A 405 -11.11 -21.98 31.61
N HIS A 406 -12.14 -21.67 30.82
CA HIS A 406 -13.29 -22.55 30.58
C HIS A 406 -12.90 -23.82 29.81
N ASP A 407 -12.12 -23.67 28.73
CA ASP A 407 -11.72 -24.79 27.87
C ASP A 407 -10.73 -25.73 28.60
N LEU A 408 -9.83 -25.16 29.41
CA LEU A 408 -8.89 -25.93 30.25
C LEU A 408 -9.58 -26.75 31.34
N GLU A 409 -10.80 -26.37 31.75
CA GLU A 409 -11.61 -27.12 32.72
C GLU A 409 -12.45 -28.22 32.07
N GLN A 410 -12.95 -28.00 30.85
CA GLN A 410 -13.80 -28.96 30.15
C GLN A 410 -13.03 -30.05 29.40
N GLN A 411 -11.81 -29.77 28.93
CA GLN A 411 -11.02 -30.72 28.16
C GLN A 411 -10.21 -31.66 29.07
N PRO A 412 -10.50 -32.98 29.09
CA PRO A 412 -9.74 -33.93 29.89
C PRO A 412 -8.28 -34.01 29.39
N GLY A 413 -7.32 -33.80 30.30
CA GLY A 413 -5.89 -33.83 29.98
C GLY A 413 -5.26 -32.49 29.59
N ALA A 414 -6.06 -31.44 29.33
CA ALA A 414 -5.57 -30.13 28.89
C ALA A 414 -4.60 -29.48 29.88
N LYS A 415 -4.90 -29.53 31.19
CA LYS A 415 -4.04 -28.98 32.26
C LYS A 415 -2.67 -29.67 32.32
N ILE A 416 -2.64 -30.99 32.12
CA ILE A 416 -1.41 -31.79 32.12
C ILE A 416 -0.57 -31.46 30.87
N ALA A 417 -1.21 -31.43 29.69
CA ALA A 417 -0.56 -31.05 28.44
C ALA A 417 0.04 -29.63 28.51
N LEU A 418 -0.70 -28.65 29.06
CA LEU A 418 -0.21 -27.29 29.24
C LEU A 418 1.00 -27.22 30.18
N ALA A 419 0.95 -27.95 31.30
CA ALA A 419 2.08 -28.02 32.24
C ALA A 419 3.35 -28.58 31.57
N VAL A 420 3.22 -29.65 30.78
CA VAL A 420 4.35 -30.24 30.03
C VAL A 420 4.91 -29.25 29.01
N ILE A 421 4.05 -28.57 28.24
CA ILE A 421 4.48 -27.57 27.26
C ILE A 421 5.25 -26.42 27.94
N ILE A 422 4.75 -25.91 29.07
CA ILE A 422 5.44 -24.84 29.83
C ILE A 422 6.83 -25.28 30.28
N VAL A 423 6.96 -26.51 30.81
CA VAL A 423 8.25 -27.06 31.23
C VAL A 423 9.21 -27.19 30.04
N VAL A 424 8.73 -27.71 28.90
CA VAL A 424 9.54 -27.84 27.69
C VAL A 424 10.00 -26.47 27.18
N LEU A 425 9.09 -25.49 27.09
CA LEU A 425 9.42 -24.13 26.67
C LEU A 425 10.42 -23.46 27.62
N ALA A 426 10.29 -23.66 28.94
CA ALA A 426 11.24 -23.13 29.92
C ALA A 426 12.65 -23.71 29.70
N VAL A 427 12.77 -25.02 29.45
CA VAL A 427 14.06 -25.65 29.12
C VAL A 427 14.64 -25.09 27.82
N ILE A 428 13.82 -24.92 26.79
CA ILE A 428 14.24 -24.31 25.52
C ILE A 428 14.77 -22.89 25.74
N ILE A 429 14.01 -22.05 26.45
CA ILE A 429 14.38 -20.66 26.72
C ILE A 429 15.69 -20.58 27.50
N VAL A 430 15.84 -21.36 28.57
CA VAL A 430 17.07 -21.41 29.36
C VAL A 430 18.26 -21.83 28.50
N GLY A 431 18.09 -22.85 27.64
CA GLY A 431 19.11 -23.27 26.70
C GLY A 431 19.51 -22.18 25.71
N GLN A 432 18.53 -21.53 25.05
CA GLN A 432 18.78 -20.45 24.09
C GLN A 432 19.47 -19.26 24.75
N VAL A 433 19.01 -18.82 25.94
CA VAL A 433 19.62 -17.74 26.73
C VAL A 433 21.07 -18.07 27.05
N TYR A 434 21.37 -19.31 27.48
CA TYR A 434 22.73 -19.75 27.76
C TYR A 434 23.64 -19.66 26.52
N TYR A 435 23.19 -20.12 25.35
CA TYR A 435 24.01 -20.04 24.14
C TYR A 435 24.14 -18.61 23.58
N PHE A 436 23.11 -17.76 23.69
CA PHE A 436 23.23 -16.34 23.35
C PHE A 436 24.19 -15.60 24.29
N TRP A 437 24.28 -16.02 25.55
CA TRP A 437 25.28 -15.52 26.49
C TRP A 437 26.69 -15.97 26.11
N LEU A 438 26.88 -17.22 25.69
CA LEU A 438 28.17 -17.72 25.17
C LEU A 438 28.63 -16.97 23.91
N GLU A 439 27.72 -16.56 23.02
CA GLU A 439 28.03 -15.78 21.80
C GLU A 439 28.20 -14.27 22.03
N GLY A 440 28.01 -13.74 23.25
CA GLY A 440 28.09 -12.28 23.48
C GLY A 440 26.89 -11.47 23.00
N ARG A 441 25.79 -12.13 22.60
CA ARG A 441 24.63 -11.49 21.96
C ARG A 441 23.40 -11.33 22.86
N LEU A 442 23.43 -11.89 24.06
CA LEU A 442 22.28 -11.92 24.98
C LEU A 442 21.64 -10.54 25.21
N LEU A 443 22.43 -9.50 25.51
CA LEU A 443 21.90 -8.17 25.82
C LEU A 443 21.14 -7.54 24.64
N ARG A 444 21.61 -7.76 23.41
CA ARG A 444 20.95 -7.26 22.18
C ARG A 444 19.59 -7.91 22.00
N TYR A 445 19.51 -9.23 22.22
CA TYR A 445 18.24 -9.96 22.13
C TYR A 445 17.30 -9.66 23.29
N LEU A 446 17.80 -9.45 24.52
CA LEU A 446 16.97 -8.97 25.63
C LEU A 446 16.36 -7.60 25.32
N GLY A 447 17.10 -6.70 24.66
CA GLY A 447 16.57 -5.43 24.16
C GLY A 447 15.45 -5.61 23.14
N LEU A 448 15.66 -6.47 22.13
CA LEU A 448 14.65 -6.80 21.11
C LEU A 448 13.37 -7.38 21.74
N TYR A 449 13.50 -8.39 22.60
CA TYR A 449 12.34 -8.98 23.30
C TYR A 449 11.71 -8.00 24.29
N GLY A 450 12.47 -7.06 24.86
CA GLY A 450 11.95 -5.96 25.66
C GLY A 450 11.02 -5.05 24.85
N ILE A 451 11.36 -4.77 23.59
CA ILE A 451 10.48 -4.03 22.66
C ILE A 451 9.21 -4.85 22.39
N PHE A 452 9.34 -6.15 22.07
CA PHE A 452 8.16 -7.00 21.84
C PHE A 452 7.20 -7.04 23.04
N VAL A 453 7.73 -7.22 24.25
CA VAL A 453 6.94 -7.20 25.49
C VAL A 453 6.29 -5.83 25.69
N THR A 454 7.02 -4.73 25.47
CA THR A 454 6.47 -3.37 25.59
C THR A 454 5.33 -3.14 24.60
N SER A 455 5.50 -3.54 23.34
CA SER A 455 4.45 -3.46 22.32
C SER A 455 3.22 -4.27 22.69
N ILE A 456 3.40 -5.48 23.25
CA ILE A 456 2.29 -6.30 23.76
C ILE A 456 1.58 -5.61 24.92
N LEU A 457 2.31 -5.02 25.87
CA LEU A 457 1.73 -4.29 27.00
C LEU A 457 0.95 -3.05 26.54
N VAL A 458 1.45 -2.33 25.53
CA VAL A 458 0.73 -1.22 24.89
C VAL A 458 -0.55 -1.71 24.24
N CYS A 459 -0.50 -2.81 23.48
CA CYS A 459 -1.67 -3.45 22.88
C CYS A 459 -2.72 -3.85 23.94
N LEU A 460 -2.29 -4.38 25.09
CA LEU A 460 -3.17 -4.72 26.21
C LEU A 460 -3.80 -3.50 26.90
N ALA A 461 -3.19 -2.32 26.78
CA ALA A 461 -3.68 -1.09 27.38
C ALA A 461 -4.77 -0.39 26.55
N ILE A 462 -5.00 -0.81 25.30
CA ILE A 462 -6.01 -0.19 24.42
C ILE A 462 -7.42 -0.65 24.83
N PRO A 463 -8.31 0.27 25.23
CA PRO A 463 -9.66 -0.10 25.66
C PRO A 463 -10.53 -0.57 24.48
N GLY A 464 -11.41 -1.55 24.73
CA GLY A 464 -12.40 -2.02 23.75
C GLY A 464 -11.92 -3.11 22.77
N VAL A 465 -10.65 -3.49 22.84
CA VAL A 465 -10.06 -4.60 22.07
C VAL A 465 -9.35 -5.57 23.01
N ASN A 466 -9.25 -6.83 22.62
CA ASN A 466 -8.45 -7.82 23.33
C ASN A 466 -7.38 -8.38 22.40
N LEU A 467 -6.30 -8.84 23.02
CA LEU A 467 -5.15 -9.39 22.34
C LEU A 467 -5.42 -10.83 21.90
N ARG A 468 -5.25 -11.10 20.60
CA ARG A 468 -5.32 -12.46 20.02
C ARG A 468 -3.97 -12.84 19.46
N PHE A 469 -3.34 -13.85 20.06
CA PHE A 469 -2.13 -14.44 19.50
C PHE A 469 -2.47 -15.59 18.57
N HIS A 470 -2.34 -15.33 17.27
CA HIS A 470 -2.26 -16.41 16.28
C HIS A 470 -0.85 -17.04 16.35
N HIS A 471 -0.76 -18.35 16.12
CA HIS A 471 0.51 -19.08 16.15
C HIS A 471 1.54 -18.54 15.15
N TYR A 472 1.13 -17.96 14.03
CA TYR A 472 2.06 -17.31 13.10
C TYR A 472 2.70 -16.03 13.67
N ILE A 473 1.98 -15.29 14.53
CA ILE A 473 2.51 -14.12 15.23
C ILE A 473 3.53 -14.57 16.26
N LEU A 474 3.19 -15.61 17.03
CA LEU A 474 4.11 -16.23 17.99
C LEU A 474 5.37 -16.75 17.28
N ALA A 475 5.22 -17.35 16.10
CA ALA A 475 6.35 -17.76 15.28
C ALA A 475 7.28 -16.60 14.92
N MET A 476 6.74 -15.47 14.44
CA MET A 476 7.53 -14.28 14.12
C MET A 476 8.25 -13.70 15.34
N LEU A 477 7.59 -13.69 16.51
CA LEU A 477 8.19 -13.18 17.75
C LEU A 477 9.33 -14.08 18.26
N LEU A 478 9.23 -15.40 18.08
CA LEU A 478 10.18 -16.37 18.63
C LEU A 478 11.33 -16.73 17.67
N LEU A 479 11.15 -16.57 16.36
CA LEU A 479 12.15 -16.88 15.33
C LEU A 479 13.52 -16.20 15.53
N PRO A 480 13.61 -14.92 15.96
CA PRO A 480 14.91 -14.31 16.27
C PRO A 480 15.71 -15.11 17.31
N GLY A 481 15.02 -15.74 18.27
CA GLY A 481 15.59 -16.59 19.30
C GLY A 481 16.15 -17.94 18.80
N THR A 482 16.04 -18.25 17.51
CA THR A 482 16.58 -19.48 16.91
C THR A 482 17.71 -19.20 15.92
N SER A 483 18.32 -18.01 15.97
CA SER A 483 19.40 -17.56 15.07
C SER A 483 20.79 -18.13 15.41
N LEU A 484 20.85 -19.25 16.14
CA LEU A 484 22.05 -19.98 16.51
C LEU A 484 22.23 -21.21 15.62
N GLN A 485 23.46 -21.55 15.26
CA GLN A 485 23.75 -22.77 14.51
C GLN A 485 23.93 -23.96 15.47
N THR A 486 22.82 -24.40 16.08
CA THR A 486 22.74 -25.62 16.91
C THR A 486 21.61 -26.53 16.42
N ARG A 487 21.72 -27.85 16.62
CA ARG A 487 20.69 -28.82 16.18
C ARG A 487 19.29 -28.50 16.73
N PRO A 488 19.12 -28.17 18.02
CA PRO A 488 17.82 -27.76 18.54
C PRO A 488 17.30 -26.48 17.86
N SER A 489 18.17 -25.50 17.62
CA SER A 489 17.77 -24.25 16.94
C SER A 489 17.34 -24.48 15.50
N LEU A 490 17.98 -25.42 14.76
CA LEU A 490 17.50 -25.83 13.44
C LEU A 490 16.07 -26.38 13.50
N LEU A 491 15.78 -27.25 14.46
CA LEU A 491 14.46 -27.84 14.65
C LEU A 491 13.41 -26.78 15.04
N TYR A 492 13.73 -25.92 16.01
CA TYR A 492 12.82 -24.85 16.45
C TYR A 492 12.56 -23.85 15.33
N GLN A 493 13.62 -23.43 14.62
CA GLN A 493 13.50 -22.54 13.47
C GLN A 493 12.59 -23.14 12.40
N GLY A 494 12.77 -24.43 12.08
CA GLY A 494 11.90 -25.16 11.17
C GLY A 494 10.44 -25.13 11.64
N ILE A 495 10.15 -25.58 12.86
CA ILE A 495 8.78 -25.64 13.40
C ILE A 495 8.11 -24.26 13.36
N LEU A 496 8.82 -23.19 13.76
CA LEU A 496 8.27 -21.84 13.75
C LEU A 496 8.03 -21.33 12.33
N LEU A 497 8.92 -21.59 11.36
CA LEU A 497 8.68 -21.27 9.95
C LEU A 497 7.46 -22.01 9.40
N GLY A 498 7.29 -23.28 9.78
CA GLY A 498 6.12 -24.07 9.44
C GLY A 498 4.84 -23.50 10.02
N LEU A 499 4.82 -23.15 11.31
CA LEU A 499 3.67 -22.50 11.96
C LEU A 499 3.33 -21.15 11.33
N PHE A 500 4.35 -20.39 10.90
CA PHE A 500 4.14 -19.16 10.15
C PHE A 500 3.45 -19.42 8.81
N VAL A 501 3.95 -20.36 8.02
CA VAL A 501 3.34 -20.74 6.74
C VAL A 501 1.93 -21.28 6.94
N ASN A 502 1.74 -22.22 7.87
CA ASN A 502 0.42 -22.78 8.20
C ASN A 502 -0.59 -21.68 8.55
N GLY A 503 -0.18 -20.74 9.40
CA GLY A 503 -1.03 -19.63 9.81
C GLY A 503 -1.44 -18.70 8.68
N ILE A 504 -0.47 -18.20 7.91
CA ILE A 504 -0.73 -17.22 6.84
C ILE A 504 -1.38 -17.84 5.62
N ALA A 505 -0.90 -19.02 5.19
CA ALA A 505 -1.44 -19.71 4.02
C ALA A 505 -2.92 -20.06 4.21
N ARG A 506 -3.37 -20.35 5.45
CA ARG A 506 -4.76 -20.70 5.77
C ARG A 506 -5.64 -19.51 6.18
N TRP A 507 -5.20 -18.69 7.12
CA TRP A 507 -6.03 -17.66 7.75
C TRP A 507 -5.68 -16.22 7.35
N ASP A 508 -4.68 -16.02 6.49
CA ASP A 508 -4.18 -14.69 6.12
C ASP A 508 -3.57 -13.94 7.32
N PHE A 509 -3.14 -12.69 7.10
CA PHE A 509 -2.66 -11.79 8.16
C PHE A 509 -3.84 -11.22 8.98
N ASP A 510 -4.37 -11.99 9.93
CA ASP A 510 -5.45 -11.53 10.83
C ASP A 510 -4.93 -10.58 11.94
N SER A 511 -5.80 -9.71 12.46
CA SER A 511 -5.45 -8.69 13.45
C SER A 511 -4.98 -9.30 14.77
N ILE A 512 -3.92 -8.69 15.33
CA ILE A 512 -3.42 -8.94 16.70
C ILE A 512 -4.41 -8.43 17.75
N LEU A 513 -5.16 -7.37 17.42
CA LEU A 513 -6.15 -6.73 18.29
C LEU A 513 -7.55 -6.94 17.71
N GLN A 514 -8.39 -7.64 18.45
CA GLN A 514 -9.75 -7.96 18.02
C GLN A 514 -10.77 -7.53 19.07
N THR A 515 -11.96 -7.11 18.64
CA THR A 515 -13.04 -6.77 19.58
C THR A 515 -13.51 -8.04 20.31
N SER A 516 -14.09 -7.87 21.51
CA SER A 516 -14.68 -9.00 22.25
C SER A 516 -15.73 -9.77 21.43
N ALA A 517 -16.41 -9.10 20.51
CA ALA A 517 -17.35 -9.72 19.58
C ALA A 517 -16.65 -10.56 18.51
N ALA A 518 -15.56 -10.07 17.91
CA ALA A 518 -14.78 -10.81 16.90
C ALA A 518 -14.08 -12.06 17.47
N LEU A 519 -13.64 -12.00 18.73
CA LEU A 519 -12.98 -13.11 19.43
C LEU A 519 -13.91 -14.27 19.81
N ARG A 520 -15.17 -13.97 20.07
CA ARG A 520 -16.15 -14.97 20.53
C ARG A 520 -16.82 -15.70 19.36
N ASP A 521 -16.80 -15.13 18.16
CA ASP A 521 -17.43 -15.68 16.96
C ASP A 521 -18.89 -16.14 17.18
N ASP A 522 -19.18 -17.45 17.22
CA ASP A 522 -20.50 -18.04 17.54
C ASP A 522 -20.62 -18.56 18.99
N ALA A 523 -19.67 -18.24 19.86
CA ALA A 523 -19.75 -18.55 21.29
C ALA A 523 -20.73 -17.62 22.03
N LYS A 524 -21.29 -18.11 23.15
CA LYS A 524 -22.24 -17.36 23.98
C LYS A 524 -21.66 -16.04 24.51
N PHE A 525 -22.45 -14.98 24.47
CA PHE A 525 -22.10 -13.65 24.96
C PHE A 525 -22.18 -13.52 26.50
N ASN A 526 -22.79 -14.50 27.18
CA ASN A 526 -23.24 -14.43 28.58
C ASN A 526 -24.07 -13.17 28.85
N SER A 527 -24.87 -12.80 27.86
CA SER A 527 -25.73 -11.64 27.83
C SER A 527 -27.01 -11.86 28.64
N VAL A 528 -27.68 -10.76 28.98
CA VAL A 528 -29.00 -10.82 29.65
C VAL A 528 -30.00 -11.40 28.66
N VAL A 529 -30.75 -12.41 29.09
CA VAL A 529 -31.83 -13.01 28.29
C VAL A 529 -33.19 -12.46 28.72
N PRO A 530 -34.18 -12.34 27.81
CA PRO A 530 -35.52 -11.89 28.16
C PRO A 530 -36.18 -12.82 29.18
N LYS A 531 -36.82 -12.24 30.21
CA LYS A 531 -37.61 -13.00 31.18
C LYS A 531 -39.03 -13.13 30.64
N ILE A 532 -39.41 -14.35 30.27
CA ILE A 532 -40.72 -14.67 29.70
C ILE A 532 -41.71 -14.93 30.83
N LEU A 533 -42.85 -14.25 30.79
CA LEU A 533 -43.99 -14.47 31.70
C LEU A 533 -44.81 -15.68 31.21
N ASN A 534 -45.70 -16.19 32.07
CA ASN A 534 -46.54 -17.35 31.72
C ASN A 534 -47.32 -17.08 30.42
N ALA A 535 -47.25 -18.02 29.48
CA ALA A 535 -47.97 -17.95 28.21
C ALA A 535 -49.49 -18.10 28.46
N VAL A 536 -50.28 -17.28 27.76
CA VAL A 536 -51.74 -17.41 27.72
C VAL A 536 -52.09 -18.19 26.46
N ILE A 537 -52.75 -19.34 26.62
CA ILE A 537 -53.16 -20.20 25.52
C ILE A 537 -54.67 -20.04 25.32
N GLU A 538 -55.07 -19.58 24.13
CA GLU A 538 -56.47 -19.43 23.71
C GLU A 538 -56.74 -20.41 22.56
N SER A 539 -57.78 -21.23 22.68
CA SER A 539 -58.17 -22.20 21.64
C SER A 539 -59.52 -21.82 21.05
N ASP A 540 -59.63 -21.84 19.72
CA ASP A 540 -60.87 -21.65 18.97
C ASP A 540 -61.13 -22.81 17.98
N THR A 541 -62.10 -22.65 17.06
CA THR A 541 -62.43 -23.67 16.06
C THR A 541 -61.43 -23.79 14.90
N GLU A 542 -60.50 -22.84 14.75
CA GLU A 542 -59.53 -22.78 13.67
C GLU A 542 -58.08 -23.07 14.12
N GLY A 543 -57.77 -22.93 15.41
CA GLY A 543 -56.42 -23.14 15.95
C GLY A 543 -56.29 -22.98 17.47
N THR A 544 -55.07 -23.12 17.97
CA THR A 544 -54.71 -22.70 19.33
C THR A 544 -53.60 -21.65 19.26
N VAL A 545 -53.83 -20.49 19.88
CA VAL A 545 -52.91 -19.35 19.88
C VAL A 545 -52.23 -19.25 21.24
N ALA A 546 -50.90 -19.32 21.25
CA ALA A 546 -50.10 -19.05 22.44
C ALA A 546 -49.60 -17.60 22.40
N THR A 547 -49.97 -16.80 23.41
CA THR A 547 -49.49 -15.43 23.59
C THR A 547 -48.46 -15.39 24.71
N PHE A 548 -47.22 -15.04 24.37
CA PHE A 548 -46.11 -14.88 25.29
C PHE A 548 -45.89 -13.41 25.58
N SER A 549 -45.93 -13.03 26.87
CA SER A 549 -45.57 -11.69 27.33
C SER A 549 -44.18 -11.72 27.96
N TYR A 550 -43.41 -10.65 27.80
CA TYR A 550 -42.06 -10.57 28.35
C TYR A 550 -41.80 -9.20 29.02
N ASP A 551 -40.89 -9.20 29.99
CA ASP A 551 -40.57 -8.01 30.80
C ASP A 551 -40.03 -6.84 29.97
N VAL A 552 -40.12 -5.64 30.56
CA VAL A 552 -39.60 -4.40 30.00
C VAL A 552 -38.09 -4.51 29.70
N HIS A 553 -37.69 -4.04 28.51
CA HIS A 553 -36.30 -4.11 28.04
C HIS A 553 -35.28 -3.42 28.98
N PRO A 554 -34.05 -3.92 29.10
CA PRO A 554 -32.93 -3.19 29.70
C PRO A 554 -32.56 -1.93 28.90
N ILE A 555 -31.97 -0.92 29.55
CA ILE A 555 -31.47 0.31 28.89
C ILE A 555 -30.39 -0.08 27.86
N GLY A 556 -30.54 0.41 26.62
CA GLY A 556 -29.57 0.16 25.53
C GLY A 556 -29.93 -1.01 24.60
N VAL A 557 -31.10 -1.63 24.77
CA VAL A 557 -31.61 -2.67 23.85
C VAL A 557 -32.53 -2.05 22.80
N ASN A 558 -32.35 -2.43 21.53
CA ASN A 558 -33.13 -1.90 20.40
C ASN A 558 -34.22 -2.85 19.90
N GLY A 559 -34.22 -4.13 20.27
CA GLY A 559 -35.26 -5.09 19.84
C GLY A 559 -35.27 -6.46 20.53
N ILE A 560 -36.09 -7.37 20.03
CA ILE A 560 -36.21 -8.77 20.43
C ILE A 560 -36.25 -9.70 19.21
N SER A 561 -35.73 -10.91 19.37
CA SER A 561 -35.67 -11.98 18.36
C SER A 561 -36.25 -13.25 18.95
N VAL A 562 -37.13 -13.93 18.21
CA VAL A 562 -37.83 -15.13 18.66
C VAL A 562 -37.55 -16.31 17.73
N LEU A 563 -37.05 -17.41 18.29
CA LEU A 563 -36.95 -18.69 17.58
C LEU A 563 -38.13 -19.59 17.95
N VAL A 564 -38.69 -20.24 16.93
CA VAL A 564 -39.58 -21.40 17.10
C VAL A 564 -38.99 -22.55 16.32
N ASN A 565 -38.72 -23.68 16.99
CA ASN A 565 -38.10 -24.88 16.41
C ASN A 565 -36.74 -24.58 15.74
N ASP A 566 -35.93 -23.76 16.40
CA ASP A 566 -34.62 -23.28 15.94
C ASP A 566 -34.65 -22.41 14.66
N VAL A 567 -35.84 -21.93 14.26
CA VAL A 567 -36.03 -21.00 13.12
C VAL A 567 -36.45 -19.63 13.64
N GLU A 568 -35.82 -18.56 13.16
CA GLU A 568 -36.23 -17.19 13.49
C GLU A 568 -37.60 -16.90 12.89
N ARG A 569 -38.60 -16.64 13.74
CA ARG A 569 -39.99 -16.38 13.33
C ARG A 569 -40.41 -14.94 13.53
N ASP A 570 -39.76 -14.22 14.44
CA ASP A 570 -40.06 -12.82 14.69
C ASP A 570 -38.82 -12.05 15.10
N ARG A 571 -38.73 -10.80 14.62
CA ARG A 571 -37.71 -9.82 15.01
C ARG A 571 -38.35 -8.44 15.05
N THR A 572 -38.52 -7.90 16.26
CA THR A 572 -39.21 -6.64 16.51
C THR A 572 -38.26 -5.61 17.13
N PHE A 573 -38.31 -4.35 16.68
CA PHE A 573 -37.51 -3.23 17.22
C PHE A 573 -38.37 -2.27 18.06
N TYR A 574 -37.76 -1.66 19.09
CA TYR A 574 -38.43 -0.78 20.04
C TYR A 574 -38.35 0.69 19.59
N ASP A 575 -39.33 1.16 18.83
CA ASP A 575 -39.42 2.57 18.41
C ASP A 575 -40.09 3.45 19.49
N GLY A 576 -39.28 4.00 20.41
CA GLY A 576 -39.64 5.20 21.17
C GLY A 576 -40.68 5.10 22.29
N GLY A 577 -40.85 3.94 22.95
CA GLY A 577 -41.70 3.84 24.15
C GLY A 577 -41.53 2.56 24.98
N LEU A 578 -41.74 2.66 26.30
CA LEU A 578 -41.86 1.54 27.24
C LEU A 578 -43.20 0.82 27.01
N VAL A 579 -43.23 -0.14 26.09
CA VAL A 579 -44.40 -1.00 25.87
C VAL A 579 -44.02 -2.44 26.16
N ALA A 580 -44.79 -3.12 27.01
CA ALA A 580 -44.71 -4.57 27.13
C ALA A 580 -45.09 -5.16 25.77
N ALA A 581 -44.12 -5.78 25.09
CA ALA A 581 -44.36 -6.42 23.80
C ALA A 581 -44.74 -7.90 24.03
N SER A 582 -45.65 -8.39 23.20
CA SER A 582 -46.16 -9.77 23.25
C SER A 582 -45.93 -10.46 21.92
N PHE A 583 -45.51 -11.72 21.94
CA PHE A 583 -45.38 -12.56 20.74
C PHE A 583 -46.55 -13.55 20.70
N LYS A 584 -47.20 -13.68 19.54
CA LYS A 584 -48.31 -14.62 19.33
C LYS A 584 -47.87 -15.71 18.36
N TRP A 585 -48.19 -16.95 18.68
CA TRP A 585 -47.90 -18.11 17.84
C TRP A 585 -49.14 -18.98 17.66
N ASP A 586 -49.55 -19.16 16.41
CA ASP A 586 -50.71 -19.96 16.04
C ASP A 586 -50.30 -21.40 15.75
N ARG A 587 -50.91 -22.35 16.46
CA ARG A 587 -50.74 -23.79 16.25
C ARG A 587 -52.02 -24.39 15.65
N PRO A 588 -51.97 -24.92 14.41
CA PRO A 588 -53.08 -25.65 13.80
C PRO A 588 -53.50 -26.88 14.62
N ILE A 589 -54.81 -27.20 14.64
CA ILE A 589 -55.41 -28.27 15.46
C ILE A 589 -54.88 -29.68 15.07
N ASP A 590 -54.43 -29.85 13.84
CA ASP A 590 -53.96 -31.11 13.26
C ASP A 590 -52.49 -31.44 13.61
N LYS A 591 -51.70 -30.46 14.05
CA LYS A 591 -50.28 -30.65 14.40
C LYS A 591 -50.05 -30.86 15.89
N ARG A 592 -49.95 -32.12 16.31
CA ARG A 592 -49.62 -32.56 17.69
C ARG A 592 -48.12 -32.85 17.88
N ILE A 593 -47.28 -31.89 17.55
CA ILE A 593 -45.81 -32.01 17.65
C ILE A 593 -45.27 -31.07 18.73
N ASN A 594 -44.10 -31.40 19.27
CA ASN A 594 -43.44 -30.54 20.27
C ASN A 594 -42.92 -29.28 19.59
N GLU A 595 -43.12 -28.11 20.20
CA GLU A 595 -42.57 -26.84 19.72
C GLU A 595 -41.63 -26.21 20.76
N TYR A 596 -40.49 -25.70 20.30
CA TYR A 596 -39.44 -25.15 21.15
C TYR A 596 -39.27 -23.66 20.90
N PHE A 597 -39.52 -22.84 21.93
CA PHE A 597 -39.48 -21.38 21.86
C PHE A 597 -38.27 -20.81 22.59
N ARG A 598 -37.61 -19.82 21.99
CA ARG A 598 -36.47 -19.10 22.58
C ARG A 598 -36.51 -17.62 22.25
N TRP A 599 -36.03 -16.79 23.17
CA TRP A 599 -35.97 -15.33 23.00
C TRP A 599 -34.57 -14.81 23.23
N ALA A 600 -34.20 -13.79 22.47
CA ALA A 600 -32.96 -13.03 22.63
C ALA A 600 -33.23 -11.54 22.43
N TYR A 601 -32.46 -10.69 23.12
CA TYR A 601 -32.48 -9.25 22.84
C TYR A 601 -31.66 -8.93 21.58
N VAL A 602 -31.94 -7.78 20.96
CA VAL A 602 -31.22 -7.25 19.79
C VAL A 602 -30.63 -5.88 20.13
N ILE A 603 -29.33 -5.72 19.87
CA ILE A 603 -28.59 -4.45 20.03
C ILE A 603 -27.88 -4.15 18.70
N ASP A 604 -28.04 -2.94 18.17
CA ASP A 604 -27.41 -2.51 16.91
C ASP A 604 -27.60 -3.51 15.76
N GLY A 605 -28.79 -4.14 15.70
CA GLY A 605 -29.14 -5.14 14.69
C GLY A 605 -28.57 -6.55 14.90
N ARG A 606 -27.80 -6.80 15.96
CA ARG A 606 -27.24 -8.11 16.32
C ARG A 606 -28.03 -8.79 17.44
N THR A 607 -28.35 -10.06 17.26
CA THR A 607 -29.02 -10.89 18.27
C THR A 607 -28.03 -11.33 19.35
N LEU A 608 -28.41 -11.15 20.62
CA LEU A 608 -27.66 -11.63 21.80
C LEU A 608 -27.95 -13.12 22.07
N ASP A 609 -27.62 -13.62 23.27
CA ASP A 609 -27.86 -15.02 23.61
C ASP A 609 -29.34 -15.36 23.69
N TYR A 610 -29.69 -16.54 23.19
CA TYR A 610 -31.02 -17.10 23.33
C TYR A 610 -31.24 -17.72 24.69
N SER A 611 -32.46 -17.55 25.21
CA SER A 611 -32.94 -18.22 26.41
C SER A 611 -32.88 -19.75 26.28
N LYS A 612 -32.97 -20.44 27.42
CA LYS A 612 -33.31 -21.87 27.45
C LYS A 612 -34.66 -22.10 26.73
N PRO A 613 -34.86 -23.28 26.12
CA PRO A 613 -36.07 -23.54 25.36
C PRO A 613 -37.26 -23.63 26.31
N ILE A 614 -38.36 -22.98 25.95
CA ILE A 614 -39.68 -23.27 26.50
C ILE A 614 -40.34 -24.27 25.55
N THR A 615 -40.78 -25.40 26.08
CA THR A 615 -41.40 -26.46 25.27
C THR A 615 -42.91 -26.38 25.36
N TRP A 616 -43.59 -26.26 24.23
CA TRP A 616 -45.02 -26.53 24.12
C TRP A 616 -45.21 -27.97 23.66
N TYR A 617 -45.56 -28.84 24.61
CA TYR A 617 -45.75 -30.26 24.33
C TYR A 617 -46.97 -30.49 23.41
N GLY A 618 -46.79 -31.37 22.42
CA GLY A 618 -47.84 -31.79 21.49
C GLY A 618 -48.84 -32.80 22.06
N THR A 619 -48.57 -33.34 23.26
CA THR A 619 -49.38 -34.35 23.94
C THR A 619 -49.83 -33.86 25.31
N ASP A 620 -51.13 -33.98 25.60
CA ASP A 620 -51.68 -33.81 26.95
C ASP A 620 -51.09 -34.90 27.86
N GLN A 621 -50.16 -34.53 28.74
CA GLN A 621 -49.97 -35.25 30.00
C GLN A 621 -49.91 -34.27 31.19
N PRO A 622 -50.65 -34.55 32.28
CA PRO A 622 -50.82 -33.63 33.38
C PRO A 622 -49.63 -33.72 34.34
N SER A 623 -49.04 -32.59 34.71
CA SER A 623 -48.18 -32.51 35.89
C SER A 623 -48.62 -31.40 36.84
N LEU A 624 -49.52 -31.80 37.75
CA LEU A 624 -49.36 -31.66 39.19
C LEU A 624 -48.53 -30.45 39.69
N HIS A 625 -48.98 -29.20 39.55
CA HIS A 625 -48.60 -28.09 40.45
C HIS A 625 -49.53 -26.87 40.31
N SER A 626 -50.84 -27.07 40.52
CA SER A 626 -51.81 -25.99 40.75
C SER A 626 -52.42 -26.10 42.14
N LEU A 627 -51.61 -25.82 43.16
CA LEU A 627 -52.11 -25.54 44.51
C LEU A 627 -51.16 -24.51 45.14
N LEU A 628 -51.75 -23.40 45.60
CA LEU A 628 -51.17 -22.28 46.35
C LEU A 628 -50.74 -21.06 45.52
N ALA A 629 -51.72 -20.22 45.18
CA ALA A 629 -51.68 -18.79 45.53
C ALA A 629 -52.96 -18.06 45.07
N LYS A 630 -54.05 -18.23 45.82
CA LYS A 630 -55.11 -17.23 45.98
C LYS A 630 -55.04 -16.77 47.44
N MET A 631 -54.81 -15.48 47.67
CA MET A 631 -54.95 -14.64 48.89
C MET A 631 -53.87 -13.55 48.76
N HIS A 632 -54.08 -12.24 48.70
CA HIS A 632 -55.15 -11.28 48.96
C HIS A 632 -55.09 -10.21 47.85
N GLY A 633 -56.16 -9.57 47.38
CA GLY A 633 -57.10 -8.74 48.14
C GLY A 633 -56.66 -7.26 48.04
N ILE A 634 -57.27 -6.46 47.14
CA ILE A 634 -58.28 -5.42 47.49
C ILE A 634 -57.58 -4.05 47.73
N LEU A 635 -57.95 -2.85 47.23
CA LEU A 635 -59.17 -2.17 46.72
C LEU A 635 -58.66 -0.87 45.98
N LEU A 636 -59.19 -0.36 44.87
CA LEU A 636 -60.28 0.65 44.73
C LEU A 636 -60.30 1.06 43.23
N THR A 637 -61.28 0.66 42.42
CA THR A 637 -62.56 1.34 42.07
C THR A 637 -62.48 2.75 41.47
N ALA A 638 -62.88 2.87 40.19
CA ALA A 638 -63.90 3.81 39.66
C ALA A 638 -63.78 3.85 38.11
N THR A 639 -64.52 3.03 37.37
CA THR A 639 -65.81 3.31 36.68
C THR A 639 -65.71 3.99 35.30
N THR A 640 -66.14 3.22 34.26
CA THR A 640 -67.06 3.57 33.14
C THR A 640 -66.76 4.80 32.26
N ALA A 641 -67.01 4.86 30.95
CA ALA A 641 -67.47 3.92 29.93
C ALA A 641 -67.38 4.63 28.57
N LEU A 642 -67.29 3.82 27.51
CA LEU A 642 -67.89 4.00 26.19
C LEU A 642 -67.45 5.13 25.23
N SER A 643 -66.94 4.62 24.10
CA SER A 643 -67.30 4.91 22.71
C SER A 643 -66.78 6.18 22.02
N THR A 644 -65.96 5.88 21.00
CA THR A 644 -65.90 6.45 19.63
C THR A 644 -65.59 7.93 19.46
N LEU A 645 -64.54 8.24 18.69
CA LEU A 645 -64.51 9.36 17.74
C LEU A 645 -63.45 9.15 16.63
N VAL A 646 -63.89 9.44 15.40
CA VAL A 646 -63.23 9.38 14.08
C VAL A 646 -62.10 10.45 13.96
N PRO A 647 -61.11 10.32 13.04
CA PRO A 647 -59.97 11.25 12.94
C PRO A 647 -60.37 12.65 12.45
N ARG A 648 -59.71 13.69 12.99
CA ARG A 648 -59.94 15.10 12.66
C ARG A 648 -59.06 15.53 11.46
N GLN A 649 -59.67 16.06 10.39
CA GLN A 649 -58.98 16.71 9.27
C GLN A 649 -58.16 17.93 9.72
N MET A 650 -56.98 18.14 9.12
CA MET A 650 -56.10 19.30 9.33
C MET A 650 -56.76 20.61 8.87
N ARG A 651 -56.56 21.71 9.61
CA ARG A 651 -57.26 23.00 9.45
C ARG A 651 -56.29 24.09 8.93
N ASN A 652 -56.66 24.88 7.91
CA ASN A 652 -55.82 25.98 7.38
C ASN A 652 -55.78 27.21 8.30
N CYS A 653 -54.65 27.93 8.35
CA CYS A 653 -54.49 29.14 9.16
C CYS A 653 -55.18 30.37 8.51
N PRO A 654 -55.88 31.23 9.28
CA PRO A 654 -56.26 32.57 8.81
C PRO A 654 -55.04 33.48 8.66
N SER A 655 -55.16 34.61 7.95
CA SER A 655 -54.06 35.55 7.68
C SER A 655 -53.37 36.08 8.94
N THR A 656 -54.10 36.26 10.04
CA THR A 656 -53.54 36.58 11.37
C THR A 656 -54.00 35.54 12.41
N PRO A 657 -53.29 34.41 12.55
CA PRO A 657 -53.68 33.34 13.47
C PRO A 657 -53.39 33.71 14.93
N THR A 658 -54.41 33.71 15.78
CA THR A 658 -54.26 33.97 17.23
C THR A 658 -54.01 32.68 18.02
N CYS A 659 -52.88 32.59 18.72
CA CYS A 659 -52.57 31.48 19.61
C CYS A 659 -53.32 31.59 20.96
N PRO A 660 -53.70 30.45 21.60
CA PRO A 660 -53.45 29.06 21.20
C PRO A 660 -54.52 28.48 20.26
N ARG A 661 -55.56 29.26 19.90
CA ARG A 661 -56.76 28.79 19.17
C ARG A 661 -56.45 28.10 17.84
N TRP A 662 -55.36 28.49 17.18
CA TRP A 662 -54.96 27.97 15.86
C TRP A 662 -53.67 27.14 15.90
N ASN A 663 -53.26 26.63 17.07
CA ASN A 663 -52.11 25.75 17.17
C ASN A 663 -52.28 24.51 16.27
N GLY A 664 -51.25 24.20 15.49
CA GLY A 664 -51.25 23.09 14.53
C GLY A 664 -51.97 23.35 13.21
N CYS A 665 -52.45 24.59 12.94
CA CYS A 665 -52.95 24.94 11.62
C CYS A 665 -51.82 25.02 10.58
N VAL A 666 -52.17 24.88 9.31
CA VAL A 666 -51.21 24.95 8.19
C VAL A 666 -51.44 26.18 7.31
N SER A 667 -50.36 26.85 6.91
CA SER A 667 -50.36 27.97 5.96
C SER A 667 -49.52 27.62 4.74
N THR A 668 -49.99 27.97 3.55
CA THR A 668 -49.26 27.77 2.30
C THR A 668 -48.71 29.10 1.81
N SER A 669 -47.40 29.16 1.61
CA SER A 669 -46.67 30.30 1.05
C SER A 669 -46.91 30.45 -0.46
N THR A 670 -46.62 31.64 -0.98
CA THR A 670 -46.75 32.07 -2.38
C THR A 670 -46.06 31.16 -3.40
N ASN A 671 -45.02 30.44 -3.02
CA ASN A 671 -44.31 29.47 -3.88
C ASN A 671 -44.69 28.00 -3.58
N GLY A 672 -45.78 27.77 -2.86
CA GLY A 672 -46.34 26.43 -2.63
C GLY A 672 -45.76 25.66 -1.43
N ALA A 673 -44.78 26.22 -0.70
CA ALA A 673 -44.33 25.61 0.54
C ALA A 673 -45.39 25.71 1.64
N VAL A 674 -45.55 24.66 2.44
CA VAL A 674 -46.54 24.57 3.52
C VAL A 674 -45.84 24.58 4.87
N PHE A 675 -46.28 25.43 5.79
CA PHE A 675 -45.75 25.56 7.15
C PHE A 675 -46.84 25.31 8.18
N GLN A 676 -46.51 24.62 9.27
CA GLN A 676 -47.42 24.40 10.39
C GLN A 676 -47.09 25.33 11.55
N LEU A 677 -48.12 25.99 12.10
CA LEU A 677 -48.01 26.87 13.26
C LEU A 677 -47.87 26.07 14.56
N SER A 678 -46.81 26.36 15.31
CA SER A 678 -46.56 25.89 16.68
C SER A 678 -46.61 27.08 17.63
N CYS A 679 -47.72 27.20 18.38
CA CYS A 679 -47.92 28.28 19.35
C CYS A 679 -47.05 28.10 20.60
N ALA A 680 -46.51 29.20 21.14
CA ALA A 680 -45.69 29.22 22.35
C ALA A 680 -44.45 28.28 22.26
N THR A 681 -43.93 28.10 21.04
CA THR A 681 -42.80 27.20 20.76
C THR A 681 -41.65 28.01 20.18
N ASP A 682 -40.46 27.80 20.73
CA ASP A 682 -39.21 28.37 20.25
C ASP A 682 -38.29 27.22 19.81
N TYR A 683 -37.99 27.13 18.52
CA TYR A 683 -37.06 26.14 18.00
C TYR A 683 -35.63 26.64 18.13
N ASN A 684 -34.80 25.85 18.78
CA ASN A 684 -33.40 26.20 18.99
C ASN A 684 -32.59 25.85 17.74
N GLY A 685 -32.31 26.81 16.86
CA GLY A 685 -31.59 26.58 15.60
C GLY A 685 -30.64 27.73 15.25
N ARG A 686 -29.71 27.49 14.32
CA ARG A 686 -28.89 28.56 13.76
C ARG A 686 -29.79 29.49 12.95
N VAL A 687 -29.93 30.73 13.40
CA VAL A 687 -30.59 31.78 12.63
C VAL A 687 -29.74 32.05 11.39
N ILE A 688 -30.29 31.74 10.21
CA ILE A 688 -29.63 31.93 8.92
C ILE A 688 -30.00 33.27 8.29
N ASP A 689 -31.10 33.88 8.75
CA ASP A 689 -31.54 35.21 8.34
C ASP A 689 -32.65 35.73 9.27
N ALA A 690 -33.03 37.00 9.16
CA ALA A 690 -34.20 37.56 9.82
C ALA A 690 -34.98 38.48 8.89
N ALA A 691 -36.31 38.44 8.99
CA ALA A 691 -37.21 39.28 8.19
C ALA A 691 -38.21 40.00 9.09
N GLN A 692 -38.53 41.25 8.77
CA GLN A 692 -39.63 41.96 9.42
C GLN A 692 -40.94 41.49 8.80
N ALA A 693 -41.92 41.14 9.63
CA ALA A 693 -43.22 40.69 9.14
C ALA A 693 -44.33 40.92 10.16
N ASP A 694 -45.48 41.38 9.66
CA ASP A 694 -46.62 41.79 10.47
C ASP A 694 -47.55 40.61 10.80
N ALA A 695 -47.45 39.49 10.06
CA ALA A 695 -48.23 38.27 10.29
C ALA A 695 -47.43 36.98 10.10
N PHE A 696 -47.92 35.88 10.68
CA PHE A 696 -47.27 34.56 10.64
C PHE A 696 -47.10 34.00 9.21
N VAL A 697 -48.07 34.29 8.33
CA VAL A 697 -48.04 33.81 6.94
C VAL A 697 -46.88 34.46 6.17
N ASP A 698 -46.58 35.73 6.47
CA ASP A 698 -45.48 36.48 5.87
C ASP A 698 -44.11 35.92 6.28
N CYS A 699 -43.97 35.44 7.52
CA CYS A 699 -42.77 34.70 7.96
C CYS A 699 -42.57 33.40 7.16
N GLY A 700 -43.66 32.69 6.85
CA GLY A 700 -43.63 31.50 6.01
C GLY A 700 -43.18 31.79 4.58
N ASP A 701 -43.63 32.90 4.01
CA ASP A 701 -43.19 33.39 2.69
C ASP A 701 -41.72 33.83 2.68
N ALA A 702 -41.27 34.52 3.73
CA ALA A 702 -39.86 34.91 3.86
C ALA A 702 -38.94 33.68 3.98
N CYS A 703 -39.35 32.69 4.77
CA CYS A 703 -38.63 31.42 4.89
C CYS A 703 -38.62 30.66 3.56
N SER A 704 -39.74 30.60 2.84
CA SER A 704 -39.81 29.82 1.60
C SER A 704 -38.95 30.37 0.45
N ARG A 705 -38.57 31.65 0.50
CA ARG A 705 -37.67 32.29 -0.48
C ARG A 705 -36.19 32.21 -0.09
N ARG A 706 -35.87 31.86 1.15
CA ARG A 706 -34.50 31.79 1.66
C ARG A 706 -33.94 30.37 1.56
N SER A 707 -32.95 30.18 0.69
CA SER A 707 -32.29 28.89 0.52
C SER A 707 -31.75 28.34 1.85
N GLY A 708 -32.18 27.12 2.20
CA GLY A 708 -31.80 26.44 3.44
C GLY A 708 -32.70 26.72 4.65
N CYS A 709 -33.71 27.60 4.56
CA CYS A 709 -34.69 27.82 5.63
C CYS A 709 -35.72 26.68 5.68
N ILE A 710 -35.89 26.07 6.85
CA ILE A 710 -36.86 24.98 7.05
C ILE A 710 -37.77 25.19 8.27
N ALA A 711 -37.48 26.19 9.11
CA ALA A 711 -38.33 26.62 10.21
C ALA A 711 -38.09 28.10 10.51
N PHE A 712 -38.95 28.74 11.30
CA PHE A 712 -38.74 30.10 11.79
C PHE A 712 -39.42 30.32 13.15
N ASN A 713 -38.87 31.25 13.94
CA ASN A 713 -39.50 31.75 15.17
C ASN A 713 -39.96 33.20 14.97
N MET A 714 -41.21 33.51 15.28
CA MET A 714 -41.79 34.85 15.18
C MET A 714 -41.97 35.45 16.57
N LYS A 715 -41.45 36.67 16.76
CA LYS A 715 -41.59 37.45 17.99
C LYS A 715 -41.59 38.94 17.66
N ASP A 716 -42.52 39.71 18.24
CA ASP A 716 -42.56 41.18 18.19
C ASP A 716 -42.41 41.79 16.77
N GLY A 717 -43.05 41.19 15.76
CA GLY A 717 -43.03 41.68 14.37
C GLY A 717 -41.78 41.29 13.56
N PHE A 718 -40.95 40.38 14.09
CA PHE A 718 -39.77 39.84 13.41
C PHE A 718 -39.81 38.31 13.33
N CYS A 719 -39.40 37.78 12.19
CA CYS A 719 -39.24 36.36 11.91
C CYS A 719 -37.75 36.02 11.86
N TYR A 720 -37.31 35.13 12.74
CA TYR A 720 -35.96 34.57 12.75
C TYR A 720 -35.95 33.26 11.99
N LEU A 721 -35.33 33.24 10.81
CA LEU A 721 -35.34 32.13 9.86
C LEU A 721 -34.25 31.11 10.25
N LEU A 722 -34.60 29.83 10.31
CA LEU A 722 -33.75 28.75 10.84
C LEU A 722 -33.38 27.73 9.76
N GLY A 723 -32.09 27.37 9.71
CA GLY A 723 -31.55 26.33 8.83
C GLY A 723 -31.35 24.98 9.53
N LYS A 724 -30.91 23.96 8.79
CA LYS A 724 -30.63 22.63 9.35
C LYS A 724 -29.32 22.60 10.17
N PRO A 725 -29.26 21.87 11.31
CA PRO A 725 -30.40 21.22 11.98
C PRO A 725 -31.25 22.24 12.76
N VAL A 726 -32.58 22.06 12.72
CA VAL A 726 -33.50 22.74 13.64
C VAL A 726 -33.43 21.94 14.94
N GLY A 727 -32.82 22.50 15.97
CA GLY A 727 -32.65 21.83 17.25
C GLY A 727 -33.94 21.75 18.06
N THR A 728 -33.82 21.31 19.31
CA THR A 728 -34.96 20.93 20.15
C THR A 728 -35.91 22.09 20.43
N ALA A 729 -37.21 21.82 20.31
CA ALA A 729 -38.29 22.77 20.60
C ALA A 729 -38.40 22.99 22.12
N ARG A 730 -38.48 24.25 22.55
CA ARG A 730 -38.77 24.62 23.94
C ARG A 730 -40.11 25.35 24.02
N ILE A 731 -40.88 25.05 25.07
CA ILE A 731 -42.12 25.79 25.37
C ILE A 731 -41.69 27.16 25.94
N SER A 732 -42.13 28.24 25.28
CA SER A 732 -41.76 29.62 25.60
C SER A 732 -42.95 30.39 26.13
N SER A 733 -42.79 31.02 27.31
CA SER A 733 -43.82 31.85 27.96
C SER A 733 -43.99 33.25 27.33
N ASN A 734 -43.21 33.58 26.30
CA ASN A 734 -42.98 34.96 25.84
C ASN A 734 -43.68 35.31 24.52
N ASN A 735 -44.87 34.76 24.24
CA ASN A 735 -45.64 34.97 23.00
C ASN A 735 -44.86 34.66 21.69
N VAL A 736 -43.89 33.74 21.73
CA VAL A 736 -43.16 33.29 20.54
C VAL A 736 -43.97 32.23 19.82
N ASN A 737 -44.23 32.43 18.53
CA ASN A 737 -44.90 31.45 17.68
C ASN A 737 -43.94 30.99 16.59
N ALA A 738 -43.91 29.70 16.27
CA ALA A 738 -42.98 29.16 15.31
C ALA A 738 -43.66 28.44 14.15
N GLY A 739 -43.00 28.41 13.00
CA GLY A 739 -43.46 27.69 11.82
C GLY A 739 -42.43 26.66 11.39
N VAL A 740 -42.85 25.41 11.16
CA VAL A 740 -42.00 24.35 10.59
C VAL A 740 -42.52 23.94 9.23
N GLN A 741 -41.62 23.80 8.26
CA GLN A 741 -41.97 23.41 6.91
C GLN A 741 -42.43 21.95 6.87
N LEU A 742 -43.66 21.73 6.44
CA LEU A 742 -44.22 20.41 6.16
C LEU A 742 -44.01 20.01 4.69
N LYS A 743 -43.96 20.99 3.77
CA LYS A 743 -43.80 20.77 2.33
C LYS A 743 -42.95 21.87 1.72
N ALA A 744 -41.98 21.50 0.88
CA ALA A 744 -41.08 22.42 0.16
C ALA A 744 -41.80 23.18 -0.98
N PRO A 745 -41.24 24.30 -1.49
CA PRO A 745 -41.81 25.04 -2.62
C PRO A 745 -41.93 24.18 -3.87
N THR A 746 -42.94 24.45 -4.70
CA THR A 746 -43.06 23.88 -6.05
C THR A 746 -42.52 24.88 -7.07
N ASP A 747 -41.44 24.52 -7.76
CA ASP A 747 -40.77 25.35 -8.77
C ASP A 747 -41.71 25.74 -9.93
N PRO A 748 -41.73 27.02 -10.34
CA PRO A 748 -42.14 27.42 -11.68
C PRO A 748 -40.91 27.53 -12.60
N GLU A 749 -41.04 26.97 -13.80
CA GLU A 749 -40.06 27.05 -14.91
C GLU A 749 -39.60 28.49 -15.22
N LEU A 750 -38.29 28.63 -15.47
CA LEU A 750 -37.70 29.70 -16.29
C LEU A 750 -36.40 29.18 -16.95
N ALA A 751 -36.24 29.53 -18.22
CA ALA A 751 -35.49 28.81 -19.26
C ALA A 751 -34.00 29.25 -19.46
N PRO A 752 -33.34 28.96 -20.60
CA PRO A 752 -32.38 27.88 -20.84
C PRO A 752 -30.93 28.39 -21.04
N GLY A 753 -29.92 27.60 -20.64
CA GLY A 753 -28.52 27.93 -20.97
C GLY A 753 -27.46 27.23 -20.12
N SER A 754 -27.33 25.91 -20.24
CA SER A 754 -26.12 25.17 -19.88
C SER A 754 -26.23 23.81 -20.56
N SER A 755 -25.28 23.52 -21.43
CA SER A 755 -25.21 22.33 -22.29
C SER A 755 -25.57 21.04 -21.54
N THR A 756 -26.63 20.37 -22.00
CA THR A 756 -26.94 18.98 -21.64
C THR A 756 -25.88 18.06 -22.22
N CYS A 757 -25.33 17.16 -21.39
CA CYS A 757 -24.38 16.15 -21.87
C CYS A 757 -25.09 15.29 -22.93
N THR A 758 -24.49 15.10 -24.10
CA THR A 758 -25.16 14.58 -25.32
C THR A 758 -25.65 13.13 -25.26
N THR A 759 -25.47 12.45 -24.12
CA THR A 759 -26.05 11.17 -23.65
C THR A 759 -25.06 10.44 -22.73
N VAL A 760 -23.77 10.81 -22.80
CA VAL A 760 -22.67 10.23 -22.02
C VAL A 760 -21.94 11.35 -21.29
N ILE A 761 -21.55 11.10 -20.05
CA ILE A 761 -20.68 11.99 -19.26
C ILE A 761 -19.23 11.58 -19.53
N ASP A 762 -18.50 12.41 -20.29
CA ASP A 762 -17.09 12.18 -20.62
C ASP A 762 -16.23 13.38 -20.19
N CYS A 763 -15.21 13.12 -19.38
CA CYS A 763 -14.30 14.14 -18.85
C CYS A 763 -12.99 14.18 -19.66
N PRO A 764 -12.45 15.36 -20.02
CA PRO A 764 -12.87 16.71 -19.59
C PRO A 764 -13.91 17.38 -20.50
N THR A 765 -14.35 16.71 -21.57
CA THR A 765 -15.13 17.28 -22.68
C THR A 765 -16.48 17.86 -22.24
N ASN A 766 -17.06 17.34 -21.16
CA ASN A 766 -18.36 17.75 -20.64
C ASN A 766 -18.28 18.27 -19.19
N ASP A 767 -17.18 18.91 -18.79
CA ASP A 767 -17.10 19.57 -17.48
C ASP A 767 -18.21 20.62 -17.31
N LYS A 768 -18.85 20.60 -16.14
CA LYS A 768 -20.03 21.40 -15.77
C LYS A 768 -21.27 21.18 -16.64
N CYS A 769 -21.34 20.10 -17.42
CA CYS A 769 -22.56 19.73 -18.13
C CYS A 769 -23.62 19.21 -17.15
N ARG A 770 -24.89 19.39 -17.51
CA ARG A 770 -26.01 18.87 -16.74
C ARG A 770 -26.49 17.55 -17.33
N TYR A 771 -26.45 16.49 -16.53
CA TYR A 771 -27.00 15.17 -16.89
C TYR A 771 -28.30 14.94 -16.12
N LEU A 772 -29.33 14.44 -16.84
CA LEU A 772 -30.67 14.21 -16.31
C LEU A 772 -30.98 12.72 -16.42
N THR A 773 -31.27 12.08 -15.29
CA THR A 773 -31.62 10.66 -15.24
C THR A 773 -32.53 10.38 -14.04
N ASN A 774 -33.50 9.47 -14.20
CA ASN A 774 -34.46 9.07 -13.16
C ASN A 774 -35.03 10.23 -12.32
N SER A 775 -35.44 11.32 -12.98
CA SER A 775 -36.00 12.54 -12.35
C SER A 775 -35.04 13.31 -11.41
N LYS A 776 -33.74 13.02 -11.46
CA LYS A 776 -32.67 13.74 -10.75
C LYS A 776 -31.76 14.44 -11.74
N SER A 777 -31.19 15.57 -11.32
CA SER A 777 -30.23 16.34 -12.11
C SER A 777 -28.87 16.34 -11.44
N PHE A 778 -27.85 15.96 -12.20
CA PHE A 778 -26.46 15.93 -11.78
C PHE A 778 -25.66 16.92 -12.62
N ILE A 779 -24.68 17.56 -12.00
CA ILE A 779 -23.69 18.40 -12.69
C ILE A 779 -22.40 17.58 -12.72
N ALA A 780 -21.86 17.35 -13.91
CA ALA A 780 -20.56 16.70 -14.05
C ALA A 780 -19.46 17.68 -13.66
N GLU A 781 -18.54 17.28 -12.79
CA GLU A 781 -17.39 18.11 -12.39
C GLU A 781 -16.12 17.25 -12.52
N CYS A 782 -15.29 17.59 -13.51
CA CYS A 782 -14.10 16.81 -13.83
C CYS A 782 -12.95 17.13 -12.87
N ASN A 783 -12.18 16.11 -12.46
CA ASN A 783 -11.03 16.20 -11.53
C ASN A 783 -11.38 16.57 -10.07
N TYR A 784 -12.64 16.40 -9.66
CA TYR A 784 -13.07 16.60 -8.27
C TYR A 784 -13.40 15.27 -7.59
N ASP A 785 -12.90 15.07 -6.37
CA ASP A 785 -13.36 14.01 -5.46
C ASP A 785 -14.15 14.63 -4.31
N TYR A 786 -15.36 14.11 -4.10
CA TYR A 786 -16.20 14.42 -2.96
C TYR A 786 -15.81 13.48 -1.81
N TYR A 787 -14.73 13.79 -1.12
CA TYR A 787 -14.14 12.94 -0.10
C TYR A 787 -15.11 12.61 1.05
N GLY A 788 -15.27 11.30 1.34
CA GLY A 788 -16.16 10.76 2.38
C GLY A 788 -17.62 10.58 1.96
N GLY A 789 -18.47 10.14 2.90
CA GLY A 789 -19.91 9.95 2.67
C GLY A 789 -20.29 8.75 1.78
N ASP A 790 -19.37 7.81 1.58
CA ASP A 790 -19.60 6.62 0.74
C ASP A 790 -20.62 5.70 1.40
N ILE A 791 -21.73 5.47 0.70
CA ILE A 791 -22.81 4.58 1.14
C ILE A 791 -22.79 3.25 0.39
N ALA A 792 -22.17 3.22 -0.79
CA ALA A 792 -21.96 2.00 -1.56
C ALA A 792 -20.85 2.21 -2.59
N LEU A 793 -20.15 1.12 -2.91
CA LEU A 793 -19.22 1.02 -4.01
C LEU A 793 -19.80 0.06 -5.04
N LYS A 794 -19.93 0.49 -6.29
CA LYS A 794 -20.35 -0.35 -7.41
C LYS A 794 -19.33 -0.32 -8.53
N SER A 795 -19.16 -1.45 -9.22
CA SER A 795 -18.37 -1.48 -10.44
C SER A 795 -19.26 -1.10 -11.63
N THR A 796 -18.89 -0.05 -12.35
CA THR A 796 -19.62 0.46 -13.52
C THR A 796 -18.62 0.86 -14.59
N ASP A 797 -18.89 0.50 -15.84
CA ASP A 797 -18.00 0.75 -16.98
C ASP A 797 -17.95 2.21 -17.43
N THR A 798 -18.90 3.05 -17.01
CA THR A 798 -18.96 4.49 -17.39
C THR A 798 -19.47 5.36 -16.24
N MET A 799 -19.01 6.61 -16.19
CA MET A 799 -19.52 7.63 -15.25
C MET A 799 -21.03 7.82 -15.38
N THR A 800 -21.57 7.74 -16.61
CA THR A 800 -23.02 7.80 -16.86
C THR A 800 -23.79 6.74 -16.08
N LYS A 801 -23.37 5.46 -16.16
CA LYS A 801 -24.01 4.38 -15.41
C LYS A 801 -23.82 4.54 -13.91
N CYS A 802 -22.68 5.07 -13.47
CA CYS A 802 -22.47 5.41 -12.07
C CYS A 802 -23.50 6.44 -11.56
N VAL A 803 -23.77 7.48 -12.35
CA VAL A 803 -24.80 8.48 -12.05
C VAL A 803 -26.20 7.87 -12.08
N ASP A 804 -26.50 6.99 -13.03
CA ASP A 804 -27.78 6.27 -13.10
C ASP A 804 -28.02 5.38 -11.88
N GLU A 805 -27.00 4.66 -11.43
CA GLU A 805 -27.02 3.86 -10.20
C GLU A 805 -27.29 4.73 -8.97
N CYS A 806 -26.63 5.89 -8.86
CA CYS A 806 -26.94 6.85 -7.78
C CYS A 806 -28.36 7.38 -7.85
N ALA A 807 -28.89 7.55 -9.05
CA ALA A 807 -30.22 8.09 -9.23
C ALA A 807 -31.28 7.17 -8.62
N ILE A 808 -31.08 5.84 -8.70
CA ILE A 808 -31.94 4.81 -8.10
C ILE A 808 -31.56 4.40 -6.67
N PHE A 809 -30.31 4.62 -6.25
CA PHE A 809 -29.84 4.18 -4.93
C PHE A 809 -30.37 5.10 -3.80
N PRO A 810 -31.09 4.57 -2.80
CA PRO A 810 -31.66 5.38 -1.71
C PRO A 810 -30.60 6.14 -0.92
N GLY A 811 -30.79 7.45 -0.75
CA GLY A 811 -29.87 8.31 0.00
C GLY A 811 -28.63 8.78 -0.80
N CYS A 812 -28.48 8.38 -2.07
CA CYS A 812 -27.39 8.88 -2.91
C CYS A 812 -27.68 10.28 -3.46
N VAL A 813 -26.76 11.22 -3.25
CA VAL A 813 -26.85 12.64 -3.63
C VAL A 813 -25.64 13.15 -4.43
N ALA A 814 -24.57 12.36 -4.51
CA ALA A 814 -23.38 12.60 -5.32
C ALA A 814 -22.71 11.28 -5.68
N VAL A 815 -21.87 11.29 -6.71
CA VAL A 815 -21.01 10.16 -7.08
C VAL A 815 -19.59 10.63 -7.32
N THR A 816 -18.63 9.74 -7.05
CA THR A 816 -17.27 9.85 -7.58
C THR A 816 -16.97 8.59 -8.37
N TRP A 817 -16.47 8.73 -9.59
CA TRP A 817 -16.15 7.61 -10.46
C TRP A 817 -14.69 7.63 -10.85
N VAL A 818 -13.96 6.54 -10.56
CA VAL A 818 -12.53 6.38 -10.86
C VAL A 818 -12.27 4.92 -11.27
N ASP A 819 -11.68 4.70 -12.45
CA ASP A 819 -11.27 3.37 -12.93
C ASP A 819 -12.34 2.28 -12.80
N SER A 820 -13.55 2.59 -13.30
CA SER A 820 -14.74 1.74 -13.23
C SER A 820 -15.33 1.53 -11.83
N ASN A 821 -14.77 2.16 -10.80
CA ASN A 821 -15.32 2.16 -9.45
C ASN A 821 -16.21 3.39 -9.25
N CYS A 822 -17.49 3.14 -8.99
CA CYS A 822 -18.52 4.11 -8.69
C CYS A 822 -18.78 4.17 -7.19
N TYR A 823 -18.32 5.25 -6.56
CA TYR A 823 -18.57 5.55 -5.15
C TYR A 823 -19.85 6.37 -5.05
N LEU A 824 -20.91 5.76 -4.54
CA LEU A 824 -22.20 6.39 -4.29
C LEU A 824 -22.14 7.11 -2.93
N LYS A 825 -22.53 8.39 -2.88
CA LYS A 825 -22.33 9.24 -1.71
C LYS A 825 -23.60 9.87 -1.19
N ASN A 826 -23.74 9.97 0.13
CA ASN A 826 -24.89 10.60 0.80
C ASN A 826 -24.67 12.05 1.25
N ASN A 827 -23.50 12.63 0.98
CA ASN A 827 -23.17 14.00 1.36
C ASN A 827 -22.18 14.66 0.38
N LYS A 828 -22.07 16.00 0.40
CA LYS A 828 -21.25 16.84 -0.50
C LYS A 828 -20.17 17.67 0.23
N THR A 829 -19.78 17.28 1.44
CA THR A 829 -19.15 18.21 2.42
C THR A 829 -17.66 18.49 2.27
N LYS A 830 -16.89 17.72 1.49
CA LYS A 830 -15.46 17.98 1.34
C LYS A 830 -15.03 17.74 -0.10
N ILE A 831 -14.83 18.83 -0.84
CA ILE A 831 -14.31 18.78 -2.20
C ILE A 831 -12.79 18.77 -2.09
N VAL A 832 -12.16 17.66 -2.45
CA VAL A 832 -10.72 17.59 -2.69
C VAL A 832 -10.55 17.74 -4.18
N TYR A 833 -9.84 18.78 -4.62
CA TYR A 833 -9.38 18.84 -6.00
C TYR A 833 -8.38 17.71 -6.16
N ASN A 834 -8.77 16.67 -6.87
CA ASN A 834 -8.01 15.45 -6.91
C ASN A 834 -6.96 15.56 -8.01
N ASN A 835 -5.84 16.21 -7.67
CA ASN A 835 -4.59 16.04 -8.41
C ASN A 835 -3.79 14.83 -7.91
N GLU A 836 -4.28 14.10 -6.90
CA GLU A 836 -3.53 13.10 -6.16
C GLU A 836 -4.31 11.79 -6.05
N VAL A 837 -4.43 11.08 -7.18
CA VAL A 837 -4.44 9.61 -7.15
C VAL A 837 -3.12 9.15 -7.77
N ASP A 838 -2.16 8.93 -6.88
CA ASP A 838 -0.76 8.52 -7.07
C ASP A 838 -0.54 7.16 -7.75
N SER A 839 -1.53 6.61 -8.46
CA SER A 839 -1.38 5.33 -9.17
C SER A 839 -1.12 5.45 -10.67
N LYS A 840 -1.01 6.66 -11.24
CA LYS A 840 -0.88 6.87 -12.70
C LYS A 840 0.37 7.65 -13.17
N TYR A 841 1.41 7.71 -12.33
CA TYR A 841 2.71 8.31 -12.67
C TYR A 841 3.83 7.28 -12.87
N ILE A 842 3.46 5.99 -12.97
CA ILE A 842 4.40 4.87 -13.03
C ILE A 842 5.43 5.04 -14.16
N PHE A 843 4.99 5.48 -15.34
CA PHE A 843 5.89 5.67 -16.49
C PHE A 843 7.03 6.64 -16.16
N LEU A 844 6.69 7.82 -15.67
CA LEU A 844 7.67 8.86 -15.39
C LEU A 844 8.53 8.51 -14.16
N HIS A 845 7.93 7.92 -13.12
CA HIS A 845 8.70 7.41 -11.98
C HIS A 845 9.69 6.32 -12.40
N TYR A 846 9.26 5.40 -13.26
CA TYR A 846 10.09 4.30 -13.74
C TYR A 846 11.31 4.83 -14.52
N HIS A 847 11.08 5.71 -15.49
CA HIS A 847 12.15 6.27 -16.32
C HIS A 847 13.06 7.24 -15.55
N ALA A 848 12.51 8.02 -14.61
CA ALA A 848 13.32 8.83 -13.70
C ALA A 848 14.15 7.95 -12.75
N TYR A 849 13.58 6.84 -12.25
CA TYR A 849 14.31 5.93 -11.36
C TYR A 849 15.46 5.22 -12.09
N ILE A 850 15.22 4.71 -13.30
CA ILE A 850 16.23 4.06 -14.14
C ILE A 850 17.28 5.07 -14.62
N GLY A 851 16.89 6.34 -14.80
CA GLY A 851 17.76 7.38 -15.32
C GLY A 851 17.88 7.36 -16.84
N ASP A 852 16.77 7.14 -17.55
CA ASP A 852 16.67 7.20 -19.02
C ASP A 852 15.50 8.08 -19.50
N GLU A 853 15.03 8.99 -18.63
CA GLU A 853 13.87 9.85 -18.88
C GLU A 853 14.04 10.72 -20.12
N ALA A 854 15.14 11.46 -20.23
CA ALA A 854 15.34 12.45 -21.28
C ALA A 854 15.42 11.78 -22.65
N SER A 855 16.20 10.71 -22.78
CA SER A 855 16.31 9.92 -24.01
C SER A 855 15.01 9.22 -24.39
N THR A 856 14.22 8.79 -23.40
CA THR A 856 12.91 8.19 -23.66
C THR A 856 11.93 9.23 -24.19
N ILE A 857 11.87 10.40 -23.55
CA ILE A 857 11.04 11.52 -23.98
C ILE A 857 11.47 12.03 -25.37
N HIS A 858 12.77 12.06 -25.66
CA HIS A 858 13.30 12.42 -26.98
C HIS A 858 12.73 11.53 -28.09
N LYS A 859 12.76 10.21 -27.90
CA LYS A 859 12.17 9.24 -28.84
C LYS A 859 10.67 9.45 -29.02
N LEU A 860 9.97 9.91 -27.97
CA LEU A 860 8.56 10.27 -28.06
C LEU A 860 8.36 11.56 -28.86
N HIS A 861 9.24 12.56 -28.72
CA HIS A 861 9.20 13.77 -29.53
C HIS A 861 9.48 13.48 -31.01
N GLU A 862 10.42 12.59 -31.32
CA GLU A 862 10.66 12.12 -32.70
C GLU A 862 9.41 11.50 -33.32
N ARG A 863 8.60 10.80 -32.51
CA ARG A 863 7.41 10.10 -32.97
C ARG A 863 6.14 10.97 -33.04
N TYR A 864 5.93 11.81 -32.03
CA TYR A 864 4.67 12.52 -31.80
C TYR A 864 4.76 14.04 -32.05
N GLY A 865 5.98 14.55 -32.28
CA GLY A 865 6.23 15.97 -32.53
C GLY A 865 6.47 16.76 -31.24
N PRO A 866 6.29 18.09 -31.26
CA PRO A 866 6.80 18.99 -30.21
C PRO A 866 6.04 18.93 -28.88
N TYR A 867 4.97 18.16 -28.78
CA TYR A 867 4.15 18.01 -27.57
C TYR A 867 4.04 16.54 -27.21
N VAL A 868 4.57 16.15 -26.06
CA VAL A 868 4.47 14.77 -25.56
C VAL A 868 3.81 14.80 -24.19
N ARG A 869 2.65 14.15 -24.07
CA ARG A 869 2.01 13.93 -22.78
C ARG A 869 2.74 12.78 -22.06
N VAL A 870 3.47 13.09 -20.99
CA VAL A 870 4.30 12.13 -20.24
C VAL A 870 3.62 11.57 -18.98
N ALA A 871 2.54 12.20 -18.53
CA ALA A 871 1.63 11.71 -17.50
C ALA A 871 0.22 12.31 -17.72
N PRO A 872 -0.85 11.84 -17.05
CA PRO A 872 -2.23 12.25 -17.37
C PRO A 872 -2.45 13.76 -17.47
N ASN A 873 -1.80 14.53 -16.59
CA ASN A 873 -1.86 16.01 -16.54
C ASN A 873 -0.51 16.68 -16.82
N GLU A 874 0.47 15.97 -17.40
CA GLU A 874 1.82 16.50 -17.62
C GLU A 874 2.30 16.38 -19.06
N ILE A 875 2.91 17.46 -19.56
CA ILE A 875 3.34 17.60 -20.96
C ILE A 875 4.78 18.10 -21.02
N ASP A 876 5.61 17.43 -21.80
CA ASP A 876 6.91 17.93 -22.24
C ASP A 876 6.77 18.66 -23.58
N ILE A 877 7.47 19.80 -23.70
CA ILE A 877 7.44 20.68 -24.85
C ILE A 877 8.87 20.92 -25.35
N SER A 878 9.21 20.38 -26.53
CA SER A 878 10.53 20.53 -27.16
C SER A 878 10.66 21.77 -28.06
N ASP A 879 9.75 22.73 -27.91
CA ASP A 879 9.70 23.98 -28.68
C ASP A 879 10.07 25.18 -27.80
N ALA A 880 11.18 25.85 -28.15
CA ALA A 880 11.70 26.99 -27.41
C ALA A 880 10.75 28.21 -27.39
N ASP A 881 9.74 28.28 -28.27
CA ASP A 881 8.69 29.32 -28.18
C ASP A 881 7.90 29.25 -26.86
N ALA A 882 7.89 28.10 -26.18
CA ALA A 882 7.21 27.94 -24.89
C ALA A 882 7.98 28.60 -23.74
N ILE A 883 9.31 28.76 -23.86
CA ILE A 883 10.19 29.21 -22.79
C ILE A 883 9.76 30.57 -22.20
N PRO A 884 9.49 31.61 -23.02
CA PRO A 884 9.09 32.90 -22.48
C PRO A 884 7.80 32.82 -21.67
N ALA A 885 6.82 31.99 -22.04
CA ALA A 885 5.58 31.88 -21.28
C ALA A 885 5.79 31.10 -19.97
N ILE A 886 6.43 29.94 -20.06
CA ILE A 886 6.59 29.03 -18.91
C ILE A 886 7.53 29.63 -17.86
N TYR A 887 8.64 30.25 -18.25
CA TYR A 887 9.71 30.59 -17.31
C TYR A 887 9.91 32.10 -17.08
N VAL A 888 9.56 32.97 -18.04
CA VAL A 888 10.01 34.38 -18.06
C VAL A 888 8.87 35.38 -17.82
N SER A 889 7.82 35.30 -18.63
CA SER A 889 6.74 36.28 -18.74
C SER A 889 5.95 36.32 -17.44
N LYS A 890 5.71 37.53 -16.93
CA LYS A 890 5.00 37.75 -15.65
C LYS A 890 5.61 36.98 -14.46
N GLY A 891 6.91 36.71 -14.50
CA GLY A 891 7.63 35.97 -13.45
C GLY A 891 7.76 34.47 -13.69
N GLY A 892 7.15 33.95 -14.76
CA GLY A 892 7.03 32.52 -15.06
C GLY A 892 5.84 31.87 -14.35
N PHE A 893 5.50 30.66 -14.78
CA PHE A 893 4.54 29.80 -14.10
C PHE A 893 5.10 29.36 -12.74
N PRO A 894 4.27 28.94 -11.77
CA PRO A 894 4.74 28.34 -10.52
C PRO A 894 5.48 27.02 -10.74
N LYS A 895 6.52 26.73 -9.95
CA LYS A 895 7.19 25.41 -9.96
C LYS A 895 6.21 24.30 -9.52
N ALA A 896 6.36 23.11 -10.09
CA ALA A 896 5.60 21.92 -9.68
C ALA A 896 5.97 21.43 -8.26
N ALA A 897 5.10 20.64 -7.63
CA ALA A 897 5.26 20.19 -6.25
C ALA A 897 6.47 19.27 -6.03
N CYS A 898 6.93 18.56 -7.06
CA CYS A 898 8.08 17.64 -7.02
C CYS A 898 9.39 18.29 -6.55
N TYR A 899 9.55 19.62 -6.70
CA TYR A 899 10.74 20.33 -6.22
C TYR A 899 10.92 20.27 -4.69
N ALA A 900 9.86 19.99 -3.92
CA ALA A 900 9.94 19.83 -2.48
C ALA A 900 10.78 18.61 -2.03
N ASN A 901 11.04 17.64 -2.94
CA ASN A 901 11.93 16.51 -2.64
C ASN A 901 13.40 16.95 -2.49
N PHE A 902 13.75 18.17 -2.91
CA PHE A 902 15.07 18.77 -2.71
C PHE A 902 15.15 19.68 -1.48
N ASP A 903 14.17 19.63 -0.56
CA ASP A 903 14.30 20.30 0.73
C ASP A 903 15.46 19.66 1.53
N ILE A 904 16.24 20.49 2.22
CA ILE A 904 17.44 20.05 2.97
C ILE A 904 17.20 20.27 4.45
N ASP A 905 17.43 19.24 5.26
CA ASP A 905 17.26 19.27 6.73
C ASP A 905 15.87 19.79 7.17
N GLY A 906 14.83 19.49 6.39
CA GLY A 906 13.45 19.97 6.63
C GLY A 906 13.20 21.44 6.30
N HIS A 907 14.15 22.11 5.63
CA HIS A 907 14.04 23.50 5.21
C HIS A 907 13.93 23.63 3.68
N LYS A 908 13.01 24.48 3.22
CA LYS A 908 12.91 24.88 1.82
C LYS A 908 14.08 25.78 1.43
N THR A 909 14.80 25.40 0.38
CA THR A 909 15.93 26.17 -0.15
C THR A 909 15.47 27.19 -1.19
N ILE A 910 16.38 28.09 -1.59
CA ILE A 910 16.16 29.00 -2.73
C ILE A 910 15.82 28.20 -4.01
N PHE A 911 16.41 27.02 -4.17
CA PHE A 911 16.18 26.12 -5.29
C PHE A 911 14.85 25.36 -5.17
N SER A 912 14.58 24.70 -4.04
CA SER A 912 13.45 23.77 -3.88
C SER A 912 12.09 24.44 -3.70
N THR A 913 12.05 25.66 -3.15
CA THR A 913 10.78 26.33 -2.82
C THR A 913 9.90 26.57 -4.05
N VAL A 914 8.63 26.16 -3.97
CA VAL A 914 7.60 26.49 -4.97
C VAL A 914 7.02 27.89 -4.77
N ASP A 915 7.04 28.39 -3.54
CA ASP A 915 6.48 29.68 -3.14
C ASP A 915 7.41 30.85 -3.55
N ALA A 916 6.88 31.75 -4.37
CA ALA A 916 7.60 32.92 -4.87
C ALA A 916 7.80 34.01 -3.80
N ASP A 917 6.86 34.17 -2.88
CA ASP A 917 6.92 35.16 -1.80
C ASP A 917 7.92 34.73 -0.74
N TYR A 918 7.98 33.42 -0.46
CA TYR A 918 9.05 32.84 0.38
C TYR A 918 10.44 33.02 -0.26
N ARG A 919 10.54 32.82 -1.58
CA ARG A 919 11.81 32.88 -2.32
C ARG A 919 12.36 34.31 -2.44
N SER A 920 11.50 35.27 -2.76
CA SER A 920 11.88 36.64 -3.13
C SER A 920 12.85 37.33 -2.15
N PRO A 921 12.59 37.38 -0.82
CA PRO A 921 13.50 38.03 0.12
C PRO A 921 14.86 37.33 0.22
N ARG A 922 14.86 35.99 0.24
CA ARG A 922 16.08 35.16 0.30
C ARG A 922 16.96 35.39 -0.92
N ALA A 923 16.35 35.32 -2.11
CA ALA A 923 17.03 35.59 -3.36
C ALA A 923 17.64 37.00 -3.39
N LYS A 924 16.84 38.02 -3.05
CA LYS A 924 17.29 39.42 -3.05
C LYS A 924 18.49 39.66 -2.14
N ALA A 925 18.58 38.96 -1.01
CA ALA A 925 19.71 39.08 -0.09
C ALA A 925 21.04 38.66 -0.73
N ILE A 926 21.03 37.61 -1.56
CA ILE A 926 22.27 36.96 -2.06
C ILE A 926 22.56 37.21 -3.55
N VAL A 927 21.59 37.60 -4.39
CA VAL A 927 21.82 37.93 -5.81
C VAL A 927 23.02 38.84 -6.06
N PRO A 928 23.30 39.89 -5.24
CA PRO A 928 24.47 40.74 -5.45
C PRO A 928 25.82 40.01 -5.45
N LEU A 929 25.93 38.87 -4.75
CA LEU A 929 27.15 38.05 -4.72
C LEU A 929 27.45 37.42 -6.08
N PHE A 930 26.43 37.11 -6.87
CA PHE A 930 26.58 36.50 -8.19
C PHE A 930 26.68 37.53 -9.33
N SER A 931 26.84 38.82 -9.00
CA SER A 931 27.03 39.88 -10.00
C SER A 931 28.44 39.83 -10.59
N THR A 932 28.60 40.24 -11.84
CA THR A 932 29.93 40.34 -12.49
C THR A 932 30.90 41.22 -11.71
N LYS A 933 30.39 42.27 -11.05
CA LYS A 933 31.18 43.13 -10.15
C LYS A 933 31.75 42.34 -8.96
N ALA A 934 30.89 41.63 -8.22
CA ALA A 934 31.31 40.88 -7.03
C ALA A 934 32.30 39.75 -7.38
N LEU A 935 32.12 39.13 -8.55
CA LEU A 935 33.04 38.12 -9.07
C LEU A 935 34.41 38.71 -9.39
N ARG A 936 34.47 39.86 -10.08
CA ARG A 936 35.72 40.60 -10.36
C ARG A 936 36.45 41.00 -9.08
N GLU A 937 35.73 41.43 -8.05
CA GLU A 937 36.32 41.80 -6.76
C GLU A 937 37.00 40.61 -6.04
N ASN A 938 36.61 39.37 -6.34
CA ASN A 938 37.22 38.16 -5.76
C ASN A 938 37.99 37.30 -6.77
N GLU A 939 38.26 37.84 -7.96
CA GLU A 939 38.75 37.07 -9.11
C GLU A 939 40.08 36.37 -8.80
N LYS A 940 40.99 37.08 -8.13
CA LYS A 940 42.32 36.56 -7.75
C LYS A 940 42.23 35.27 -6.92
N ALA A 941 41.23 35.17 -6.03
CA ALA A 941 41.07 33.99 -5.19
C ALA A 941 40.52 32.79 -5.99
N ILE A 942 39.64 33.05 -6.97
CA ILE A 942 39.12 32.02 -7.89
C ILE A 942 40.25 31.51 -8.79
N TRP A 943 41.06 32.40 -9.37
CA TRP A 943 42.28 32.03 -10.11
C TRP A 943 43.21 31.15 -9.28
N GLY A 944 43.40 31.48 -8.00
CA GLY A 944 44.21 30.67 -7.10
C GLY A 944 43.70 29.22 -6.93
N CYS A 945 42.39 28.99 -6.99
CA CYS A 945 41.81 27.64 -6.95
C CYS A 945 42.09 26.90 -8.27
N VAL A 946 41.93 27.58 -9.40
CA VAL A 946 42.21 27.04 -10.74
C VAL A 946 43.69 26.68 -10.89
N ASP A 947 44.59 27.56 -10.44
CA ASP A 947 46.04 27.33 -10.48
C ASP A 947 46.43 26.06 -9.72
N ARG A 948 45.89 25.87 -8.49
CA ARG A 948 46.13 24.65 -7.71
C ARG A 948 45.60 23.39 -8.41
N MET A 949 44.43 23.47 -9.05
CA MET A 949 43.87 22.34 -9.81
C MET A 949 44.80 21.94 -10.97
N ILE A 950 45.32 22.93 -11.71
CA ILE A 950 46.26 22.70 -12.81
C ILE A 950 47.61 22.17 -12.31
N GLU A 951 48.11 22.66 -11.18
CA GLU A 951 49.32 22.12 -10.54
C GLU A 951 49.13 20.64 -10.17
N ARG A 952 48.01 20.30 -9.52
CA ARG A 952 47.66 18.91 -9.22
C ARG A 952 47.58 18.06 -10.49
N LEU A 953 46.92 18.54 -11.54
CA LEU A 953 46.82 17.82 -12.81
C LEU A 953 48.20 17.57 -13.45
N LYS A 954 49.09 18.56 -13.42
CA LYS A 954 50.47 18.43 -13.92
C LYS A 954 51.31 17.43 -13.11
N GLU A 955 51.05 17.30 -11.82
CA GLU A 955 51.70 16.31 -10.97
C GLU A 955 51.18 14.91 -11.28
N GLU A 956 49.85 14.75 -11.35
CA GLU A 956 49.21 13.47 -11.60
C GLU A 956 49.48 12.96 -13.02
N SER A 957 49.54 13.84 -14.03
CA SER A 957 49.87 13.46 -15.41
C SER A 957 51.27 12.82 -15.53
N LYS A 958 52.24 13.26 -14.72
CA LYS A 958 53.60 12.67 -14.68
C LYS A 958 53.61 11.25 -14.14
N THR A 959 52.58 10.83 -13.39
CA THR A 959 52.52 9.48 -12.81
C THR A 959 52.20 8.41 -13.86
N ARG A 960 51.71 8.80 -15.04
CA ARG A 960 51.23 7.91 -16.11
C ARG A 960 50.12 6.95 -15.68
N ARG A 961 49.48 7.21 -14.53
CA ARG A 961 48.28 6.48 -14.09
C ARG A 961 47.04 7.20 -14.62
N PRO A 962 45.92 6.47 -14.80
CA PRO A 962 44.64 7.11 -15.12
C PRO A 962 44.25 8.14 -14.06
N VAL A 963 43.95 9.37 -14.51
CA VAL A 963 43.52 10.49 -13.68
C VAL A 963 42.02 10.69 -13.84
N ASN A 964 41.27 10.56 -12.74
CA ASN A 964 39.83 10.83 -12.74
C ASN A 964 39.56 12.34 -12.78
N VAL A 965 39.33 12.88 -13.96
CA VAL A 965 39.10 14.32 -14.14
C VAL A 965 37.76 14.78 -13.60
N LEU A 966 36.76 13.90 -13.45
CA LEU A 966 35.49 14.27 -12.78
C LEU A 966 35.73 14.61 -11.31
N ASN A 967 36.50 13.79 -10.61
CA ASN A 967 36.86 14.06 -9.20
C ASN A 967 37.70 15.33 -9.06
N LEU A 968 38.67 15.54 -9.95
CA LEU A 968 39.52 16.74 -9.95
C LEU A 968 38.72 18.03 -10.19
N THR A 969 37.79 18.00 -11.14
CA THR A 969 36.97 19.18 -11.50
C THR A 969 35.91 19.48 -10.45
N ARG A 970 35.30 18.45 -9.82
CA ARG A 970 34.47 18.63 -8.60
C ARG A 970 35.27 19.25 -7.45
N SER A 971 36.54 18.87 -7.30
CA SER A 971 37.44 19.46 -6.29
C SER A 971 37.66 20.97 -6.52
N LEU A 972 37.84 21.39 -7.78
CA LEU A 972 37.89 22.82 -8.12
C LEU A 972 36.57 23.53 -7.81
N ALA A 973 35.44 22.93 -8.19
CA ALA A 973 34.13 23.55 -8.05
C ALA A 973 33.77 23.81 -6.58
N VAL A 974 34.00 22.84 -5.68
CA VAL A 974 33.75 23.05 -4.24
C VAL A 974 34.66 24.14 -3.65
N ASP A 975 35.94 24.21 -4.08
CA ASP A 975 36.89 25.23 -3.65
C ASP A 975 36.49 26.62 -4.12
N ALA A 976 36.09 26.77 -5.38
CA ALA A 976 35.69 28.04 -5.97
C ALA A 976 34.40 28.58 -5.32
N VAL A 977 33.39 27.72 -5.17
CA VAL A 977 32.10 28.05 -4.51
C VAL A 977 32.34 28.50 -3.08
N SER A 978 33.07 27.70 -2.29
CA SER A 978 33.35 28.01 -0.89
C SER A 978 34.18 29.30 -0.74
N THR A 979 35.25 29.45 -1.53
CA THR A 979 36.13 30.63 -1.50
C THR A 979 35.38 31.92 -1.86
N HIS A 980 34.48 31.87 -2.84
CA HIS A 980 33.75 33.06 -3.27
C HIS A 980 32.59 33.42 -2.34
N LEU A 981 31.73 32.44 -2.02
CA LEU A 981 30.48 32.68 -1.32
C LEU A 981 30.66 32.71 0.20
N PHE A 982 31.54 31.86 0.74
CA PHE A 982 31.76 31.72 2.18
C PHE A 982 33.01 32.46 2.66
N ARG A 983 33.93 32.82 1.76
CA ARG A 983 35.26 33.40 2.07
C ARG A 983 36.13 32.47 2.91
N GLU A 984 35.85 31.18 2.80
CA GLU A 984 36.56 30.07 3.43
C GLU A 984 36.72 28.99 2.36
N ASN A 985 37.91 28.40 2.24
CA ASN A 985 38.19 27.40 1.22
C ASN A 985 37.96 26.00 1.80
N TYR A 986 37.23 25.14 1.09
CA TYR A 986 36.98 23.76 1.50
C TYR A 986 38.25 22.87 1.44
N ASP A 987 39.21 23.25 0.58
CA ASP A 987 40.51 22.62 0.33
C ASP A 987 40.41 21.24 -0.35
N GLY A 988 39.38 21.04 -1.17
CA GLY A 988 39.12 19.81 -1.91
C GLY A 988 40.20 19.50 -2.96
N VAL A 989 40.80 20.54 -3.58
CA VAL A 989 41.88 20.32 -4.56
C VAL A 989 43.11 19.66 -3.92
N SER A 990 43.36 19.91 -2.63
CA SER A 990 44.51 19.36 -1.90
C SER A 990 44.30 17.89 -1.50
N GLU A 991 43.07 17.38 -1.55
CA GLU A 991 42.77 15.99 -1.20
C GLU A 991 43.34 15.02 -2.25
N ARG A 992 44.19 14.08 -1.81
CA ARG A 992 44.87 13.09 -2.68
C ARG A 992 44.21 11.70 -2.69
N GLY A 993 43.03 11.58 -2.08
CA GLY A 993 42.25 10.33 -2.08
C GLY A 993 41.69 9.99 -3.46
N PRO A 994 41.31 8.71 -3.71
CA PRO A 994 40.68 8.30 -4.97
C PRO A 994 39.27 8.89 -5.15
N VAL A 995 38.63 9.31 -4.05
CA VAL A 995 37.32 9.95 -4.00
C VAL A 995 37.45 11.20 -3.12
N LEU A 996 36.91 12.32 -3.59
CA LEU A 996 36.83 13.58 -2.85
C LEU A 996 35.85 13.44 -1.67
N SER A 997 36.21 13.99 -0.51
CA SER A 997 35.48 13.83 0.75
C SER A 997 34.01 14.29 0.70
N VAL A 998 33.69 15.28 -0.14
CA VAL A 998 32.32 15.80 -0.33
C VAL A 998 31.50 15.00 -1.35
N SER A 999 32.11 14.08 -2.10
CA SER A 999 31.44 13.41 -3.22
C SER A 999 30.26 12.55 -2.78
N ALA A 1000 30.33 11.84 -1.65
CA ALA A 1000 29.20 11.01 -1.20
C ALA A 1000 28.00 11.87 -0.76
N PHE A 1001 28.23 13.02 -0.11
CA PHE A 1001 27.21 14.03 0.14
C PHE A 1001 26.56 14.51 -1.17
N VAL A 1002 27.38 14.90 -2.16
CA VAL A 1002 26.90 15.37 -3.47
C VAL A 1002 26.09 14.30 -4.17
N ASP A 1003 26.62 13.08 -4.26
CA ASP A 1003 26.00 11.94 -4.92
C ASP A 1003 24.67 11.53 -4.28
N ALA A 1004 24.55 11.65 -2.97
CA ALA A 1004 23.30 11.39 -2.27
C ALA A 1004 22.19 12.35 -2.72
N PHE A 1005 22.50 13.65 -2.85
CA PHE A 1005 21.55 14.65 -3.37
C PHE A 1005 21.30 14.52 -4.88
N VAL A 1006 22.30 14.12 -5.68
CA VAL A 1006 22.09 13.75 -7.10
C VAL A 1006 21.12 12.56 -7.18
N ALA A 1007 21.28 11.55 -6.31
CA ALA A 1007 20.44 10.36 -6.26
C ALA A 1007 19.01 10.64 -5.80
N VAL A 1008 18.72 11.77 -5.13
CA VAL A 1008 17.33 12.22 -4.89
C VAL A 1008 16.58 12.43 -6.20
N GLY A 1009 17.29 12.82 -7.27
CA GLY A 1009 16.73 13.00 -8.61
C GLY A 1009 16.00 11.77 -9.16
N ARG A 1010 16.38 10.54 -8.75
CA ARG A 1010 15.71 9.30 -9.15
C ARG A 1010 14.29 9.16 -8.58
N PHE A 1011 13.97 9.95 -7.55
CA PHE A 1011 12.66 10.05 -6.92
C PHE A 1011 12.01 11.43 -7.16
N PHE A 1012 12.50 12.20 -8.13
CA PHE A 1012 12.07 13.60 -8.30
C PHE A 1012 10.55 13.72 -8.38
N TYR A 1013 9.89 12.86 -9.15
CA TYR A 1013 8.43 12.91 -9.30
C TYR A 1013 7.66 12.19 -8.20
N LEU A 1014 8.31 11.43 -7.33
CA LEU A 1014 7.64 10.67 -6.26
C LEU A 1014 6.91 11.65 -5.32
N PRO A 1015 5.69 11.32 -4.86
CA PRO A 1015 4.98 12.15 -3.89
C PRO A 1015 5.85 12.41 -2.66
N ASN A 1016 5.90 13.67 -2.21
CA ASN A 1016 6.87 14.08 -1.19
C ASN A 1016 6.74 13.29 0.12
N ILE A 1017 5.51 12.94 0.52
CA ILE A 1017 5.27 12.08 1.68
C ILE A 1017 5.90 10.69 1.50
N ALA A 1018 5.72 10.08 0.32
CA ALA A 1018 6.30 8.78 0.02
C ALA A 1018 7.84 8.84 -0.05
N PHE A 1019 8.39 9.92 -0.61
CA PHE A 1019 9.82 10.17 -0.63
C PHE A 1019 10.41 10.31 0.79
N ILE A 1020 9.82 11.14 1.65
CA ILE A 1020 10.28 11.31 3.05
C ILE A 1020 10.24 9.98 3.81
N TRP A 1021 9.18 9.19 3.64
CA TRP A 1021 9.10 7.86 4.25
C TRP A 1021 10.18 6.91 3.73
N LEU A 1022 10.45 6.94 2.42
CA LEU A 1022 11.48 6.13 1.79
C LEU A 1022 12.88 6.53 2.27
N GLU A 1023 13.19 7.82 2.28
CA GLU A 1023 14.46 8.35 2.77
C GLU A 1023 14.70 7.96 4.24
N TRP A 1024 13.69 8.16 5.09
CA TRP A 1024 13.73 7.73 6.49
C TRP A 1024 13.97 6.22 6.62
N ALA A 1025 13.27 5.42 5.81
CA ALA A 1025 13.41 3.96 5.84
C ALA A 1025 14.82 3.54 5.37
N VAL A 1026 15.32 4.08 4.26
CA VAL A 1026 16.65 3.79 3.74
C VAL A 1026 17.71 4.18 4.77
N GLY A 1027 17.66 5.39 5.32
CA GLY A 1027 18.60 5.83 6.34
C GLY A 1027 18.58 4.99 7.61
N LYS A 1028 17.41 4.40 7.96
CA LYS A 1028 17.27 3.56 9.16
C LYS A 1028 17.67 2.10 8.96
N TRP A 1029 17.41 1.54 7.78
CA TRP A 1029 17.53 0.10 7.51
C TRP A 1029 18.71 -0.25 6.61
N MET A 1030 19.22 0.71 5.84
CA MET A 1030 20.35 0.58 4.93
C MET A 1030 21.27 1.80 5.03
N PRO A 1031 21.83 2.11 6.23
CA PRO A 1031 22.78 3.20 6.38
C PRO A 1031 24.02 2.93 5.55
N ASP A 1032 24.50 3.95 4.84
CA ASP A 1032 25.76 3.94 4.10
C ASP A 1032 26.79 4.77 4.87
N PRO A 1033 27.82 4.13 5.48
CA PRO A 1033 28.78 4.84 6.32
C PRO A 1033 29.55 5.94 5.58
N GLU A 1034 29.87 5.73 4.29
CA GLU A 1034 30.58 6.72 3.48
C GLU A 1034 29.73 7.99 3.27
N THR A 1035 28.44 7.82 2.96
CA THR A 1035 27.49 8.93 2.88
C THR A 1035 27.31 9.60 4.24
N GLU A 1036 27.20 8.86 5.34
CA GLU A 1036 27.03 9.43 6.69
C GLU A 1036 28.27 10.26 7.10
N ASP A 1037 29.48 9.75 6.88
CA ASP A 1037 30.74 10.45 7.16
C ASP A 1037 30.87 11.73 6.32
N SER A 1038 30.54 11.66 5.03
CA SER A 1038 30.55 12.82 4.14
C SER A 1038 29.52 13.88 4.55
N MET A 1039 28.29 13.45 4.89
CA MET A 1039 27.23 14.31 5.41
C MET A 1039 27.64 15.02 6.71
N MET A 1040 28.26 14.29 7.65
CA MET A 1040 28.78 14.87 8.89
C MET A 1040 29.91 15.86 8.65
N LEU A 1041 30.81 15.57 7.70
CA LEU A 1041 31.91 16.46 7.37
C LEU A 1041 31.41 17.79 6.78
N VAL A 1042 30.48 17.73 5.83
CA VAL A 1042 29.84 18.93 5.26
C VAL A 1042 29.05 19.68 6.32
N ASP A 1043 28.30 18.98 7.18
CA ASP A 1043 27.57 19.61 8.29
C ASP A 1043 28.51 20.33 9.26
N LYS A 1044 29.64 19.72 9.59
CA LYS A 1044 30.68 20.34 10.45
C LYS A 1044 31.26 21.59 9.80
N PHE A 1045 31.61 21.52 8.51
CA PHE A 1045 32.12 22.66 7.75
C PHE A 1045 31.09 23.80 7.75
N VAL A 1046 29.86 23.53 7.33
CA VAL A 1046 28.78 24.53 7.25
C VAL A 1046 28.40 25.07 8.63
N SER A 1047 28.35 24.22 9.66
CA SER A 1047 28.09 24.66 11.03
C SER A 1047 29.16 25.61 11.54
N ALA A 1048 30.43 25.36 11.24
CA ALA A 1048 31.52 26.27 11.58
C ALA A 1048 31.39 27.61 10.83
N LEU A 1049 31.05 27.59 9.54
CA LEU A 1049 30.81 28.79 8.74
C LEU A 1049 29.73 29.68 9.35
N VAL A 1050 28.56 29.11 9.64
CA VAL A 1050 27.42 29.87 10.17
C VAL A 1050 27.72 30.41 11.57
N THR A 1051 28.30 29.59 12.45
CA THR A 1051 28.60 29.98 13.84
C THR A 1051 29.63 31.12 13.91
N ASN A 1052 30.60 31.14 12.99
CA ASN A 1052 31.65 32.16 12.95
C ASN A 1052 31.25 33.42 12.16
N THR A 1053 30.09 33.40 11.49
CA THR A 1053 29.65 34.51 10.64
C THR A 1053 28.70 35.43 11.41
N SER A 1054 29.00 36.74 11.43
CA SER A 1054 28.05 37.74 11.96
C SER A 1054 27.08 38.24 10.88
N GLU A 1055 25.93 38.76 11.30
CA GLU A 1055 24.95 39.46 10.42
C GLU A 1055 25.55 40.66 9.67
N LYS A 1056 26.69 41.21 10.10
CA LYS A 1056 27.38 42.30 9.41
C LYS A 1056 28.29 41.82 8.28
N SER A 1057 28.50 40.50 8.17
CA SER A 1057 29.32 39.91 7.13
C SER A 1057 28.68 40.07 5.76
N THR A 1058 29.50 40.32 4.74
CA THR A 1058 29.05 40.40 3.34
C THR A 1058 29.00 39.04 2.66
N THR A 1059 29.37 37.95 3.34
CA THR A 1059 29.33 36.57 2.85
C THR A 1059 27.91 36.06 2.67
N TYR A 1060 27.75 34.93 1.98
CA TYR A 1060 26.46 34.28 1.76
C TYR A 1060 25.70 34.02 3.08
N PRO A 1061 26.26 33.30 4.09
CA PRO A 1061 25.58 33.13 5.37
C PRO A 1061 25.30 34.46 6.08
N GLY A 1062 26.21 35.43 6.02
CA GLY A 1062 26.04 36.73 6.67
C GLY A 1062 24.85 37.52 6.14
N ARG A 1063 24.67 37.53 4.81
CA ARG A 1063 23.54 38.19 4.14
C ARG A 1063 22.20 37.53 4.44
N LEU A 1064 22.17 36.20 4.58
CA LEU A 1064 20.95 35.49 4.94
C LEU A 1064 20.59 35.70 6.42
N LEU A 1065 21.58 35.69 7.32
CA LEU A 1065 21.38 36.05 8.73
C LEU A 1065 20.85 37.49 8.85
N ALA A 1066 21.44 38.44 8.12
CA ALA A 1066 20.98 39.84 8.07
C ALA A 1066 19.55 39.99 7.51
N ALA A 1067 19.09 39.02 6.71
CA ALA A 1067 17.71 38.97 6.20
C ALA A 1067 16.72 38.32 7.18
N GLY A 1068 17.17 37.94 8.39
CA GLY A 1068 16.34 37.41 9.47
C GLY A 1068 16.09 35.90 9.39
N LEU A 1069 16.91 35.15 8.66
CA LEU A 1069 16.81 33.68 8.61
C LEU A 1069 17.45 33.05 9.85
N SER A 1070 16.87 31.94 10.32
CA SER A 1070 17.43 31.16 11.43
C SER A 1070 18.71 30.42 11.01
N ASP A 1071 19.62 30.18 11.96
CA ASP A 1071 20.86 29.43 11.73
C ASP A 1071 20.65 28.09 11.03
N SER A 1072 19.64 27.30 11.42
CA SER A 1072 19.37 25.99 10.80
C SER A 1072 18.99 26.12 9.32
N GLU A 1073 18.17 27.12 9.00
CA GLU A 1073 17.81 27.43 7.61
C GLU A 1073 19.03 27.93 6.82
N VAL A 1074 19.86 28.80 7.40
CA VAL A 1074 21.09 29.28 6.73
C VAL A 1074 22.05 28.12 6.46
N LYS A 1075 22.19 27.16 7.39
CA LYS A 1075 22.97 25.93 7.17
C LYS A 1075 22.43 25.12 5.98
N ALA A 1076 21.11 24.90 5.91
CA ALA A 1076 20.49 24.21 4.78
C ALA A 1076 20.75 24.93 3.44
N GLN A 1077 20.67 26.27 3.40
CA GLN A 1077 20.98 27.06 2.20
C GLN A 1077 22.46 26.99 1.80
N CYS A 1078 23.39 26.86 2.75
CA CYS A 1078 24.81 26.65 2.47
C CYS A 1078 25.08 25.24 1.93
N LYS A 1079 24.44 24.21 2.49
CA LYS A 1079 24.49 22.82 1.99
C LYS A 1079 23.97 22.71 0.55
N ASP A 1080 22.86 23.39 0.25
CA ASP A 1080 22.29 23.49 -1.12
C ASP A 1080 23.31 24.01 -2.13
N LEU A 1081 24.08 25.05 -1.78
CA LEU A 1081 25.12 25.60 -2.64
C LEU A 1081 26.33 24.66 -2.81
N VAL A 1082 26.76 23.98 -1.75
CA VAL A 1082 27.85 23.00 -1.82
C VAL A 1082 27.47 21.87 -2.77
N PHE A 1083 26.25 21.33 -2.65
CA PHE A 1083 25.73 20.33 -3.58
C PHE A 1083 25.64 20.87 -5.02
N ALA A 1084 24.83 21.91 -5.23
CA ALA A 1084 24.46 22.37 -6.57
C ALA A 1084 25.64 22.95 -7.35
N GLY A 1085 26.56 23.63 -6.67
CA GLY A 1085 27.73 24.25 -7.27
C GLY A 1085 28.85 23.27 -7.63
N THR A 1086 28.98 22.17 -6.87
CA THR A 1086 30.05 21.18 -7.07
C THR A 1086 29.75 20.21 -8.21
N ASP A 1087 28.56 19.59 -8.22
CA ASP A 1087 28.23 18.54 -9.18
C ASP A 1087 28.17 19.08 -10.61
N SER A 1088 27.35 20.11 -10.82
CA SER A 1088 27.06 20.66 -12.15
C SER A 1088 28.31 21.25 -12.81
N THR A 1089 29.08 22.08 -12.09
CA THR A 1089 30.31 22.70 -12.63
C THR A 1089 31.39 21.65 -12.86
N GLY A 1090 31.54 20.68 -11.96
CA GLY A 1090 32.48 19.56 -12.11
C GLY A 1090 32.19 18.75 -13.38
N MET A 1091 30.93 18.33 -13.56
CA MET A 1091 30.49 17.61 -14.76
C MET A 1091 30.77 18.40 -16.04
N ASN A 1092 30.40 19.69 -16.07
CA ASN A 1092 30.66 20.58 -17.21
C ASN A 1092 32.16 20.65 -17.58
N LEU A 1093 33.02 20.88 -16.59
CA LEU A 1093 34.45 21.03 -16.85
C LEU A 1093 35.10 19.69 -17.22
N ALA A 1094 34.69 18.59 -16.60
CA ALA A 1094 35.15 17.25 -16.96
C ALA A 1094 34.80 16.91 -18.42
N THR A 1095 33.59 17.25 -18.87
CA THR A 1095 33.19 17.11 -20.28
C THR A 1095 34.03 17.98 -21.20
N ILE A 1096 34.33 19.23 -20.82
CA ILE A 1096 35.22 20.10 -21.62
C ILE A 1096 36.62 19.48 -21.74
N MET A 1097 37.20 19.03 -20.62
CA MET A 1097 38.53 18.38 -20.62
C MET A 1097 38.56 17.12 -21.47
N LEU A 1098 37.55 16.27 -21.34
CA LEU A 1098 37.36 15.06 -22.15
C LEU A 1098 37.38 15.40 -23.64
N ASN A 1099 36.54 16.35 -24.06
CA ASN A 1099 36.42 16.71 -25.47
C ASN A 1099 37.67 17.40 -26.02
N LEU A 1100 38.34 18.24 -25.24
CA LEU A 1100 39.62 18.85 -25.65
C LEU A 1100 40.73 17.81 -25.79
N ALA A 1101 40.72 16.75 -24.97
CA ALA A 1101 41.66 15.63 -25.12
C ALA A 1101 41.36 14.77 -26.36
N CYS A 1102 40.08 14.59 -26.72
CA CYS A 1102 39.67 13.87 -27.93
C CYS A 1102 39.96 14.66 -29.22
N TYR A 1103 39.63 15.94 -29.23
CA TYR A 1103 39.69 16.81 -30.38
C TYR A 1103 40.92 17.73 -30.30
N THR A 1104 42.09 17.12 -30.48
CA THR A 1104 43.38 17.82 -30.37
C THR A 1104 43.48 19.04 -31.27
N GLU A 1105 42.82 19.04 -32.43
CA GLU A 1105 42.75 20.18 -33.35
C GLU A 1105 42.05 21.40 -32.73
N LYS A 1106 41.00 21.15 -31.94
CA LYS A 1106 40.25 22.20 -31.22
C LYS A 1106 41.04 22.70 -30.03
N TYR A 1107 41.75 21.79 -29.36
CA TYR A 1107 42.62 22.18 -28.26
C TYR A 1107 43.81 23.03 -28.75
N GLU A 1108 44.46 22.67 -29.86
CA GLU A 1108 45.51 23.51 -30.47
C GLU A 1108 44.99 24.90 -30.86
N ARG A 1109 43.78 24.97 -31.42
CA ARG A 1109 43.14 26.26 -31.75
C ARG A 1109 42.88 27.11 -30.51
N LEU A 1110 42.42 26.51 -29.42
CA LEU A 1110 42.26 27.18 -28.12
C LEU A 1110 43.60 27.69 -27.59
N LYS A 1111 44.66 26.87 -27.65
CA LYS A 1111 46.01 27.27 -27.24
C LYS A 1111 46.53 28.45 -28.07
N GLU A 1112 46.27 28.44 -29.38
CA GLU A 1112 46.71 29.51 -30.27
C GLU A 1112 46.00 30.83 -29.99
N GLU A 1113 44.69 30.83 -29.73
CA GLU A 1113 43.96 32.04 -29.31
C GLU A 1113 44.55 32.61 -28.00
N ILE A 1114 44.77 31.76 -27.00
CA ILE A 1114 45.33 32.17 -25.70
C ILE A 1114 46.75 32.72 -25.86
N ARG A 1115 47.60 32.06 -26.66
CA ARG A 1115 48.97 32.50 -26.94
C ARG A 1115 48.99 33.83 -27.69
N SER A 1116 48.16 33.97 -28.72
CA SER A 1116 48.04 35.20 -29.51
C SER A 1116 47.56 36.37 -28.65
N ASN A 1117 46.59 36.15 -27.76
CA ASN A 1117 46.14 37.18 -26.83
C ASN A 1117 47.23 37.56 -25.81
N ALA A 1118 48.01 36.60 -25.32
CA ALA A 1118 49.13 36.89 -24.42
C ALA A 1118 50.26 37.67 -25.12
N ALA A 1119 50.49 37.46 -26.42
CA ALA A 1119 51.56 38.09 -27.18
C ALA A 1119 51.38 39.60 -27.38
N VAL A 1120 50.15 40.12 -27.31
CA VAL A 1120 49.86 41.57 -27.43
C VAL A 1120 50.03 42.35 -26.12
N GLY A 1121 50.47 41.68 -25.04
CA GLY A 1121 50.92 42.34 -23.81
C GLY A 1121 49.82 43.14 -23.10
N SER A 1122 50.00 44.47 -22.99
CA SER A 1122 49.03 45.35 -22.33
C SER A 1122 47.69 45.44 -23.05
N ASP A 1123 47.65 45.11 -24.33
CA ASP A 1123 46.43 45.13 -25.16
C ASP A 1123 45.70 43.77 -25.12
N ALA A 1124 46.15 42.84 -24.28
CA ALA A 1124 45.49 41.56 -24.09
C ALA A 1124 44.05 41.74 -23.60
N GLN A 1125 43.13 41.02 -24.22
CA GLN A 1125 41.73 40.98 -23.82
C GLN A 1125 41.57 40.16 -22.53
N GLU A 1126 40.57 40.53 -21.73
CA GLU A 1126 40.11 39.70 -20.60
C GLU A 1126 39.69 38.31 -21.11
N VAL A 1127 39.89 37.26 -20.31
CA VAL A 1127 39.58 35.86 -20.68
C VAL A 1127 38.13 35.70 -21.15
N GLN A 1128 37.22 36.43 -20.51
CA GLN A 1128 35.78 36.43 -20.81
C GLN A 1128 35.44 37.05 -22.16
N ALA A 1129 36.37 37.76 -22.81
CA ALA A 1129 36.20 38.35 -24.14
C ALA A 1129 36.77 37.48 -25.27
N LEU A 1130 37.50 36.40 -24.95
CA LEU A 1130 38.11 35.51 -25.95
C LEU A 1130 37.04 34.69 -26.69
N PRO A 1131 36.87 34.86 -28.01
CA PRO A 1131 35.71 34.31 -28.71
C PRO A 1131 35.73 32.78 -28.81
N TYR A 1132 36.88 32.15 -29.08
CA TYR A 1132 36.95 30.70 -29.21
C TYR A 1132 36.90 29.99 -27.85
N LEU A 1133 37.54 30.53 -26.82
CA LEU A 1133 37.39 30.04 -25.45
C LEU A 1133 35.94 30.06 -24.97
N ASN A 1134 35.22 31.15 -25.22
CA ASN A 1134 33.79 31.23 -24.92
C ASN A 1134 32.97 30.21 -25.70
N ALA A 1135 33.30 30.00 -26.98
CA ALA A 1135 32.69 28.98 -27.80
C ALA A 1135 32.92 27.56 -27.25
N VAL A 1136 34.14 27.25 -26.76
CA VAL A 1136 34.47 25.97 -26.11
C VAL A 1136 33.64 25.75 -24.85
N VAL A 1137 33.56 26.77 -23.97
CA VAL A 1137 32.78 26.69 -22.73
C VAL A 1137 31.29 26.54 -23.04
N LYS A 1138 30.78 27.30 -24.01
CA LYS A 1138 29.36 27.26 -24.39
C LYS A 1138 28.99 25.94 -25.04
N GLU A 1139 29.84 25.36 -25.88
CA GLU A 1139 29.59 24.03 -26.42
C GLU A 1139 29.69 22.95 -25.36
N GLY A 1140 30.65 23.07 -24.43
CA GLY A 1140 30.78 22.15 -23.29
C GLY A 1140 29.53 22.10 -22.42
N LEU A 1141 29.00 23.26 -22.06
CA LEU A 1141 27.72 23.42 -21.34
C LEU A 1141 26.52 22.87 -22.15
N ARG A 1142 26.58 22.89 -23.49
CA ARG A 1142 25.53 22.32 -24.33
C ARG A 1142 25.51 20.80 -24.21
N ILE A 1143 26.67 20.15 -24.31
CA ILE A 1143 26.77 18.68 -24.44
C ILE A 1143 26.94 17.92 -23.12
N SER A 1144 27.40 18.59 -22.06
CA SER A 1144 27.65 17.95 -20.74
C SER A 1144 26.40 17.37 -20.12
N MET A 1145 25.24 17.97 -20.41
CA MET A 1145 23.93 17.54 -19.91
C MET A 1145 23.91 17.39 -18.38
N ALA A 1146 24.60 18.30 -17.65
CA ALA A 1146 24.62 18.29 -16.18
C ALA A 1146 23.22 18.25 -15.54
N ASN A 1147 22.23 18.85 -16.20
CA ASN A 1147 20.81 18.75 -15.87
C ASN A 1147 20.01 18.49 -17.17
N PRO A 1148 19.83 17.22 -17.59
CA PRO A 1148 19.24 16.90 -18.88
C PRO A 1148 17.72 17.01 -18.89
N THR A 1149 17.09 16.76 -17.74
CA THR A 1149 15.64 16.56 -17.59
C THR A 1149 14.83 17.86 -17.72
N ARG A 1150 13.51 17.71 -17.82
CA ARG A 1150 12.57 18.82 -17.93
C ARG A 1150 12.46 19.63 -16.63
N LEU A 1151 12.15 20.91 -16.77
CA LEU A 1151 11.90 21.80 -15.63
C LEU A 1151 10.39 22.06 -15.46
N PRO A 1152 9.65 21.24 -14.69
CA PRO A 1152 8.19 21.24 -14.65
C PRO A 1152 7.59 22.44 -13.90
N HIS A 1153 6.61 23.11 -14.52
CA HIS A 1153 5.87 24.24 -13.96
C HIS A 1153 4.36 24.08 -14.17
N VAL A 1154 3.56 24.65 -13.28
CA VAL A 1154 2.10 24.49 -13.26
C VAL A 1154 1.45 25.61 -14.06
N VAL A 1155 0.60 25.26 -15.02
CA VAL A 1155 -0.20 26.21 -15.78
C VAL A 1155 -1.13 26.98 -14.82
N PRO A 1156 -1.09 28.33 -14.81
CA PRO A 1156 -1.83 29.14 -13.86
C PRO A 1156 -3.35 29.10 -14.09
N THR A 1157 -4.09 29.68 -13.14
CA THR A 1157 -5.55 29.84 -13.24
C THR A 1157 -5.94 30.57 -14.52
N GLY A 1158 -6.93 30.04 -15.25
CA GLY A 1158 -7.34 30.51 -16.57
C GLY A 1158 -6.82 29.66 -17.73
N GLY A 1159 -5.87 28.76 -17.47
CA GLY A 1159 -5.23 27.95 -18.50
C GLY A 1159 -4.26 28.75 -19.37
N TRP A 1160 -3.67 28.09 -20.35
CA TRP A 1160 -2.71 28.67 -21.26
C TRP A 1160 -2.90 28.10 -22.66
N THR A 1161 -3.08 28.97 -23.66
CA THR A 1161 -3.06 28.54 -25.06
C THR A 1161 -1.67 28.78 -25.62
N PHE A 1162 -1.05 27.72 -26.11
CA PHE A 1162 0.22 27.79 -26.82
C PHE A 1162 0.05 27.29 -28.23
N LYS A 1163 0.33 28.17 -29.21
CA LYS A 1163 0.00 27.97 -30.62
C LYS A 1163 -1.49 27.59 -30.75
N SER A 1164 -1.81 26.41 -31.28
CA SER A 1164 -3.19 25.93 -31.46
C SER A 1164 -3.70 25.04 -30.32
N THR A 1165 -2.90 24.83 -29.25
CA THR A 1165 -3.20 23.86 -28.20
C THR A 1165 -3.54 24.57 -26.90
N TYR A 1166 -4.68 24.23 -26.31
CA TYR A 1166 -5.10 24.73 -25.00
C TYR A 1166 -4.64 23.79 -23.88
N PHE A 1167 -3.99 24.36 -22.88
CA PHE A 1167 -3.55 23.70 -21.66
C PHE A 1167 -4.42 24.17 -20.49
N PRO A 1168 -5.21 23.28 -19.86
CA PRO A 1168 -6.02 23.64 -18.71
C PRO A 1168 -5.20 24.14 -17.52
N ALA A 1169 -5.84 24.92 -16.65
CA ALA A 1169 -5.24 25.30 -15.37
C ALA A 1169 -4.91 24.05 -14.53
N GLY A 1170 -3.75 24.04 -13.87
CA GLY A 1170 -3.28 22.91 -13.08
C GLY A 1170 -2.55 21.82 -13.86
N SER A 1171 -2.51 21.88 -15.20
CA SER A 1171 -1.61 21.03 -15.99
C SER A 1171 -0.14 21.38 -15.69
N VAL A 1172 0.75 20.39 -15.75
CA VAL A 1172 2.20 20.59 -15.62
C VAL A 1172 2.83 20.61 -17.00
N VAL A 1173 3.61 21.64 -17.28
CA VAL A 1173 4.34 21.80 -18.55
C VAL A 1173 5.81 22.07 -18.28
N GLY A 1174 6.70 21.64 -19.16
CA GLY A 1174 8.12 21.94 -19.06
C GLY A 1174 8.86 21.72 -20.37
N CYS A 1175 10.05 22.31 -20.45
CA CYS A 1175 11.06 22.06 -21.47
C CYS A 1175 12.27 21.43 -20.80
N SER A 1176 12.98 20.55 -21.51
CA SER A 1176 14.24 19.95 -21.06
C SER A 1176 15.43 20.51 -21.84
N ALA A 1177 16.59 20.58 -21.20
CA ALA A 1177 17.82 20.97 -21.90
C ALA A 1177 18.18 19.95 -22.98
N TYR A 1178 17.94 18.65 -22.72
CA TYR A 1178 18.19 17.57 -23.67
C TYR A 1178 17.45 17.78 -24.99
N GLU A 1179 16.14 18.02 -24.96
CA GLU A 1179 15.34 18.22 -26.17
C GLU A 1179 15.77 19.46 -26.95
N LEU A 1180 16.07 20.56 -26.24
CA LEU A 1180 16.41 21.82 -26.87
C LEU A 1180 17.82 21.81 -27.47
N HIS A 1181 18.81 21.30 -26.74
CA HIS A 1181 20.21 21.32 -27.15
C HIS A 1181 20.55 20.26 -28.18
N PHE A 1182 19.82 19.14 -28.23
CA PHE A 1182 20.04 18.07 -29.21
C PHE A 1182 19.07 18.08 -30.39
N ASN A 1183 18.33 19.18 -30.59
CA ASN A 1183 17.49 19.34 -31.76
C ASN A 1183 18.33 19.47 -33.04
N PRO A 1184 18.32 18.48 -33.97
CA PRO A 1184 19.18 18.49 -35.15
C PRO A 1184 18.79 19.58 -36.17
N THR A 1185 17.59 20.15 -36.06
CA THR A 1185 17.16 21.28 -36.91
C THR A 1185 17.82 22.59 -36.48
N VAL A 1186 18.18 22.71 -35.20
CA VAL A 1186 18.82 23.91 -34.63
C VAL A 1186 20.33 23.74 -34.51
N PHE A 1187 20.78 22.55 -34.11
CA PHE A 1187 22.18 22.20 -33.94
C PHE A 1187 22.53 21.03 -34.88
N PRO A 1188 23.08 21.29 -36.08
CA PRO A 1188 23.57 20.24 -36.96
C PRO A 1188 24.64 19.39 -36.27
N GLU A 1189 24.61 18.07 -36.49
CA GLU A 1189 25.45 17.10 -35.75
C GLU A 1189 25.38 17.35 -34.22
N PRO A 1190 24.19 17.29 -33.61
CA PRO A 1190 23.95 17.83 -32.27
C PRO A 1190 24.77 17.13 -31.19
N ARG A 1191 25.24 15.89 -31.41
CA ARG A 1191 26.05 15.15 -30.43
C ARG A 1191 27.55 15.41 -30.57
N SER A 1192 27.99 16.07 -31.64
CA SER A 1192 29.39 16.40 -31.88
C SER A 1192 29.80 17.65 -31.10
N PHE A 1193 31.01 17.63 -30.53
CA PHE A 1193 31.60 18.81 -29.89
C PHE A 1193 32.17 19.74 -30.97
N GLU A 1194 31.44 20.81 -31.31
CA GLU A 1194 31.81 21.78 -32.34
C GLU A 1194 31.70 23.22 -31.79
N PRO A 1195 32.72 23.72 -31.06
CA PRO A 1195 32.78 25.10 -30.58
C PRO A 1195 32.54 26.14 -31.67
N GLU A 1196 32.99 25.87 -32.89
CA GLU A 1196 32.90 26.73 -34.07
C GLU A 1196 31.50 27.30 -34.31
N ARG A 1197 30.45 26.54 -33.97
CA ARG A 1197 29.06 26.96 -34.13
C ARG A 1197 28.70 28.22 -33.33
N TRP A 1198 29.47 28.51 -32.27
CA TRP A 1198 29.24 29.66 -31.40
C TRP A 1198 30.03 30.91 -31.79
N LEU A 1199 30.87 30.85 -32.84
CA LEU A 1199 31.56 32.04 -33.37
C LEU A 1199 30.63 32.93 -34.20
N SER A 1200 29.58 32.34 -34.78
CA SER A 1200 28.55 33.05 -35.53
C SER A 1200 27.20 32.35 -35.34
N PRO A 1201 26.64 32.39 -34.11
CA PRO A 1201 25.44 31.62 -33.78
C PRO A 1201 24.20 32.19 -34.47
N THR A 1202 23.31 31.30 -34.89
CA THR A 1202 22.00 31.71 -35.43
C THR A 1202 21.08 32.22 -34.31
N GLU A 1203 20.03 32.95 -34.68
CA GLU A 1203 18.99 33.38 -33.73
C GLU A 1203 18.31 32.17 -33.08
N ALA A 1204 18.06 31.11 -33.86
CA ALA A 1204 17.48 29.87 -33.37
C ALA A 1204 18.34 29.21 -32.29
N MET A 1205 19.67 29.11 -32.50
CA MET A 1205 20.60 28.56 -31.49
C MET A 1205 20.58 29.36 -30.20
N SER A 1206 20.49 30.70 -30.29
CA SER A 1206 20.42 31.58 -29.12
C SER A 1206 19.13 31.39 -28.34
N LYS A 1207 18.01 31.15 -29.04
CA LYS A 1207 16.69 30.89 -28.45
C LYS A 1207 16.60 29.51 -27.78
N TYR A 1208 17.25 28.49 -28.35
CA TYR A 1208 17.28 27.12 -27.81
C TYR A 1208 18.33 26.91 -26.72
N TRP A 1209 19.15 27.92 -26.43
CA TRP A 1209 20.13 27.87 -25.36
C TRP A 1209 19.45 27.86 -23.98
N PHE A 1210 19.54 26.74 -23.26
CA PHE A 1210 18.81 26.50 -22.01
C PHE A 1210 19.66 25.86 -20.89
N ALA A 1211 20.99 25.90 -20.99
CA ALA A 1211 21.92 25.28 -20.02
C ALA A 1211 21.73 25.71 -18.56
N PHE A 1212 21.21 26.93 -18.33
CA PHE A 1212 20.99 27.49 -16.99
C PHE A 1212 19.49 27.70 -16.67
N GLY A 1213 18.60 27.10 -17.45
CA GLY A 1213 17.17 27.43 -17.44
C GLY A 1213 16.88 28.88 -17.87
N ALA A 1214 15.68 29.38 -17.57
CA ALA A 1214 15.27 30.73 -17.95
C ALA A 1214 14.47 31.48 -16.87
N GLY A 1215 14.42 32.81 -17.02
CA GLY A 1215 13.58 33.70 -16.21
C GLY A 1215 14.01 33.87 -14.76
N SER A 1216 13.05 34.16 -13.87
CA SER A 1216 13.30 34.50 -12.45
C SER A 1216 13.79 33.32 -11.60
N ARG A 1217 13.60 32.11 -12.13
CA ARG A 1217 14.01 30.83 -11.54
C ARG A 1217 15.22 30.20 -12.23
N ALA A 1218 15.84 30.88 -13.20
CA ALA A 1218 17.11 30.45 -13.80
C ALA A 1218 18.20 30.30 -12.74
N CYS A 1219 19.26 29.54 -13.07
CA CYS A 1219 20.41 29.35 -12.19
C CYS A 1219 20.95 30.69 -11.69
N ILE A 1220 20.92 30.86 -10.37
CA ILE A 1220 21.34 32.10 -9.71
C ILE A 1220 22.85 32.31 -9.79
N ALA A 1221 23.60 31.20 -9.87
CA ALA A 1221 25.06 31.16 -9.91
C ALA A 1221 25.62 31.13 -11.34
N ARG A 1222 24.81 31.36 -12.38
CA ARG A 1222 25.25 31.24 -13.79
C ARG A 1222 26.55 32.00 -14.11
N ASN A 1223 26.70 33.21 -13.57
CA ASN A 1223 27.89 34.03 -13.82
C ASN A 1223 29.14 33.45 -13.13
N LEU A 1224 28.98 32.88 -11.93
CA LEU A 1224 30.07 32.24 -11.19
C LEU A 1224 30.51 30.97 -11.92
N ALA A 1225 29.56 30.08 -12.25
CA ALA A 1225 29.84 28.85 -12.98
C ALA A 1225 30.50 29.11 -14.35
N THR A 1226 29.99 30.06 -15.14
CA THR A 1226 30.61 30.43 -16.42
C THR A 1226 32.04 30.96 -16.24
N LEU A 1227 32.29 31.78 -15.21
CA LEU A 1227 33.62 32.31 -14.92
C LEU A 1227 34.60 31.19 -14.54
N GLU A 1228 34.18 30.27 -13.67
CA GLU A 1228 34.99 29.10 -13.28
C GLU A 1228 35.39 28.25 -14.49
N LEU A 1229 34.42 27.97 -15.38
CA LEU A 1229 34.68 27.21 -16.60
C LEU A 1229 35.62 27.96 -17.56
N GLN A 1230 35.44 29.27 -17.72
CA GLN A 1230 36.32 30.10 -18.56
C GLN A 1230 37.76 30.13 -18.04
N PHE A 1231 37.93 30.32 -16.73
CA PHE A 1231 39.25 30.37 -16.10
C PHE A 1231 39.97 29.03 -16.16
N ALA A 1232 39.26 27.94 -15.83
CA ALA A 1232 39.82 26.60 -15.95
C ALA A 1232 40.20 26.28 -17.40
N THR A 1233 39.36 26.62 -18.37
CA THR A 1233 39.61 26.40 -19.81
C THR A 1233 40.81 27.22 -20.31
N GLU A 1234 40.95 28.48 -19.89
CA GLU A 1234 42.14 29.29 -20.17
C GLU A 1234 43.39 28.61 -19.63
N ARG A 1235 43.34 28.13 -18.39
CA ARG A 1235 44.51 27.57 -17.72
C ARG A 1235 44.92 26.22 -18.28
N LEU A 1236 43.95 25.41 -18.73
CA LEU A 1236 44.20 24.21 -19.51
C LEU A 1236 44.99 24.59 -20.78
N GLY A 1237 44.46 25.49 -21.62
CA GLY A 1237 45.11 25.89 -22.87
C GLY A 1237 46.49 26.55 -22.66
N LYS A 1238 46.61 27.49 -21.72
CA LYS A 1238 47.88 28.16 -21.40
C LYS A 1238 48.96 27.20 -20.91
N SER A 1239 48.58 26.20 -20.12
CA SER A 1239 49.54 25.26 -19.55
C SER A 1239 49.94 24.13 -20.51
N GLY A 1240 49.12 23.85 -21.53
CA GLY A 1240 49.33 22.70 -22.41
C GLY A 1240 49.18 21.35 -21.69
N VAL A 1241 48.59 21.30 -20.49
CA VAL A 1241 48.64 20.09 -19.65
C VAL A 1241 47.92 18.87 -20.26
N LEU A 1242 46.95 19.09 -21.15
CA LEU A 1242 46.28 18.00 -21.89
C LEU A 1242 47.09 17.49 -23.10
N ASP A 1243 48.27 18.04 -23.39
CA ASP A 1243 49.12 17.57 -24.49
C ASP A 1243 49.53 16.12 -24.27
N GLY A 1244 49.23 15.25 -25.24
CA GLY A 1244 49.49 13.81 -25.16
C GLY A 1244 48.55 13.04 -24.23
N ALA A 1245 47.51 13.67 -23.68
CA ALA A 1245 46.45 12.99 -22.95
C ALA A 1245 45.64 12.10 -23.90
N LYS A 1246 45.32 10.89 -23.46
CA LYS A 1246 44.43 9.94 -24.13
C LYS A 1246 43.27 9.62 -23.20
N VAL A 1247 42.08 9.53 -23.79
CA VAL A 1247 40.87 9.10 -23.08
C VAL A 1247 40.90 7.57 -22.96
N MET A 1248 40.62 7.06 -21.75
CA MET A 1248 40.58 5.62 -21.51
C MET A 1248 39.24 4.98 -21.90
N GLN A 1249 38.14 5.70 -21.68
CA GLN A 1249 36.80 5.25 -22.01
C GLN A 1249 36.47 5.48 -23.50
N GLN A 1250 35.85 4.49 -24.17
CA GLN A 1250 35.29 4.68 -25.50
C GLN A 1250 34.03 5.57 -25.47
N GLU A 1251 33.24 5.47 -24.40
CA GLU A 1251 31.98 6.17 -24.21
C GLU A 1251 31.81 6.54 -22.72
N VAL A 1252 31.16 7.68 -22.44
CA VAL A 1252 30.79 8.08 -21.08
C VAL A 1252 29.29 7.93 -20.94
N GLU A 1253 28.86 6.95 -20.15
CA GLU A 1253 27.45 6.74 -19.84
C GLU A 1253 27.02 7.56 -18.63
N ILE A 1254 25.82 8.11 -18.68
CA ILE A 1254 25.20 8.84 -17.57
C ILE A 1254 23.85 8.23 -17.19
N TYR A 1255 23.47 8.38 -15.93
CA TYR A 1255 22.08 8.35 -15.50
C TYR A 1255 21.48 9.73 -15.73
N GLU A 1256 20.38 9.79 -16.46
CA GLU A 1256 19.65 11.01 -16.82
C GLU A 1256 18.65 11.42 -15.72
N TRP A 1257 19.11 11.46 -14.47
CA TRP A 1257 18.30 12.00 -13.37
C TRP A 1257 18.22 13.53 -13.45
N PHE A 1258 17.57 14.17 -12.47
CA PHE A 1258 17.48 15.63 -12.42
C PHE A 1258 18.84 16.32 -12.60
N ASN A 1259 19.83 15.85 -11.84
CA ASN A 1259 21.26 16.03 -12.12
C ASN A 1259 21.77 14.74 -12.77
N SER A 1260 22.53 14.86 -13.87
CA SER A 1260 23.13 13.68 -14.49
C SER A 1260 24.20 13.06 -13.59
N LYS A 1261 24.27 11.73 -13.54
CA LYS A 1261 25.32 11.02 -12.79
C LYS A 1261 26.17 10.16 -13.72
N VAL A 1262 27.50 10.29 -13.71
CA VAL A 1262 28.38 9.45 -14.54
C VAL A 1262 28.39 8.03 -14.00
N LYS A 1263 28.08 7.03 -14.82
CA LYS A 1263 28.14 5.63 -14.38
C LYS A 1263 29.57 5.26 -14.02
N GLY A 1264 29.78 4.78 -12.80
CA GLY A 1264 31.10 4.48 -12.26
C GLY A 1264 31.88 5.69 -11.73
N GLU A 1265 31.31 6.90 -11.74
CA GLU A 1265 31.88 8.13 -11.13
C GLU A 1265 33.30 8.49 -11.60
N ARG A 1266 33.64 8.11 -12.84
CA ARG A 1266 34.99 8.29 -13.38
C ARG A 1266 34.98 8.70 -14.84
N ILE A 1267 35.78 9.72 -15.14
CA ILE A 1267 36.21 10.09 -16.49
C ILE A 1267 37.73 10.10 -16.44
N ASP A 1268 38.39 9.17 -17.11
CA ASP A 1268 39.82 8.90 -16.92
C ASP A 1268 40.64 9.34 -18.12
N LEU A 1269 41.64 10.19 -17.86
CA LEU A 1269 42.68 10.57 -18.83
C LEU A 1269 44.02 9.94 -18.46
N VAL A 1270 44.82 9.55 -19.46
CA VAL A 1270 46.16 8.99 -19.28
C VAL A 1270 47.18 9.68 -20.20
N TRP A 1271 48.42 9.85 -19.75
CA TRP A 1271 49.51 10.46 -20.51
C TRP A 1271 50.60 9.43 -20.84
N GLY A 1272 51.21 9.56 -22.03
CA GLY A 1272 52.19 8.62 -22.60
C GLY A 1272 53.59 8.59 -21.96
#